data_AF-A0A9P5LJC7-F1
#
_entry.id   AF-A0A9P5LJC7-F1
#
_cell.length_a   1.000
_cell.length_b   1.000
_cell.length_c   1.000
_cell.angle_alpha   90.00
_cell.angle_beta   90.00
_cell.angle_gamma   90.00
#
_symmetry.space_group_name_H-M   'P 1'
#
loop_
_entity.id
_entity.type
_entity.pdbx_description
1 polymer ?
#
loop_
_entity_poly.entity_id
_entity_poly.type
_entity_poly.pdbx_seq_one_letter_code
_entity_poly.pdbx_strand_id
1 'polypeptide(L)'
;MTIKSHRIRISIDRGGTFTDVHAAIPGRDDIILKLLSVDPANYKDAPTEGIRRILELVTGQQLPRGQLLDLFHVESIRMGTTVATNALLERKGERVALVTTKGFRHLLAIGNQSRPNIFDLSISRPEVLFSGVVEIDERITMEDYTEDPESSKTTPSPNDTDLVTAITGETVRILRKPDLAAVKSQLEQLWSDGFRSIAIVFIHSYAYPDHELLVGRLALEMGFSATLSSEVQPMINVVPRGMSAVADAYLTPIIRQYIDSISANFNGGFSSAATRIEFMQSDGGLVDYRKFSGLKAILSGPAGGVVGYAQTSWDEEERCPIIGFDMGGTSTDVSRYAGVYDHVFETTTAGIAIQSPQLDIHTVAAGGGSILTWKNGLFNVGPESASAHPGPACYRKGGPLTVTDANLFLGRLLPEYFPKVFGPEENEPLNRDVAAAKFIELTDVINQDRTLADLTLFSPEEVALGFLKVANEGMAGPIRSLTEARGYEAADHHLACFGGAGGQHACSVASVLGISRIIIHKYSSILSAYGMSLADVVHEIQRPAAITYTDDSEDAVREQLEDLASQATLELTKQGFAPDHISYDAYLNMRYTGSSSSLMILKGADWNFKREFEEAHKRGFGFHFPGKSIIVDDVRIRATGLARHKETKSPFAQLKAVQNNATLSARPSGTSLVYFEGHGHLNTPIYELQGIDVGTRISGPAMIIDNTQTILVTPGVTATTLDSYVVIDSALKAGFKSQPTEEEFSPIQLTVFGHRFMSIAEQMGRTLQKTAVSTNIKERLDFSCAIFSPDGGLVANAPHVPVHLGSMQFAVQYQHKLWEGRLRDGDVLVSNHPSCGGTHLPDITVITPVFEGGVITFYVASRGHHSDIGGILPGSMPPTSFALWQEGASIESTKLVSEGRFDEDEVRRLLLEEPAKYEGCSGTRRLQDNISDLKAQIAANAKGILLIKALIAEFGIVCVHRYMYAIQHTAEDAVRALMRSTVEKFGPEPLTAVDYMDDGTPISLKITISDDGSATFDFAGTGPQVLGNTNAPIAITHSAIIYCLRGLIKSSIPLNQGCLTPIDIKIPKGTILNPSAGLAVVGGNVLTSQRVTDVVLRAFRACAASQGCCNNLTFGAGGKDPITGEHKDGFGYYETIAGGAGAGPTWAGQSGVHTHMTNTRITDPEVFEKRYPCILRRFELRKDSGGKGRNRGGDGTIREIEFRVPVQCSILSERRSRRPYGMEGGGDGKAGINLVIINDKMTGGERVVNLGAKATTKLLPGERVIVESPGGGAWGQEE
;
A
#
# COMPACT_ATOMS: atom_id res chain seq x y z
N MET A 1 28.25 -49.09 25.76
CA MET A 1 27.85 -47.78 26.33
C MET A 1 26.87 -47.15 25.37
N THR A 2 25.62 -46.96 25.77
CA THR A 2 24.62 -46.23 24.98
C THR A 2 24.98 -44.74 25.05
N ILE A 3 25.46 -44.17 23.94
CA ILE A 3 25.73 -42.73 23.84
C ILE A 3 24.39 -42.02 24.02
N LYS A 4 24.26 -41.20 25.08
CA LYS A 4 23.06 -40.38 25.30
C LYS A 4 23.12 -39.16 24.36
N SER A 5 22.01 -38.89 23.67
CA SER A 5 21.87 -37.70 22.81
C SER A 5 22.04 -36.41 23.62
N HIS A 6 22.61 -35.37 23.01
CA HIS A 6 22.81 -34.07 23.65
C HIS A 6 21.57 -33.18 23.58
N ARG A 7 20.54 -33.59 22.82
CA ARG A 7 19.27 -32.86 22.66
C ARG A 7 19.47 -31.38 22.27
N ILE A 8 20.34 -31.15 21.29
CA ILE A 8 20.67 -29.81 20.81
C ILE A 8 19.47 -29.24 20.06
N ARG A 9 19.09 -27.99 20.35
CA ARG A 9 18.04 -27.26 19.62
C ARG A 9 18.68 -26.10 18.89
N ILE A 10 18.52 -26.06 17.57
CA ILE A 10 19.20 -25.09 16.70
C ILE A 10 18.13 -24.24 16.02
N SER A 11 18.31 -22.92 16.05
CA SER A 11 17.47 -21.95 15.35
C SER A 11 18.34 -21.10 14.43
N ILE A 12 17.92 -20.96 13.18
CA ILE A 12 18.73 -20.33 12.12
C ILE A 12 17.87 -19.32 11.37
N ASP A 13 18.32 -18.07 11.34
CA ASP A 13 17.77 -17.07 10.43
C ASP A 13 18.76 -16.79 9.30
N ARG A 14 18.38 -17.14 8.08
CA ARG A 14 19.17 -16.86 6.87
C ARG A 14 18.73 -15.53 6.27
N GLY A 15 19.36 -14.45 6.71
CA GLY A 15 19.21 -13.10 6.16
C GLY A 15 19.96 -12.89 4.84
N GLY A 16 19.86 -11.67 4.29
CA GLY A 16 20.53 -11.30 3.03
C GLY A 16 22.05 -11.17 3.15
N THR A 17 22.53 -10.55 4.24
CA THR A 17 23.98 -10.32 4.46
C THR A 17 24.60 -11.41 5.34
N PHE A 18 23.96 -11.71 6.48
CA PHE A 18 24.45 -12.67 7.46
C PHE A 18 23.40 -13.75 7.75
N THR A 19 23.89 -14.93 8.10
CA THR A 19 23.11 -16.04 8.66
C THR A 19 23.40 -16.11 10.16
N ASP A 20 22.35 -15.96 10.94
CA ASP A 20 22.40 -15.94 12.39
C ASP A 20 21.98 -17.30 12.94
N VAL A 21 22.80 -17.87 13.82
CA VAL A 21 22.59 -19.20 14.39
C VAL A 21 22.57 -19.10 15.91
N HIS A 22 21.50 -19.60 16.51
CA HIS A 22 21.34 -19.80 17.93
C HIS A 22 21.25 -21.30 18.22
N ALA A 23 22.01 -21.79 19.19
CA ALA A 23 21.90 -23.16 19.67
C ALA A 23 21.75 -23.22 21.19
N ALA A 24 20.67 -23.87 21.64
CA ALA A 24 20.42 -24.13 23.05
C ALA A 24 20.69 -25.60 23.39
N ILE A 25 21.52 -25.83 24.41
CA ILE A 25 21.86 -27.16 24.90
C ILE A 25 21.40 -27.28 26.36
N PRO A 26 20.65 -28.31 26.75
CA PRO A 26 20.22 -28.49 28.14
C PRO A 26 21.41 -28.48 29.12
N GLY A 27 21.40 -27.54 30.07
CA GLY A 27 22.42 -27.43 31.12
C GLY A 27 23.73 -26.76 30.70
N ARG A 28 23.77 -26.08 29.55
CA ARG A 28 24.90 -25.24 29.10
C ARG A 28 24.40 -23.88 28.62
N ASP A 29 25.32 -22.92 28.52
CA ASP A 29 25.04 -21.62 27.90
C ASP A 29 24.72 -21.76 26.41
N ASP A 30 23.92 -20.83 25.90
CA ASP A 30 23.54 -20.78 24.49
C ASP A 30 24.78 -20.43 23.62
N ILE A 31 24.90 -21.09 22.45
CA ILE A 31 25.98 -20.82 21.49
C ILE A 31 25.44 -19.96 20.36
N ILE A 32 26.16 -18.87 20.05
CA ILE A 32 25.82 -17.92 18.98
C ILE A 32 26.88 -17.97 17.88
N LEU A 33 26.45 -18.06 16.62
CA LEU A 33 27.33 -17.92 15.45
C LEU A 33 26.72 -16.94 14.44
N LYS A 34 27.58 -16.15 13.79
CA LYS A 34 27.22 -15.27 12.67
C LYS A 34 28.10 -15.60 11.48
N LEU A 35 27.47 -15.98 10.38
CA LEU A 35 28.14 -16.41 9.14
C LEU A 35 27.73 -15.49 7.99
N LEU A 36 28.55 -15.38 6.95
CA LEU A 36 28.11 -14.73 5.72
C LEU A 36 27.05 -15.62 5.05
N SER A 37 25.95 -15.03 4.59
CA SER A 37 24.87 -15.81 3.98
C SER A 37 25.25 -16.48 2.65
N VAL A 38 26.27 -15.95 1.99
CA VAL A 38 26.81 -16.45 0.71
C VAL A 38 28.33 -16.35 0.74
N ASP A 39 29.01 -17.50 0.81
CA ASP A 39 30.47 -17.62 0.81
C ASP A 39 30.90 -18.96 0.15
N PRO A 40 30.76 -19.06 -1.19
CA PRO A 40 30.96 -20.31 -1.92
C PRO A 40 32.41 -20.81 -1.88
N ALA A 41 33.38 -19.96 -1.53
CA ALA A 41 34.78 -20.35 -1.38
C ALA A 41 35.01 -21.23 -0.15
N ASN A 42 34.17 -21.09 0.89
CA ASN A 42 34.37 -21.76 2.17
C ASN A 42 33.35 -22.86 2.47
N TYR A 43 32.07 -22.66 2.14
CA TYR A 43 31.00 -23.62 2.39
C TYR A 43 29.89 -23.51 1.34
N LYS A 44 29.20 -24.63 1.06
CA LYS A 44 28.11 -24.68 0.08
C LYS A 44 26.87 -23.90 0.56
N ASP A 45 26.54 -24.03 1.83
CA ASP A 45 25.41 -23.35 2.45
C ASP A 45 25.70 -23.01 3.92
N ALA A 46 25.34 -21.79 4.31
CA ALA A 46 25.58 -21.26 5.65
C ALA A 46 24.81 -22.02 6.77
N PRO A 47 23.54 -22.46 6.58
CA PRO A 47 22.83 -23.21 7.60
C PRO A 47 23.51 -24.53 7.99
N THR A 48 23.91 -25.35 7.00
CA THR A 48 24.60 -26.61 7.25
C THR A 48 25.96 -26.37 7.90
N GLU A 49 26.70 -25.34 7.47
CA GLU A 49 27.97 -24.96 8.11
C GLU A 49 27.77 -24.52 9.57
N GLY A 50 26.70 -23.78 9.87
CA GLY A 50 26.31 -23.43 11.22
C GLY A 50 26.06 -24.67 12.08
N ILE A 51 25.25 -25.61 11.59
CA ILE A 51 24.95 -26.88 12.28
C ILE A 51 26.24 -27.68 12.51
N ARG A 52 27.12 -27.77 11.51
CA ARG A 52 28.42 -28.45 11.62
C ARG A 52 29.26 -27.86 12.75
N ARG A 53 29.45 -26.54 12.78
CA ARG A 53 30.22 -25.85 13.84
C ARG A 53 29.62 -26.06 15.22
N ILE A 54 28.29 -26.03 15.35
CA ILE A 54 27.61 -26.34 16.62
C ILE A 54 27.89 -27.79 17.05
N LEU A 55 27.79 -28.76 16.14
CA LEU A 55 28.08 -30.16 16.45
C LEU A 55 29.54 -30.35 16.88
N GLU A 56 30.50 -29.72 16.22
CA GLU A 56 31.92 -29.76 16.62
C GLU A 56 32.14 -29.18 18.02
N LEU A 57 31.55 -28.00 18.31
CA LEU A 57 31.66 -27.34 19.61
C LEU A 57 31.04 -28.17 20.74
N VAL A 58 29.92 -28.85 20.48
CA VAL A 58 29.20 -29.61 21.52
C VAL A 58 29.79 -30.99 21.75
N THR A 59 30.15 -31.70 20.67
CA THR A 59 30.65 -33.09 20.72
C THR A 59 32.16 -33.19 20.90
N GLY A 60 32.91 -32.13 20.56
CA GLY A 60 34.37 -32.13 20.51
C GLY A 60 34.97 -32.96 19.36
N GLN A 61 34.13 -33.50 18.47
CA GLN A 61 34.56 -34.24 17.28
C GLN A 61 34.82 -33.27 16.13
N GLN A 62 35.91 -33.47 15.39
CA GLN A 62 36.10 -32.76 14.13
C GLN A 62 35.20 -33.35 13.05
N LEU A 63 34.43 -32.49 12.38
CA LEU A 63 33.52 -32.83 11.30
C LEU A 63 34.04 -32.16 10.02
N PRO A 64 34.75 -32.89 9.14
CA PRO A 64 35.30 -32.33 7.92
C PRO A 64 34.22 -31.72 7.03
N ARG A 65 34.53 -30.59 6.38
CA ARG A 65 33.62 -29.95 5.42
C ARG A 65 33.29 -30.91 4.27
N GLY A 66 32.03 -30.92 3.85
CA GLY A 66 31.54 -31.72 2.71
C GLY A 66 31.20 -33.18 3.02
N GLN A 67 31.34 -33.64 4.27
CA GLN A 67 30.79 -34.92 4.71
C GLN A 67 29.34 -34.76 5.19
N LEU A 68 28.56 -35.85 5.08
CA LEU A 68 27.20 -35.89 5.60
C LEU A 68 27.19 -35.82 7.12
N LEU A 69 26.33 -34.96 7.66
CA LEU A 69 26.18 -34.76 9.10
C LEU A 69 25.17 -35.77 9.69
N ASP A 70 25.40 -36.18 10.94
CA ASP A 70 24.46 -36.99 11.70
C ASP A 70 23.67 -36.11 12.68
N LEU A 71 22.35 -36.23 12.65
CA LEU A 71 21.42 -35.49 13.49
C LEU A 71 21.09 -36.19 14.82
N PHE A 72 21.73 -37.32 15.16
CA PHE A 72 21.49 -38.07 16.39
C PHE A 72 21.48 -37.20 17.68
N HIS A 73 22.36 -36.20 17.76
CA HIS A 73 22.45 -35.29 18.90
C HIS A 73 21.46 -34.11 18.86
N VAL A 74 20.75 -33.91 17.74
CA VAL A 74 19.88 -32.76 17.47
C VAL A 74 18.42 -33.13 17.70
N GLU A 75 17.76 -32.42 18.62
CA GLU A 75 16.34 -32.59 18.92
C GLU A 75 15.47 -31.85 17.90
N SER A 76 15.84 -30.63 17.53
CA SER A 76 15.09 -29.82 16.57
C SER A 76 15.96 -28.82 15.84
N ILE A 77 15.60 -28.56 14.59
CA ILE A 77 16.13 -27.48 13.76
C ILE A 77 14.95 -26.60 13.34
N ARG A 78 15.05 -25.31 13.65
CA ARG A 78 14.06 -24.29 13.31
C ARG A 78 14.69 -23.27 12.38
N MET A 79 14.07 -22.98 11.24
CA MET A 79 14.69 -22.15 10.22
C MET A 79 13.74 -21.07 9.68
N GLY A 80 14.24 -19.85 9.56
CA GLY A 80 13.67 -18.81 8.72
C GLY A 80 14.54 -18.58 7.49
N THR A 81 13.93 -18.13 6.40
CA THR A 81 14.68 -17.92 5.16
C THR A 81 14.13 -16.76 4.33
N THR A 82 15.05 -16.01 3.74
CA THR A 82 14.73 -14.96 2.76
C THR A 82 14.67 -15.48 1.33
N VAL A 83 14.82 -16.79 1.09
CA VAL A 83 14.86 -17.38 -0.27
C VAL A 83 13.61 -17.07 -1.09
N ALA A 84 12.40 -17.22 -0.51
CA ALA A 84 11.16 -16.90 -1.22
C ALA A 84 11.08 -15.42 -1.58
N THR A 85 11.33 -14.54 -0.59
CA THR A 85 11.32 -13.08 -0.78
C THR A 85 12.33 -12.65 -1.84
N ASN A 86 13.55 -13.19 -1.82
CA ASN A 86 14.59 -12.87 -2.80
C ASN A 86 14.26 -13.41 -4.19
N ALA A 87 13.76 -14.65 -4.30
CA ALA A 87 13.32 -15.21 -5.58
C ALA A 87 12.20 -14.38 -6.21
N LEU A 88 11.29 -13.84 -5.40
CA LEU A 88 10.22 -12.96 -5.84
C LEU A 88 10.75 -11.59 -6.30
N LEU A 89 11.64 -10.96 -5.51
CA LEU A 89 12.24 -9.67 -5.83
C LEU A 89 13.15 -9.74 -7.07
N GLU A 90 13.97 -10.78 -7.18
CA GLU A 90 14.93 -10.99 -8.28
C GLU A 90 14.28 -11.63 -9.52
N ARG A 91 12.99 -12.00 -9.45
CA ARG A 91 12.27 -12.72 -10.52
C ARG A 91 12.98 -14.02 -10.94
N LYS A 92 13.39 -14.81 -9.94
CA LYS A 92 14.09 -16.11 -10.09
C LYS A 92 13.30 -17.30 -9.53
N GLY A 93 12.01 -17.36 -9.83
CA GLY A 93 11.15 -18.52 -9.53
C GLY A 93 10.99 -19.49 -10.69
N GLU A 94 10.15 -20.50 -10.47
CA GLU A 94 9.81 -21.51 -11.47
C GLU A 94 8.99 -20.90 -12.62
N ARG A 95 9.10 -21.46 -13.83
CA ARG A 95 8.30 -20.98 -14.96
C ARG A 95 6.85 -21.46 -14.81
N VAL A 96 5.92 -20.52 -14.58
CA VAL A 96 4.50 -20.81 -14.32
C VAL A 96 3.61 -20.54 -15.54
N ALA A 97 2.62 -21.41 -15.75
CA ALA A 97 1.46 -21.13 -16.60
C ALA A 97 0.20 -20.88 -15.76
N LEU A 98 -0.61 -19.90 -16.18
CA LEU A 98 -1.92 -19.61 -15.61
C LEU A 98 -3.01 -20.38 -16.37
N VAL A 99 -3.83 -21.14 -15.66
CA VAL A 99 -5.05 -21.76 -16.18
C VAL A 99 -6.22 -20.99 -15.61
N THR A 100 -7.05 -20.36 -16.46
CA THR A 100 -8.11 -19.46 -16.00
C THR A 100 -9.39 -19.59 -16.82
N THR A 101 -10.47 -18.96 -16.34
CA THR A 101 -11.75 -18.88 -17.03
C THR A 101 -11.60 -18.18 -18.38
N LYS A 102 -12.25 -18.71 -19.42
CA LYS A 102 -12.26 -18.09 -20.75
C LYS A 102 -12.80 -16.67 -20.73
N GLY A 103 -12.10 -15.76 -21.41
CA GLY A 103 -12.38 -14.33 -21.44
C GLY A 103 -11.54 -13.50 -20.46
N PHE A 104 -10.71 -14.16 -19.62
CA PHE A 104 -9.98 -13.53 -18.52
C PHE A 104 -8.46 -13.74 -18.59
N ARG A 105 -7.91 -14.17 -19.73
CA ARG A 105 -6.47 -14.42 -19.88
C ARG A 105 -5.53 -13.29 -19.44
N HIS A 106 -5.96 -12.03 -19.54
CA HIS A 106 -5.17 -10.86 -19.17
C HIS A 106 -5.62 -10.23 -17.85
N LEU A 107 -6.58 -10.83 -17.14
CA LEU A 107 -7.19 -10.25 -15.94
C LEU A 107 -6.12 -9.90 -14.89
N LEU A 108 -5.22 -10.83 -14.58
CA LEU A 108 -4.13 -10.60 -13.64
C LEU A 108 -3.11 -9.56 -14.18
N ALA A 109 -2.86 -9.52 -15.48
CA ALA A 109 -1.94 -8.54 -16.09
C ALA A 109 -2.51 -7.11 -16.09
N ILE A 110 -3.83 -6.96 -16.20
CA ILE A 110 -4.54 -5.68 -16.02
C ILE A 110 -4.57 -5.33 -14.52
N GLY A 111 -4.75 -6.33 -13.67
CA GLY A 111 -4.83 -6.18 -12.22
C GLY A 111 -5.97 -5.25 -11.84
N ASN A 112 -5.65 -4.22 -11.04
CA ASN A 112 -6.60 -3.20 -10.63
C ASN A 112 -6.57 -1.93 -11.51
N GLN A 113 -5.96 -2.00 -12.70
CA GLN A 113 -5.78 -0.93 -13.71
C GLN A 113 -5.07 0.38 -13.27
N SER A 114 -4.77 0.55 -11.97
CA SER A 114 -4.10 1.74 -11.45
C SER A 114 -2.60 1.73 -11.76
N ARG A 115 -1.99 2.93 -11.82
CA ARG A 115 -0.54 3.11 -11.91
C ARG A 115 0.04 3.37 -10.51
N PRO A 116 1.23 2.82 -10.17
CA PRO A 116 1.86 3.01 -8.86
C PRO A 116 2.26 4.46 -8.58
N ASN A 117 2.86 5.14 -9.55
CA ASN A 117 3.36 6.51 -9.41
C ASN A 117 2.57 7.46 -10.33
N ILE A 118 1.68 8.28 -9.77
CA ILE A 118 0.71 9.03 -10.59
C ILE A 118 1.33 10.06 -11.53
N PHE A 119 2.51 10.59 -11.20
CA PHE A 119 3.22 11.63 -11.95
C PHE A 119 4.29 11.08 -12.89
N ASP A 120 4.56 9.77 -12.88
CA ASP A 120 5.52 9.18 -13.83
C ASP A 120 4.85 9.01 -15.20
N LEU A 121 5.43 9.64 -16.23
CA LEU A 121 4.98 9.50 -17.61
C LEU A 121 5.45 8.16 -18.22
N SER A 122 6.54 7.58 -17.72
CA SER A 122 7.05 6.26 -18.08
C SER A 122 6.44 5.20 -17.16
N ILE A 123 5.11 5.04 -17.24
CA ILE A 123 4.35 4.16 -16.36
C ILE A 123 4.95 2.75 -16.35
N SER A 124 5.48 2.35 -15.21
CA SER A 124 5.97 1.00 -14.96
C SER A 124 5.06 0.29 -13.97
N ARG A 125 4.55 -0.88 -14.36
CA ARG A 125 3.85 -1.79 -13.45
C ARG A 125 4.73 -3.01 -13.18
N PRO A 126 4.63 -3.60 -11.99
CA PRO A 126 5.24 -4.90 -11.71
C PRO A 126 4.83 -5.92 -12.77
N GLU A 127 5.81 -6.65 -13.31
CA GLU A 127 5.53 -7.73 -14.26
C GLU A 127 4.75 -8.86 -13.58
N VAL A 128 3.97 -9.59 -14.37
CA VAL A 128 3.30 -10.83 -13.91
C VAL A 128 4.31 -11.95 -13.74
N LEU A 129 4.01 -12.92 -12.88
CA LEU A 129 4.90 -14.06 -12.60
C LEU A 129 4.69 -15.27 -13.55
N PHE A 130 3.66 -15.25 -14.40
CA PHE A 130 3.37 -16.30 -15.36
C PHE A 130 3.80 -15.91 -16.76
N SER A 131 4.20 -16.89 -17.58
CA SER A 131 4.60 -16.68 -18.98
C SER A 131 3.76 -17.47 -20.00
N GLY A 132 2.88 -18.36 -19.53
CA GLY A 132 1.88 -19.06 -20.32
C GLY A 132 0.48 -18.83 -19.76
N VAL A 133 -0.54 -18.80 -20.63
CA VAL A 133 -1.94 -18.70 -20.22
C VAL A 133 -2.80 -19.65 -21.04
N VAL A 134 -3.63 -20.45 -20.36
CA VAL A 134 -4.65 -21.30 -20.95
C VAL A 134 -6.01 -20.90 -20.40
N GLU A 135 -6.98 -20.78 -21.32
CA GLU A 135 -8.37 -20.47 -20.99
C GLU A 135 -9.22 -21.73 -21.07
N ILE A 136 -9.90 -22.05 -19.97
CA ILE A 136 -10.84 -23.17 -19.88
C ILE A 136 -12.26 -22.63 -20.08
N ASP A 137 -13.00 -23.30 -20.96
CA ASP A 137 -14.42 -23.00 -21.24
C ASP A 137 -15.29 -23.56 -20.10
N GLU A 138 -15.20 -22.93 -18.94
CA GLU A 138 -16.04 -23.17 -17.76
C GLU A 138 -16.66 -21.84 -17.30
N ARG A 139 -17.79 -21.87 -16.61
CA ARG A 139 -18.36 -20.66 -15.99
C ARG A 139 -19.37 -20.99 -14.90
N ILE A 140 -19.28 -20.28 -13.78
CA ILE A 140 -20.35 -20.14 -12.79
C ILE A 140 -20.76 -18.67 -12.59
N THR A 141 -21.92 -18.42 -11.99
CA THR A 141 -22.40 -17.06 -11.68
C THR A 141 -23.23 -17.03 -10.39
N MET A 142 -23.32 -15.87 -9.75
CA MET A 142 -24.20 -15.63 -8.61
C MET A 142 -25.65 -15.47 -9.09
N GLU A 143 -26.61 -15.87 -8.26
CA GLU A 143 -28.05 -15.70 -8.57
C GLU A 143 -28.72 -14.60 -7.72
N ASP A 144 -28.10 -14.22 -6.60
CA ASP A 144 -28.57 -13.16 -5.70
C ASP A 144 -27.62 -11.95 -5.78
N TYR A 145 -28.18 -10.72 -5.80
CA TYR A 145 -27.41 -9.49 -5.99
C TYR A 145 -27.67 -8.48 -4.86
N THR A 146 -26.62 -7.90 -4.28
CA THR A 146 -26.77 -7.02 -3.09
C THR A 146 -27.28 -5.62 -3.40
N GLU A 147 -27.03 -5.11 -4.61
CA GLU A 147 -27.43 -3.75 -5.00
C GLU A 147 -28.82 -3.69 -5.64
N ASP A 148 -29.38 -4.82 -6.06
CA ASP A 148 -30.73 -4.88 -6.63
C ASP A 148 -31.80 -4.96 -5.53
N PRO A 149 -32.63 -3.92 -5.33
CA PRO A 149 -33.67 -3.93 -4.30
C PRO A 149 -34.75 -4.99 -4.53
N GLU A 150 -34.89 -5.51 -5.75
CA GLU A 150 -35.83 -6.58 -6.09
C GLU A 150 -35.25 -7.99 -5.87
N SER A 151 -33.95 -8.09 -5.57
CA SER A 151 -33.29 -9.38 -5.33
C SER A 151 -33.85 -10.06 -4.08
N SER A 152 -34.14 -11.35 -4.20
CA SER A 152 -34.61 -12.20 -3.09
C SER A 152 -33.72 -13.44 -3.00
N LYS A 153 -33.56 -14.02 -1.81
CA LYS A 153 -32.68 -15.17 -1.60
C LYS A 153 -33.16 -16.37 -2.42
N THR A 154 -32.37 -16.76 -3.43
CA THR A 154 -32.69 -17.89 -4.29
C THR A 154 -32.47 -19.20 -3.53
N THR A 155 -33.48 -20.09 -3.53
CA THR A 155 -33.35 -21.43 -2.95
C THR A 155 -33.20 -22.47 -4.07
N PRO A 156 -32.16 -23.34 -4.03
CA PRO A 156 -32.02 -24.38 -5.02
C PRO A 156 -33.21 -25.33 -5.04
N SER A 157 -33.67 -25.67 -6.25
CA SER A 157 -34.74 -26.64 -6.44
C SER A 157 -34.15 -27.98 -6.86
N PRO A 158 -34.64 -29.12 -6.34
CA PRO A 158 -34.20 -30.45 -6.79
C PRO A 158 -34.36 -30.70 -8.30
N ASN A 159 -35.18 -29.90 -8.99
CA ASN A 159 -35.46 -30.01 -10.42
C ASN A 159 -34.49 -29.21 -11.32
N ASP A 160 -33.67 -28.31 -10.77
CA ASP A 160 -32.67 -27.54 -11.53
C ASP A 160 -31.27 -27.95 -11.07
N THR A 161 -30.65 -28.88 -11.79
CA THR A 161 -29.34 -29.44 -11.43
C THR A 161 -28.17 -28.47 -11.60
N ASP A 162 -28.40 -27.35 -12.29
CA ASP A 162 -27.38 -26.32 -12.50
C ASP A 162 -27.45 -25.23 -11.42
N LEU A 163 -28.48 -25.24 -10.56
CA LEU A 163 -28.63 -24.36 -9.41
C LEU A 163 -28.22 -25.09 -8.13
N VAL A 164 -27.12 -24.67 -7.50
CA VAL A 164 -26.52 -25.39 -6.36
C VAL A 164 -26.23 -24.45 -5.19
N THR A 165 -26.25 -24.99 -3.97
CA THR A 165 -25.72 -24.30 -2.79
C THR A 165 -24.20 -24.40 -2.79
N ALA A 166 -23.52 -23.26 -2.89
CA ALA A 166 -22.08 -23.13 -2.75
C ALA A 166 -21.60 -23.43 -1.32
N ILE A 167 -20.30 -23.63 -1.13
CA ILE A 167 -19.72 -23.89 0.21
C ILE A 167 -19.91 -22.71 1.18
N THR A 168 -20.12 -21.50 0.64
CA THR A 168 -20.43 -20.28 1.40
C THR A 168 -21.86 -20.25 1.95
N GLY A 169 -22.73 -21.16 1.49
CA GLY A 169 -24.17 -21.15 1.74
C GLY A 169 -24.98 -20.26 0.78
N GLU A 170 -24.31 -19.57 -0.16
CA GLU A 170 -24.95 -18.80 -1.22
C GLU A 170 -25.40 -19.72 -2.37
N THR A 171 -26.38 -19.27 -3.16
CA THR A 171 -26.85 -20.01 -4.33
C THR A 171 -26.08 -19.55 -5.59
N VAL A 172 -25.51 -20.50 -6.32
CA VAL A 172 -24.79 -20.26 -7.57
C VAL A 172 -25.39 -21.05 -8.72
N ARG A 173 -25.23 -20.55 -9.94
CA ARG A 173 -25.62 -21.24 -11.17
C ARG A 173 -24.42 -21.65 -11.99
N ILE A 174 -24.38 -22.93 -12.38
CA ILE A 174 -23.40 -23.50 -13.29
C ILE A 174 -23.83 -23.19 -14.73
N LEU A 175 -23.16 -22.24 -15.39
CA LEU A 175 -23.44 -21.89 -16.78
C LEU A 175 -22.71 -22.82 -17.76
N ARG A 176 -21.52 -23.31 -17.38
CA ARG A 176 -20.69 -24.17 -18.21
C ARG A 176 -19.75 -25.02 -17.37
N LYS A 177 -19.78 -26.34 -17.55
CA LYS A 177 -18.85 -27.29 -16.93
C LYS A 177 -17.59 -27.47 -17.78
N PRO A 178 -16.40 -27.67 -17.18
CA PRO A 178 -15.16 -27.90 -17.94
C PRO A 178 -15.21 -29.22 -18.72
N ASP A 179 -14.83 -29.19 -19.99
CA ASP A 179 -14.63 -30.40 -20.81
C ASP A 179 -13.23 -30.98 -20.54
N LEU A 180 -13.16 -32.08 -19.79
CA LEU A 180 -11.91 -32.68 -19.37
C LEU A 180 -11.04 -33.20 -20.53
N ALA A 181 -11.64 -33.59 -21.67
CA ALA A 181 -10.86 -34.03 -22.83
C ALA A 181 -10.16 -32.85 -23.49
N ALA A 182 -10.86 -31.72 -23.63
CA ALA A 182 -10.28 -30.47 -24.12
C ALA A 182 -9.22 -29.93 -23.16
N VAL A 183 -9.51 -29.90 -21.85
CA VAL A 183 -8.58 -29.49 -20.79
C VAL A 183 -7.30 -30.32 -20.86
N LYS A 184 -7.42 -31.65 -20.96
CA LYS A 184 -6.25 -32.54 -21.07
C LYS A 184 -5.35 -32.18 -22.24
N SER A 185 -5.92 -31.97 -23.43
CA SER A 185 -5.15 -31.57 -24.61
C SER A 185 -4.45 -30.21 -24.43
N GLN A 186 -5.12 -29.25 -23.78
CA GLN A 186 -4.50 -27.95 -23.46
C GLN A 186 -3.35 -28.08 -22.46
N LEU A 187 -3.48 -28.95 -21.44
CA LEU A 187 -2.42 -29.24 -20.48
C LEU A 187 -1.25 -30.01 -21.11
N GLU A 188 -1.51 -30.93 -22.05
CA GLU A 188 -0.48 -31.63 -22.82
C GLU A 188 0.36 -30.64 -23.64
N GLN A 189 -0.28 -29.61 -24.23
CA GLN A 189 0.43 -28.55 -24.91
C GLN A 189 1.34 -27.76 -23.96
N LEU A 190 0.84 -27.34 -22.79
CA LEU A 190 1.67 -26.67 -21.77
C LEU A 190 2.86 -27.51 -21.34
N TRP A 191 2.66 -28.82 -21.15
CA TRP A 191 3.74 -29.73 -20.80
C TRP A 191 4.82 -29.77 -21.88
N SER A 192 4.40 -29.80 -23.16
CA SER A 192 5.31 -29.78 -24.31
C SER A 192 6.05 -28.46 -24.47
N ASP A 193 5.44 -27.33 -24.07
CA ASP A 193 6.05 -25.99 -24.06
C ASP A 193 7.05 -25.80 -22.90
N GLY A 194 7.23 -26.84 -22.07
CA GLY A 194 8.20 -26.91 -20.99
C GLY A 194 7.70 -26.46 -19.62
N PHE A 195 6.40 -26.20 -19.46
CA PHE A 195 5.84 -25.84 -18.15
C PHE A 195 5.75 -27.07 -17.24
N ARG A 196 6.10 -26.90 -15.96
CA ARG A 196 5.97 -27.93 -14.91
C ARG A 196 5.21 -27.43 -13.68
N SER A 197 5.09 -26.13 -13.52
CA SER A 197 4.27 -25.50 -12.48
C SER A 197 3.09 -24.75 -13.11
N ILE A 198 1.90 -24.92 -12.55
CA ILE A 198 0.69 -24.23 -13.00
C ILE A 198 -0.10 -23.66 -11.83
N ALA A 199 -0.73 -22.52 -12.05
CA ALA A 199 -1.72 -21.94 -11.15
C ALA A 199 -3.10 -22.01 -11.82
N ILE A 200 -4.10 -22.55 -11.11
CA ILE A 200 -5.47 -22.68 -11.61
C ILE A 200 -6.35 -21.67 -10.87
N VAL A 201 -6.96 -20.76 -11.62
CA VAL A 201 -7.72 -19.61 -11.09
C VAL A 201 -9.01 -19.42 -11.89
N PHE A 202 -10.14 -19.87 -11.33
CA PHE A 202 -11.47 -19.67 -11.90
C PHE A 202 -12.28 -18.61 -11.15
N ILE A 203 -13.14 -17.91 -11.90
CA ILE A 203 -14.03 -16.89 -11.34
C ILE A 203 -15.07 -17.59 -10.45
N HIS A 204 -15.25 -17.06 -9.24
CA HIS A 204 -16.09 -17.56 -8.13
C HIS A 204 -15.67 -18.91 -7.55
N SER A 205 -14.43 -19.36 -7.78
CA SER A 205 -13.94 -20.64 -7.21
C SER A 205 -13.87 -20.66 -5.69
N TYR A 206 -13.85 -19.50 -5.03
CA TYR A 206 -13.97 -19.39 -3.57
C TYR A 206 -15.31 -19.91 -3.04
N ALA A 207 -16.37 -19.82 -3.85
CA ALA A 207 -17.71 -20.30 -3.51
C ALA A 207 -17.97 -21.70 -4.10
N TYR A 208 -17.47 -21.97 -5.31
CA TYR A 208 -17.65 -23.26 -6.00
C TYR A 208 -16.31 -23.80 -6.52
N PRO A 209 -15.51 -24.47 -5.66
CA PRO A 209 -14.16 -24.93 -6.02
C PRO A 209 -14.15 -26.16 -6.95
N ASP A 210 -15.28 -26.84 -7.16
CA ASP A 210 -15.36 -28.12 -7.86
C ASP A 210 -14.72 -28.10 -9.26
N HIS A 211 -14.89 -27.00 -10.01
CA HIS A 211 -14.25 -26.85 -11.32
C HIS A 211 -12.72 -26.81 -11.21
N GLU A 212 -12.15 -26.06 -10.26
CA GLU A 212 -10.70 -26.03 -10.02
C GLU A 212 -10.21 -27.40 -9.56
N LEU A 213 -10.93 -28.06 -8.65
CA LEU A 213 -10.59 -29.39 -8.13
C LEU A 213 -10.59 -30.47 -9.22
N LEU A 214 -11.49 -30.39 -10.19
CA LEU A 214 -11.53 -31.31 -11.34
C LEU A 214 -10.30 -31.13 -12.24
N VAL A 215 -9.97 -29.88 -12.59
CA VAL A 215 -8.81 -29.58 -13.44
C VAL A 215 -7.48 -29.83 -12.71
N GLY A 216 -7.43 -29.51 -11.41
CA GLY A 216 -6.27 -29.73 -10.55
C GLY A 216 -5.90 -31.20 -10.41
N ARG A 217 -6.89 -32.09 -10.18
CA ARG A 217 -6.64 -33.54 -10.15
C ARG A 217 -6.03 -34.05 -11.44
N LEU A 218 -6.58 -33.65 -12.59
CA LEU A 218 -6.04 -34.02 -13.90
C LEU A 218 -4.59 -33.54 -14.09
N ALA A 219 -4.30 -32.29 -13.69
CA ALA A 219 -2.94 -31.75 -13.78
C ALA A 219 -1.93 -32.50 -12.88
N LEU A 220 -2.33 -32.85 -11.66
CA LEU A 220 -1.52 -33.64 -10.73
C LEU A 220 -1.25 -35.06 -11.28
N GLU A 221 -2.26 -35.72 -11.85
CA GLU A 221 -2.11 -37.03 -12.51
C GLU A 221 -1.11 -36.99 -13.69
N MET A 222 -1.01 -35.84 -14.38
CA MET A 222 -0.05 -35.60 -15.45
C MET A 222 1.35 -35.25 -14.95
N GLY A 223 1.54 -34.99 -13.65
CA GLY A 223 2.83 -34.69 -13.03
C GLY A 223 3.16 -33.20 -12.91
N PHE A 224 2.20 -32.29 -13.10
CA PHE A 224 2.41 -30.87 -12.80
C PHE A 224 2.49 -30.62 -11.29
N SER A 225 3.26 -29.62 -10.88
CA SER A 225 3.06 -28.92 -9.61
C SER A 225 1.90 -27.95 -9.78
N ALA A 226 0.70 -28.34 -9.33
CA ALA A 226 -0.51 -27.54 -9.48
C ALA A 226 -0.86 -26.81 -8.18
N THR A 227 -1.13 -25.51 -8.28
CA THR A 227 -1.65 -24.68 -7.19
C THR A 227 -3.07 -24.22 -7.54
N LEU A 228 -4.04 -24.50 -6.67
CA LEU A 228 -5.44 -24.14 -6.86
C LEU A 228 -5.75 -22.89 -6.04
N SER A 229 -6.37 -21.89 -6.67
CA SER A 229 -6.64 -20.61 -6.02
C SER A 229 -7.63 -20.76 -4.85
N SER A 230 -8.61 -21.66 -4.98
CA SER A 230 -9.58 -21.95 -3.91
C SER A 230 -9.00 -22.68 -2.71
N GLU A 231 -7.88 -23.40 -2.86
CA GLU A 231 -7.22 -24.10 -1.74
C GLU A 231 -6.22 -23.20 -1.02
N VAL A 232 -5.48 -22.38 -1.78
CA VAL A 232 -4.51 -21.43 -1.20
C VAL A 232 -5.20 -20.33 -0.44
N GLN A 233 -6.27 -19.76 -1.02
CA GLN A 233 -6.99 -18.67 -0.42
C GLN A 233 -8.50 -18.73 -0.78
N PRO A 234 -9.34 -19.39 0.03
CA PRO A 234 -10.79 -19.52 -0.19
C PRO A 234 -11.57 -18.23 0.11
N MET A 235 -11.12 -17.08 -0.43
CA MET A 235 -11.77 -15.78 -0.28
C MET A 235 -12.21 -15.20 -1.63
N ILE A 236 -13.24 -14.35 -1.58
CA ILE A 236 -13.67 -13.53 -2.72
C ILE A 236 -12.55 -12.57 -3.15
N ASN A 237 -12.61 -12.13 -4.41
CA ASN A 237 -11.66 -11.33 -5.19
C ASN A 237 -10.67 -12.18 -5.99
N VAL A 238 -11.01 -12.44 -7.26
CA VAL A 238 -10.23 -13.31 -8.15
C VAL A 238 -8.85 -12.74 -8.47
N VAL A 239 -8.69 -11.41 -8.53
CA VAL A 239 -7.40 -10.80 -8.88
C VAL A 239 -6.35 -11.05 -7.79
N PRO A 240 -6.56 -10.63 -6.52
CA PRO A 240 -5.58 -10.88 -5.48
C PRO A 240 -5.48 -12.37 -5.08
N ARG A 241 -6.58 -13.14 -5.14
CA ARG A 241 -6.55 -14.60 -4.98
C ARG A 241 -5.69 -15.27 -6.06
N GLY A 242 -5.90 -14.88 -7.31
CA GLY A 242 -5.14 -15.39 -8.46
C GLY A 242 -3.66 -15.00 -8.40
N MET A 243 -3.33 -13.78 -8.00
CA MET A 243 -1.94 -13.35 -7.78
C MET A 243 -1.25 -14.20 -6.72
N SER A 244 -1.95 -14.54 -5.63
CA SER A 244 -1.43 -15.39 -4.56
C SER A 244 -1.19 -16.82 -5.02
N ALA A 245 -2.13 -17.39 -5.79
CA ALA A 245 -1.99 -18.72 -6.37
C ALA A 245 -0.81 -18.81 -7.35
N VAL A 246 -0.63 -17.78 -8.19
CA VAL A 246 0.53 -17.70 -9.10
C VAL A 246 1.83 -17.54 -8.31
N ALA A 247 1.86 -16.68 -7.28
CA ALA A 247 3.05 -16.49 -6.44
C ALA A 247 3.46 -17.79 -5.74
N ASP A 248 2.50 -18.56 -5.23
CA ASP A 248 2.80 -19.86 -4.64
C ASP A 248 3.30 -20.87 -5.68
N ALA A 249 2.65 -20.99 -6.85
CA ALA A 249 3.11 -21.85 -7.94
C ALA A 249 4.54 -21.48 -8.42
N TYR A 250 4.89 -20.19 -8.35
CA TYR A 250 6.19 -19.65 -8.75
C TYR A 250 7.29 -19.97 -7.73
N LEU A 251 6.96 -19.95 -6.44
CA LEU A 251 7.92 -20.04 -5.35
C LEU A 251 8.03 -21.45 -4.73
N THR A 252 6.94 -22.21 -4.66
CA THR A 252 6.90 -23.54 -4.01
C THR A 252 7.96 -24.49 -4.56
N PRO A 253 8.18 -24.61 -5.89
CA PRO A 253 9.24 -25.47 -6.43
C PRO A 253 10.65 -25.06 -5.98
N ILE A 254 10.94 -23.75 -5.91
CA ILE A 254 12.23 -23.23 -5.43
C ILE A 254 12.44 -23.55 -3.96
N ILE A 255 11.39 -23.40 -3.15
CA ILE A 255 11.45 -23.71 -1.72
C ILE A 255 11.67 -25.20 -1.49
N ARG A 256 11.01 -26.07 -2.26
CA ARG A 256 11.26 -27.52 -2.21
C ARG A 256 12.70 -27.86 -2.57
N GLN A 257 13.23 -27.30 -3.65
CA GLN A 257 14.64 -27.50 -4.03
C GLN A 257 15.61 -27.02 -2.94
N TYR A 258 15.32 -25.89 -2.29
CA TYR A 258 16.11 -25.38 -1.18
C TYR A 258 16.10 -26.33 0.02
N ILE A 259 14.93 -26.81 0.43
CA ILE A 259 14.79 -27.80 1.51
C ILE A 259 15.54 -29.09 1.16
N ASP A 260 15.36 -29.60 -0.06
CA ASP A 260 16.01 -30.82 -0.54
C ASP A 260 17.54 -30.67 -0.55
N SER A 261 18.05 -29.49 -0.92
CA SER A 261 19.49 -29.19 -0.93
C SER A 261 20.11 -29.25 0.48
N ILE A 262 19.38 -28.77 1.49
CA ILE A 262 19.84 -28.84 2.89
C ILE A 262 19.70 -30.28 3.40
N SER A 263 18.56 -30.92 3.13
CA SER A 263 18.28 -32.32 3.51
C SER A 263 19.38 -33.27 3.00
N ALA A 264 19.89 -33.05 1.78
CA ALA A 264 20.95 -33.85 1.17
C ALA A 264 22.29 -33.81 1.92
N ASN A 265 22.52 -32.86 2.84
CA ASN A 265 23.72 -32.80 3.66
C ASN A 265 23.67 -33.69 4.92
N PHE A 266 22.58 -34.43 5.16
CA PHE A 266 22.40 -35.25 6.36
C PHE A 266 22.28 -36.75 6.02
N ASN A 267 22.77 -37.62 6.93
CA ASN A 267 22.69 -39.07 6.78
C ASN A 267 21.23 -39.56 6.72
N GLY A 268 20.77 -39.94 5.52
CA GLY A 268 19.38 -40.37 5.26
C GLY A 268 18.38 -39.22 5.10
N GLY A 269 18.86 -37.98 5.03
CA GLY A 269 18.04 -36.77 4.86
C GLY A 269 17.23 -36.38 6.09
N PHE A 270 16.34 -35.40 5.95
CA PHE A 270 15.44 -34.98 7.03
C PHE A 270 14.46 -36.08 7.49
N SER A 271 14.21 -37.09 6.66
CA SER A 271 13.24 -38.15 6.95
C SER A 271 13.80 -39.32 7.76
N SER A 272 15.12 -39.45 7.89
CA SER A 272 15.77 -40.58 8.59
C SER A 272 15.98 -40.36 10.09
N ALA A 273 15.91 -39.11 10.57
CA ALA A 273 16.18 -38.74 11.95
C ALA A 273 14.89 -38.53 12.73
N ALA A 274 14.90 -38.80 14.05
CA ALA A 274 13.82 -38.42 14.96
C ALA A 274 13.80 -36.91 15.28
N THR A 275 14.59 -36.11 14.54
CA THR A 275 14.76 -34.67 14.70
C THR A 275 13.59 -33.93 14.08
N ARG A 276 13.02 -32.96 14.80
CA ARG A 276 11.97 -32.07 14.24
C ARG A 276 12.60 -31.01 13.36
N ILE A 277 12.09 -30.86 12.13
CA ILE A 277 12.55 -29.86 11.17
C ILE A 277 11.38 -28.93 10.86
N GLU A 278 11.48 -27.70 11.33
CA GLU A 278 10.40 -26.72 11.32
C GLU A 278 10.86 -25.43 10.63
N PHE A 279 9.98 -24.83 9.84
CA PHE A 279 10.21 -23.56 9.17
C PHE A 279 9.29 -22.49 9.71
N MET A 280 9.83 -21.29 9.90
CA MET A 280 9.05 -20.10 10.25
C MET A 280 8.16 -19.70 9.09
N GLN A 281 6.89 -19.41 9.38
CA GLN A 281 5.94 -18.86 8.42
C GLN A 281 5.79 -17.35 8.61
N SER A 282 5.24 -16.68 7.60
CA SER A 282 4.94 -15.24 7.62
C SER A 282 4.03 -14.79 8.77
N ASP A 283 3.24 -15.70 9.35
CA ASP A 283 2.26 -15.45 10.40
C ASP A 283 2.84 -15.60 11.83
N GLY A 284 4.15 -15.84 11.95
CA GLY A 284 4.87 -16.04 13.21
C GLY A 284 4.85 -17.47 13.75
N GLY A 285 4.15 -18.40 13.09
CA GLY A 285 4.08 -19.80 13.50
C GLY A 285 5.12 -20.68 12.80
N LEU A 286 5.52 -21.76 13.47
CA LEU A 286 6.33 -22.81 12.87
C LEU A 286 5.45 -23.85 12.15
N VAL A 287 5.95 -24.37 11.03
CA VAL A 287 5.36 -25.49 10.30
C VAL A 287 6.40 -26.54 9.94
N ASP A 288 5.99 -27.81 9.90
CA ASP A 288 6.82 -28.89 9.38
C ASP A 288 7.27 -28.63 7.93
N TYR A 289 8.53 -28.94 7.62
CA TYR A 289 9.14 -28.70 6.31
C TYR A 289 8.34 -29.25 5.12
N ARG A 290 7.55 -30.33 5.31
CA ARG A 290 6.74 -30.96 4.25
C ARG A 290 5.53 -30.12 3.83
N LYS A 291 5.05 -29.24 4.71
CA LYS A 291 3.91 -28.35 4.47
C LYS A 291 4.34 -26.90 4.22
N PHE A 292 5.66 -26.64 4.21
CA PHE A 292 6.19 -25.32 3.88
C PHE A 292 6.06 -25.07 2.37
N SER A 293 5.48 -23.92 2.02
CA SER A 293 5.16 -23.53 0.64
C SER A 293 5.74 -22.16 0.32
N GLY A 294 5.71 -21.80 -0.95
CA GLY A 294 6.22 -20.54 -1.46
C GLY A 294 5.59 -19.33 -0.78
N LEU A 295 4.25 -19.30 -0.69
CA LEU A 295 3.50 -18.18 -0.12
C LEU A 295 3.81 -17.98 1.37
N LYS A 296 3.85 -19.09 2.12
CA LYS A 296 4.10 -19.11 3.58
C LYS A 296 5.54 -18.74 3.94
N ALA A 297 6.46 -18.83 2.99
CA ALA A 297 7.88 -18.54 3.20
C ALA A 297 8.21 -17.04 3.08
N ILE A 298 7.33 -16.24 2.49
CA ILE A 298 7.53 -14.80 2.25
C ILE A 298 7.63 -14.09 3.60
N LEU A 299 8.65 -13.28 3.82
CA LEU A 299 8.88 -12.55 5.10
C LEU A 299 9.01 -13.45 6.35
N SER A 300 9.35 -14.74 6.20
CA SER A 300 9.53 -15.64 7.36
C SER A 300 10.67 -15.23 8.32
N GLY A 301 11.74 -14.60 7.81
CA GLY A 301 12.84 -14.09 8.65
C GLY A 301 12.37 -12.98 9.61
N PRO A 302 11.85 -11.85 9.09
CA PRO A 302 11.29 -10.77 9.92
C PRO A 302 10.21 -11.23 10.91
N ALA A 303 9.37 -12.20 10.53
CA ALA A 303 8.38 -12.78 11.44
C ALA A 303 9.01 -13.40 12.70
N GLY A 304 10.19 -14.03 12.56
CA GLY A 304 10.97 -14.49 13.71
C GLY A 304 11.41 -13.35 14.63
N GLY A 305 11.76 -12.18 14.07
CA GLY A 305 12.09 -10.98 14.84
C GLY A 305 10.88 -10.46 15.64
N VAL A 306 9.69 -10.50 15.03
CA VAL A 306 8.44 -10.12 15.70
C VAL A 306 8.14 -11.04 16.88
N VAL A 307 8.22 -12.36 16.68
CA VAL A 307 8.07 -13.33 17.77
C VAL A 307 9.12 -13.08 18.85
N GLY A 308 10.36 -12.81 18.45
CA GLY A 308 11.47 -12.50 19.35
C GLY A 308 11.16 -11.36 20.30
N TYR A 309 10.89 -10.15 19.77
CA TYR A 309 10.64 -9.01 20.65
C TYR A 309 9.32 -9.13 21.44
N ALA A 310 8.29 -9.75 20.86
CA ALA A 310 7.02 -9.96 21.55
C ALA A 310 7.22 -10.85 22.78
N GLN A 311 7.92 -11.97 22.64
CA GLN A 311 8.13 -12.94 23.71
C GLN A 311 9.18 -12.49 24.73
N THR A 312 10.14 -11.64 24.34
CA THR A 312 11.17 -11.15 25.28
C THR A 312 10.76 -9.88 26.01
N SER A 313 10.03 -8.98 25.36
CA SER A 313 9.84 -7.63 25.89
C SER A 313 8.49 -7.43 26.57
N TRP A 314 7.49 -8.27 26.29
CA TRP A 314 6.16 -8.20 26.90
C TRP A 314 6.17 -8.66 28.36
N ASP A 315 5.33 -8.01 29.17
CA ASP A 315 5.10 -8.37 30.56
C ASP A 315 3.60 -8.34 30.88
N GLU A 316 3.10 -9.43 31.46
CA GLU A 316 1.68 -9.58 31.81
C GLU A 316 1.24 -8.73 33.01
N GLU A 317 2.17 -8.25 33.85
CA GLU A 317 1.88 -7.35 34.97
C GLU A 317 1.86 -5.88 34.49
N GLU A 318 2.84 -5.46 33.69
CA GLU A 318 2.96 -4.09 33.17
C GLU A 318 1.93 -3.80 32.05
N ARG A 319 1.67 -4.78 31.17
CA ARG A 319 0.73 -4.69 30.04
C ARG A 319 0.90 -3.45 29.15
N CYS A 320 2.12 -2.92 29.07
CA CYS A 320 2.45 -1.83 28.17
C CYS A 320 2.69 -2.38 26.74
N PRO A 321 1.97 -1.88 25.72
CA PRO A 321 2.20 -2.26 24.32
C PRO A 321 3.63 -1.98 23.84
N ILE A 322 4.11 -2.76 22.88
CA ILE A 322 5.49 -2.71 22.40
C ILE A 322 5.53 -2.51 20.90
N ILE A 323 6.40 -1.60 20.46
CA ILE A 323 6.75 -1.41 19.05
C ILE A 323 8.09 -2.11 18.81
N GLY A 324 8.10 -3.08 17.89
CA GLY A 324 9.32 -3.67 17.38
C GLY A 324 9.98 -2.77 16.35
N PHE A 325 11.29 -2.57 16.47
CA PHE A 325 12.10 -1.79 15.53
C PHE A 325 13.35 -2.59 15.17
N ASP A 326 13.31 -3.26 14.01
CA ASP A 326 14.43 -4.04 13.45
C ASP A 326 15.15 -3.21 12.39
N MET A 327 16.34 -2.68 12.69
CA MET A 327 17.11 -1.94 11.70
C MET A 327 18.32 -2.74 11.22
N GLY A 328 18.26 -3.14 9.95
CA GLY A 328 19.33 -3.84 9.24
C GLY A 328 20.20 -2.92 8.37
N GLY A 329 20.98 -3.55 7.48
CA GLY A 329 21.82 -2.85 6.53
C GLY A 329 21.07 -2.30 5.30
N THR A 330 19.88 -2.78 5.00
CA THR A 330 19.16 -2.40 3.76
C THR A 330 17.81 -1.75 4.05
N SER A 331 17.14 -2.21 5.09
CA SER A 331 15.79 -1.81 5.46
C SER A 331 15.61 -1.77 6.97
N THR A 332 14.48 -1.23 7.39
CA THR A 332 13.99 -1.29 8.77
C THR A 332 12.59 -1.90 8.77
N ASP A 333 12.36 -2.91 9.61
CA ASP A 333 11.07 -3.57 9.79
C ASP A 333 10.44 -3.15 11.12
N VAL A 334 9.19 -2.69 11.09
CA VAL A 334 8.46 -2.25 12.29
C VAL A 334 7.14 -2.98 12.44
N SER A 335 6.77 -3.26 13.69
CA SER A 335 5.53 -4.00 14.04
C SER A 335 5.10 -3.64 15.47
N ARG A 336 3.89 -4.06 15.88
CA ARG A 336 3.34 -3.81 17.22
C ARG A 336 2.84 -5.10 17.84
N TYR A 337 3.02 -5.18 19.16
CA TYR A 337 2.50 -6.26 19.97
C TYR A 337 1.85 -5.69 21.24
N ALA A 338 0.67 -6.21 21.58
CA ALA A 338 -0.09 -5.77 22.76
C ALA A 338 -0.77 -6.96 23.45
N GLY A 339 0.00 -8.03 23.69
CA GLY A 339 -0.49 -9.30 24.24
C GLY A 339 -1.04 -10.27 23.20
N VAL A 340 -1.32 -9.81 21.98
CA VAL A 340 -1.67 -10.63 20.82
C VAL A 340 -0.91 -10.13 19.59
N TYR A 341 -0.68 -11.03 18.63
CA TYR A 341 -0.07 -10.69 17.34
C TYR A 341 -1.09 -9.98 16.45
N ASP A 342 -0.67 -8.86 15.84
CA ASP A 342 -1.44 -8.19 14.80
C ASP A 342 -1.16 -8.87 13.45
N HIS A 343 -2.20 -9.39 12.79
CA HIS A 343 -2.10 -9.99 11.45
C HIS A 343 -2.73 -9.10 10.37
N VAL A 344 -2.11 -9.09 9.20
CA VAL A 344 -2.66 -8.55 7.95
C VAL A 344 -2.91 -9.69 6.97
N PHE A 345 -3.95 -9.54 6.14
CA PHE A 345 -4.42 -10.58 5.22
C PHE A 345 -4.20 -10.24 3.76
N GLU A 346 -3.89 -8.98 3.45
CA GLU A 346 -3.54 -8.52 2.12
C GLU A 346 -2.33 -7.59 2.23
N THR A 347 -1.24 -7.97 1.59
CA THR A 347 -0.01 -7.18 1.50
C THR A 347 0.43 -7.04 0.06
N THR A 348 1.27 -6.05 -0.24
CA THR A 348 1.90 -5.93 -1.56
C THR A 348 3.39 -6.16 -1.40
N THR A 349 3.91 -7.25 -1.96
CA THR A 349 5.34 -7.59 -1.93
C THR A 349 5.86 -7.65 -3.36
N ALA A 350 6.98 -6.98 -3.64
CA ALA A 350 7.54 -6.85 -5.00
C ALA A 350 6.51 -6.35 -6.06
N GLY A 351 5.52 -5.56 -5.61
CA GLY A 351 4.44 -5.04 -6.44
C GLY A 351 3.34 -6.05 -6.78
N ILE A 352 3.33 -7.22 -6.15
CA ILE A 352 2.30 -8.26 -6.31
C ILE A 352 1.43 -8.24 -5.06
N ALA A 353 0.11 -8.17 -5.25
CA ALA A 353 -0.85 -8.30 -4.16
C ALA A 353 -0.89 -9.77 -3.70
N ILE A 354 -0.63 -9.99 -2.42
CA ILE A 354 -0.60 -11.29 -1.78
C ILE A 354 -1.67 -11.30 -0.71
N GLN A 355 -2.61 -12.23 -0.85
CA GLN A 355 -3.61 -12.53 0.16
C GLN A 355 -3.19 -13.77 0.93
N SER A 356 -2.58 -13.58 2.08
CA SER A 356 -2.22 -14.63 3.04
C SER A 356 -2.15 -14.00 4.42
N PRO A 357 -2.49 -14.72 5.51
CA PRO A 357 -2.19 -14.26 6.85
C PRO A 357 -0.68 -14.03 7.01
N GLN A 358 -0.31 -12.84 7.47
CA GLN A 358 1.06 -12.43 7.75
C GLN A 358 1.05 -11.56 9.00
N LEU A 359 2.13 -11.56 9.77
CA LEU A 359 2.30 -10.56 10.81
C LEU A 359 2.34 -9.17 10.18
N ASP A 360 1.76 -8.18 10.86
CA ASP A 360 1.70 -6.81 10.40
C ASP A 360 3.07 -6.12 10.51
N ILE A 361 3.89 -6.35 9.49
CA ILE A 361 5.25 -5.84 9.38
C ILE A 361 5.28 -4.77 8.30
N HIS A 362 5.64 -3.55 8.70
CA HIS A 362 5.87 -2.45 7.80
C HIS A 362 7.37 -2.28 7.56
N THR A 363 7.81 -2.52 6.32
CA THR A 363 9.21 -2.33 5.91
C THR A 363 9.46 -0.93 5.35
N VAL A 364 10.53 -0.29 5.80
CA VAL A 364 11.03 0.99 5.29
C VAL A 364 12.31 0.77 4.51
N ALA A 365 12.45 1.38 3.33
CA ALA A 365 13.69 1.39 2.55
C ALA A 365 14.75 2.35 3.15
N ALA A 366 14.87 2.34 4.48
CA ALA A 366 15.82 3.09 5.27
C ALA A 366 16.56 2.10 6.15
N GLY A 367 17.87 1.94 5.94
CA GLY A 367 18.76 1.07 6.71
C GLY A 367 20.18 1.62 6.69
N GLY A 368 21.14 0.87 7.22
CA GLY A 368 22.55 1.33 7.26
C GLY A 368 23.14 1.71 5.89
N GLY A 369 22.75 1.01 4.83
CA GLY A 369 23.23 1.18 3.47
C GLY A 369 22.43 2.18 2.62
N SER A 370 21.40 2.84 3.17
CA SER A 370 20.61 3.82 2.41
C SER A 370 21.47 5.00 1.96
N ILE A 371 21.40 5.32 0.66
CA ILE A 371 22.27 6.30 0.00
C ILE A 371 21.86 7.73 0.39
N LEU A 372 22.86 8.59 0.63
CA LEU A 372 22.69 10.00 0.98
C LEU A 372 22.90 10.90 -0.24
N THR A 373 21.91 11.73 -0.59
CA THR A 373 22.04 12.68 -1.71
C THR A 373 21.47 14.07 -1.40
N TRP A 374 22.08 15.11 -1.99
CA TRP A 374 21.59 16.49 -1.96
C TRP A 374 21.01 16.85 -3.33
N LYS A 375 19.73 17.25 -3.38
CA LYS A 375 19.03 17.61 -4.63
C LYS A 375 18.02 18.73 -4.38
N ASN A 376 18.05 19.79 -5.20
CA ASN A 376 17.14 20.94 -5.13
C ASN A 376 17.00 21.56 -3.74
N GLY A 377 18.12 21.74 -3.02
CA GLY A 377 18.08 22.33 -1.69
C GLY A 377 17.59 21.40 -0.57
N LEU A 378 17.37 20.10 -0.83
CA LEU A 378 16.84 19.14 0.12
C LEU A 378 17.80 17.96 0.38
N PHE A 379 17.85 17.53 1.65
CA PHE A 379 18.51 16.31 2.09
C PHE A 379 17.64 15.10 1.75
N ASN A 380 18.16 14.13 1.00
CA ASN A 380 17.46 12.91 0.63
C ASN A 380 18.20 11.66 1.13
N VAL A 381 17.47 10.72 1.72
CA VAL A 381 17.99 9.42 2.21
C VAL A 381 17.19 8.29 1.57
N GLY A 382 17.87 7.40 0.84
CA GLY A 382 17.21 6.31 0.13
C GLY A 382 16.28 6.79 -1.01
N PRO A 383 15.39 5.93 -1.53
CA PRO A 383 15.17 4.52 -1.15
C PRO A 383 16.27 3.57 -1.64
N GLU A 384 17.17 4.04 -2.50
CA GLU A 384 18.30 3.26 -3.00
C GLU A 384 19.25 2.88 -1.86
N SER A 385 19.75 1.64 -1.88
CA SER A 385 20.69 1.10 -0.90
C SER A 385 21.95 0.60 -1.58
N ALA A 386 23.10 0.87 -0.96
CA ALA A 386 24.39 0.34 -1.40
C ALA A 386 24.57 -1.17 -1.12
N SER A 387 23.65 -1.79 -0.36
CA SER A 387 23.70 -3.20 0.04
C SER A 387 25.04 -3.57 0.71
N ALA A 388 25.55 -4.80 0.53
CA ALA A 388 26.87 -5.21 1.02
C ALA A 388 27.99 -5.05 -0.03
N HIS A 389 27.64 -4.88 -1.31
CA HIS A 389 28.57 -4.67 -2.43
C HIS A 389 27.91 -3.76 -3.49
N PRO A 390 28.52 -2.60 -3.84
CA PRO A 390 29.74 -2.02 -3.27
C PRO A 390 29.62 -1.58 -1.81
N GLY A 391 28.43 -1.59 -1.22
CA GLY A 391 28.23 -1.25 0.18
C GLY A 391 28.51 0.21 0.51
N PRO A 392 28.39 0.60 1.79
CA PRO A 392 28.86 1.89 2.30
C PRO A 392 30.28 2.25 1.83
N ALA A 393 30.57 3.54 1.69
CA ALA A 393 31.89 4.02 1.27
C ALA A 393 33.00 3.48 2.19
N CYS A 394 32.72 3.39 3.50
CA CYS A 394 33.62 2.85 4.51
C CYS A 394 33.92 1.35 4.38
N TYR A 395 33.22 0.59 3.51
CA TYR A 395 33.47 -0.84 3.28
C TYR A 395 34.65 -1.11 2.34
N ARG A 396 35.32 -0.07 1.81
CA ARG A 396 36.51 -0.18 0.95
C ARG A 396 36.25 -0.83 -0.42
N LYS A 397 35.00 -0.83 -0.90
CA LYS A 397 34.59 -1.43 -2.19
C LYS A 397 34.08 -0.40 -3.22
N GLY A 398 34.38 0.89 -3.02
CA GLY A 398 34.05 1.96 -3.97
C GLY A 398 32.61 2.48 -3.90
N GLY A 399 31.87 2.18 -2.84
CA GLY A 399 30.46 2.56 -2.72
C GLY A 399 30.18 4.02 -2.33
N PRO A 400 28.91 4.47 -2.38
CA PRO A 400 28.48 5.85 -2.11
C PRO A 400 28.42 6.16 -0.60
N LEU A 401 28.15 7.43 -0.23
CA LEU A 401 27.84 7.81 1.16
C LEU A 401 26.50 7.21 1.59
N THR A 402 26.48 6.64 2.80
CA THR A 402 25.32 5.96 3.38
C THR A 402 25.08 6.34 4.85
N VAL A 403 23.97 5.89 5.44
CA VAL A 403 23.67 6.07 6.88
C VAL A 403 24.78 5.51 7.78
N THR A 404 25.37 4.36 7.43
CA THR A 404 26.52 3.78 8.15
C THR A 404 27.75 4.68 8.06
N ASP A 405 27.99 5.31 6.91
CA ASP A 405 29.09 6.28 6.77
C ASP A 405 28.87 7.50 7.68
N ALA A 406 27.62 7.99 7.79
CA ALA A 406 27.29 9.11 8.69
C ALA A 406 27.53 8.75 10.17
N ASN A 407 27.10 7.55 10.61
CA ASN A 407 27.35 7.08 11.98
C ASN A 407 28.85 6.93 12.25
N LEU A 408 29.61 6.37 11.31
CA LEU A 408 31.07 6.24 11.42
C LEU A 408 31.76 7.61 11.48
N PHE A 409 31.37 8.54 10.59
CA PHE A 409 31.97 9.87 10.51
C PHE A 409 31.78 10.64 11.83
N LEU A 410 30.57 10.62 12.38
CA LEU A 410 30.21 11.28 13.64
C LEU A 410 30.75 10.59 14.91
N GLY A 411 31.51 9.49 14.76
CA GLY A 411 32.09 8.72 15.87
C GLY A 411 31.10 7.80 16.60
N ARG A 412 29.89 7.63 16.07
CA ARG A 412 28.82 6.79 16.64
C ARG A 412 29.02 5.30 16.39
N LEU A 413 29.96 4.95 15.51
CA LEU A 413 30.40 3.60 15.21
C LEU A 413 31.92 3.54 15.24
N LEU A 414 32.48 2.52 15.90
CA LEU A 414 33.92 2.40 16.13
C LEU A 414 34.52 1.23 15.30
N PRO A 415 35.47 1.49 14.38
CA PRO A 415 36.08 0.46 13.54
C PRO A 415 36.74 -0.70 14.30
N GLU A 416 37.31 -0.41 15.48
CA GLU A 416 38.05 -1.38 16.31
C GLU A 416 37.17 -2.47 16.95
N TYR A 417 35.89 -2.18 17.18
CA TYR A 417 34.91 -3.13 17.73
C TYR A 417 34.02 -3.75 16.64
N PHE A 418 34.18 -3.31 15.39
CA PHE A 418 33.44 -3.86 14.26
C PHE A 418 34.17 -5.10 13.69
N PRO A 419 33.45 -6.14 13.23
CA PRO A 419 34.08 -7.30 12.58
C PRO A 419 35.01 -6.88 11.42
N LYS A 420 36.26 -7.34 11.48
CA LYS A 420 37.26 -7.08 10.44
C LYS A 420 37.03 -8.02 9.26
N VAL A 421 36.05 -7.70 8.42
CA VAL A 421 35.61 -8.53 7.29
C VAL A 421 35.67 -7.78 5.94
N PHE A 422 36.40 -6.66 5.90
CA PHE A 422 36.49 -5.81 4.71
C PHE A 422 37.89 -5.89 4.05
N GLY A 423 38.03 -5.21 2.91
CA GLY A 423 39.25 -5.25 2.10
C GLY A 423 39.35 -6.52 1.23
N PRO A 424 40.39 -6.62 0.38
CA PRO A 424 40.56 -7.74 -0.55
C PRO A 424 40.73 -9.10 0.15
N GLU A 425 41.25 -9.11 1.38
CA GLU A 425 41.56 -10.30 2.18
C GLU A 425 40.57 -10.52 3.36
N GLU A 426 39.45 -9.78 3.40
CA GLU A 426 38.40 -9.87 4.43
C GLU A 426 38.91 -9.79 5.89
N ASN A 427 39.90 -8.94 6.15
CA ASN A 427 40.55 -8.80 7.46
C ASN A 427 40.79 -7.34 7.86
N GLU A 428 40.26 -6.38 7.08
CA GLU A 428 40.40 -4.95 7.36
C GLU A 428 39.17 -4.39 8.10
N PRO A 429 39.35 -3.35 8.94
CA PRO A 429 38.26 -2.62 9.57
C PRO A 429 37.62 -1.60 8.62
N LEU A 430 36.51 -1.00 9.05
CA LEU A 430 35.86 0.13 8.36
C LEU A 430 36.85 1.27 8.08
N ASN A 431 36.73 1.93 6.93
CA ASN A 431 37.58 3.05 6.54
C ASN A 431 36.92 4.40 6.87
N ARG A 432 37.36 5.04 7.95
CA ARG A 432 36.88 6.35 8.37
C ARG A 432 37.29 7.47 7.41
N ASP A 433 38.51 7.42 6.87
CA ASP A 433 39.07 8.48 6.04
C ASP A 433 38.32 8.64 4.71
N VAL A 434 37.89 7.53 4.10
CA VAL A 434 37.08 7.53 2.87
C VAL A 434 35.72 8.18 3.10
N ALA A 435 35.06 7.84 4.22
CA ALA A 435 33.79 8.48 4.60
C ALA A 435 33.97 9.98 4.86
N ALA A 436 35.03 10.37 5.58
CA ALA A 436 35.33 11.77 5.87
C ALA A 436 35.58 12.60 4.60
N ALA A 437 36.41 12.10 3.69
CA ALA A 437 36.71 12.79 2.43
C ALA A 437 35.45 13.07 1.61
N LYS A 438 34.55 12.08 1.50
CA LYS A 438 33.29 12.23 0.76
C LYS A 438 32.31 13.18 1.46
N PHE A 439 32.23 13.18 2.79
CA PHE A 439 31.38 14.14 3.50
C PHE A 439 31.88 15.57 3.32
N ILE A 440 33.19 15.80 3.32
CA ILE A 440 33.77 17.11 3.02
C ILE A 440 33.38 17.55 1.61
N GLU A 441 33.56 16.68 0.60
CA GLU A 441 33.18 16.97 -0.79
C GLU A 441 31.68 17.31 -0.92
N LEU A 442 30.80 16.50 -0.31
CA LEU A 442 29.36 16.75 -0.33
C LEU A 442 28.99 18.06 0.39
N THR A 443 29.70 18.39 1.48
CA THR A 443 29.50 19.63 2.22
C THR A 443 29.88 20.84 1.39
N ASP A 444 30.96 20.76 0.62
CA ASP A 444 31.36 21.84 -0.30
C ASP A 444 30.28 22.10 -1.36
N VAL A 445 29.67 21.04 -1.90
CA VAL A 445 28.53 21.16 -2.84
C VAL A 445 27.33 21.82 -2.17
N ILE A 446 26.94 21.37 -0.97
CA ILE A 446 25.82 21.95 -0.22
C ILE A 446 26.09 23.44 0.11
N ASN A 447 27.31 23.76 0.51
CA ASN A 447 27.71 25.12 0.89
C ASN A 447 27.83 26.07 -0.31
N GLN A 448 28.11 25.56 -1.51
CA GLN A 448 28.00 26.36 -2.74
C GLN A 448 26.55 26.82 -2.95
N ASP A 449 25.59 25.90 -2.87
CA ASP A 449 24.16 26.22 -2.99
C ASP A 449 23.71 27.21 -1.88
N ARG A 450 24.18 27.02 -0.65
CA ARG A 450 23.85 27.89 0.49
C ARG A 450 24.47 29.29 0.36
N THR A 451 25.69 29.39 -0.15
CA THR A 451 26.34 30.68 -0.44
C THR A 451 25.54 31.47 -1.49
N LEU A 452 25.05 30.80 -2.54
CA LEU A 452 24.20 31.42 -3.55
C LEU A 452 22.86 31.91 -2.99
N ALA A 453 22.39 31.30 -1.90
CA ALA A 453 21.16 31.66 -1.20
C ALA A 453 21.36 32.60 0.00
N ASP A 454 22.58 33.10 0.23
CA ASP A 454 22.96 33.93 1.40
C ASP A 454 22.62 33.28 2.76
N LEU A 455 22.84 31.97 2.85
CA LEU A 455 22.58 31.15 4.04
C LEU A 455 23.87 30.74 4.77
N THR A 456 23.75 30.48 6.07
CA THR A 456 24.84 30.01 6.93
C THR A 456 25.44 28.70 6.45
N LEU A 457 26.76 28.59 6.41
CA LEU A 457 27.42 27.38 5.93
C LEU A 457 27.32 26.24 6.95
N PHE A 458 27.14 25.02 6.47
CA PHE A 458 27.21 23.82 7.31
C PHE A 458 28.64 23.31 7.45
N SER A 459 28.95 22.79 8.63
CA SER A 459 30.08 21.88 8.83
C SER A 459 29.78 20.47 8.28
N PRO A 460 30.81 19.66 7.95
CA PRO A 460 30.61 18.27 7.54
C PRO A 460 29.83 17.43 8.57
N GLU A 461 30.02 17.71 9.86
CA GLU A 461 29.31 17.03 10.94
C GLU A 461 27.82 17.39 10.95
N GLU A 462 27.47 18.64 10.69
CA GLU A 462 26.06 19.07 10.56
C GLU A 462 25.40 18.45 9.34
N VAL A 463 26.11 18.33 8.22
CA VAL A 463 25.62 17.63 7.02
C VAL A 463 25.34 16.15 7.32
N ALA A 464 26.30 15.44 7.91
CA ALA A 464 26.15 14.03 8.27
C ALA A 464 25.00 13.82 9.29
N LEU A 465 24.91 14.68 10.31
CA LEU A 465 23.83 14.64 11.30
C LEU A 465 22.46 14.96 10.66
N GLY A 466 22.41 15.90 9.71
CA GLY A 466 21.21 16.25 8.95
C GLY A 466 20.62 15.06 8.20
N PHE A 467 21.47 14.28 7.53
CA PHE A 467 21.05 13.03 6.90
C PHE A 467 20.51 12.00 7.92
N LEU A 468 21.15 11.84 9.08
CA LEU A 468 20.63 10.96 10.14
C LEU A 468 19.26 11.40 10.64
N LYS A 469 19.00 12.71 10.76
CA LYS A 469 17.68 13.23 11.15
C LYS A 469 16.61 12.91 10.11
N VAL A 470 16.91 13.11 8.82
CA VAL A 470 15.99 12.74 7.72
C VAL A 470 15.72 11.24 7.72
N ALA A 471 16.76 10.41 7.93
CA ALA A 471 16.61 8.97 8.06
C ALA A 471 15.70 8.57 9.24
N ASN A 472 15.92 9.16 10.41
CA ASN A 472 15.13 8.88 11.63
C ASN A 472 13.66 9.32 11.48
N GLU A 473 13.39 10.49 10.89
CA GLU A 473 12.02 10.94 10.62
C GLU A 473 11.33 10.03 9.59
N GLY A 474 12.07 9.60 8.55
CA GLY A 474 11.60 8.62 7.57
C GLY A 474 11.24 7.27 8.20
N MET A 475 12.05 6.77 9.13
CA MET A 475 11.78 5.53 9.88
C MET A 475 10.62 5.67 10.88
N ALA A 476 10.37 6.86 11.41
CA ALA A 476 9.24 7.11 12.32
C ALA A 476 7.88 7.10 11.62
N GLY A 477 7.81 7.46 10.33
CA GLY A 477 6.56 7.52 9.56
C GLY A 477 5.77 6.21 9.54
N PRO A 478 6.41 5.05 9.28
CA PRO A 478 5.77 3.74 9.32
C PRO A 478 5.31 3.33 10.71
N ILE A 479 6.03 3.70 11.78
CA ILE A 479 5.59 3.47 13.17
C ILE A 479 4.29 4.23 13.46
N ARG A 480 4.21 5.51 13.08
CA ARG A 480 2.96 6.31 13.19
C ARG A 480 1.82 5.71 12.39
N SER A 481 2.11 5.19 11.20
CA SER A 481 1.11 4.50 10.38
C SER A 481 0.58 3.24 11.07
N LEU A 482 1.41 2.55 11.86
CA LEU A 482 1.06 1.33 12.55
C LEU A 482 0.34 1.58 13.89
N THR A 483 0.59 2.73 14.53
CA THR A 483 -0.07 3.15 15.78
C THR A 483 -1.23 4.13 15.56
N GLU A 484 -0.92 5.36 15.15
CA GLU A 484 -1.87 6.49 15.07
C GLU A 484 -3.02 6.26 14.09
N ALA A 485 -2.79 5.49 13.01
CA ALA A 485 -3.83 5.15 12.04
C ALA A 485 -4.86 4.12 12.57
N ARG A 486 -4.57 3.48 13.72
CA ARG A 486 -5.48 2.58 14.44
C ARG A 486 -6.00 3.18 15.76
N GLY A 487 -5.71 4.46 15.98
CA GLY A 487 -6.14 5.19 17.18
C GLY A 487 -5.26 4.99 18.41
N TYR A 488 -4.02 4.52 18.23
CA TYR A 488 -3.04 4.41 19.33
C TYR A 488 -2.06 5.58 19.33
N GLU A 489 -1.66 6.07 20.51
CA GLU A 489 -0.55 7.02 20.64
C GLU A 489 0.78 6.26 20.71
N ALA A 490 1.76 6.65 19.89
CA ALA A 490 3.08 6.01 19.89
C ALA A 490 3.78 6.13 21.27
N ALA A 491 3.58 7.26 21.96
CA ALA A 491 4.17 7.54 23.28
C ALA A 491 3.73 6.56 24.39
N ASP A 492 2.57 5.90 24.22
CA ASP A 492 2.05 4.90 25.17
C ASP A 492 2.72 3.51 25.03
N HIS A 493 3.71 3.38 24.15
CA HIS A 493 4.41 2.12 23.88
C HIS A 493 5.84 2.14 24.39
N HIS A 494 6.38 0.96 24.68
CA HIS A 494 7.83 0.75 24.78
C HIS A 494 8.41 0.47 23.38
N LEU A 495 9.62 0.95 23.10
CA LEU A 495 10.33 0.66 21.85
C LEU A 495 11.29 -0.52 22.05
N ALA A 496 10.95 -1.70 21.51
CA ALA A 496 11.86 -2.84 21.46
C ALA A 496 12.75 -2.75 20.23
N CYS A 497 14.02 -2.41 20.45
CA CYS A 497 14.96 -2.11 19.38
C CYS A 497 15.95 -3.26 19.16
N PHE A 498 16.09 -3.69 17.91
CA PHE A 498 16.92 -4.81 17.49
C PHE A 498 17.44 -4.65 16.05
N GLY A 499 18.16 -5.65 15.56
CA GLY A 499 18.91 -5.54 14.31
C GLY A 499 20.28 -4.88 14.50
N GLY A 500 21.19 -5.12 13.55
CA GLY A 500 22.60 -4.72 13.68
C GLY A 500 22.84 -3.20 13.76
N ALA A 501 21.90 -2.38 13.25
CA ALA A 501 21.99 -0.92 13.30
C ALA A 501 20.97 -0.29 14.27
N GLY A 502 20.05 -1.07 14.85
CA GLY A 502 18.95 -0.52 15.67
C GLY A 502 19.44 0.30 16.87
N GLY A 503 20.40 -0.24 17.63
CA GLY A 503 20.97 0.42 18.81
C GLY A 503 21.62 1.78 18.52
N GLN A 504 22.01 2.05 17.27
CA GLN A 504 22.63 3.32 16.85
C GLN A 504 21.59 4.44 16.71
N HIS A 505 20.32 4.09 16.44
CA HIS A 505 19.23 5.02 16.13
C HIS A 505 18.11 5.05 17.18
N ALA A 506 18.08 4.07 18.10
CA ALA A 506 17.00 3.85 19.05
C ALA A 506 16.57 5.12 19.82
N CYS A 507 17.53 5.84 20.43
CA CYS A 507 17.25 7.05 21.20
C CYS A 507 16.64 8.17 20.34
N SER A 508 17.15 8.35 19.11
CA SER A 508 16.64 9.40 18.22
C SER A 508 15.25 9.08 17.69
N VAL A 509 14.97 7.84 17.31
CA VAL A 509 13.64 7.40 16.84
C VAL A 509 12.62 7.47 17.99
N ALA A 510 12.98 7.02 19.20
CA ALA A 510 12.12 7.14 20.36
C ALA A 510 11.78 8.61 20.69
N SER A 511 12.78 9.51 20.60
CA SER A 511 12.57 10.95 20.81
C SER A 511 11.60 11.54 19.78
N VAL A 512 11.71 11.16 18.51
CA VAL A 512 10.84 11.62 17.42
C VAL A 512 9.39 11.12 17.58
N LEU A 513 9.20 10.01 18.29
CA LEU A 513 7.89 9.39 18.55
C LEU A 513 7.33 9.72 19.95
N GLY A 514 8.09 10.41 20.80
CA GLY A 514 7.71 10.68 22.19
C GLY A 514 7.72 9.46 23.10
N ILE A 515 8.41 8.38 22.72
CA ILE A 515 8.50 7.14 23.50
C ILE A 515 9.51 7.31 24.65
N SER A 516 9.08 6.99 25.87
CA SER A 516 9.87 7.22 27.09
C SER A 516 10.86 6.11 27.41
N ARG A 517 10.60 4.88 26.96
CA ARG A 517 11.40 3.68 27.29
C ARG A 517 11.77 2.88 26.06
N ILE A 518 13.04 2.47 26.00
CA ILE A 518 13.61 1.60 24.98
C ILE A 518 14.10 0.32 25.64
N ILE A 519 13.82 -0.82 25.02
CA ILE A 519 14.22 -2.15 25.47
C ILE A 519 15.14 -2.76 24.40
N ILE A 520 16.37 -3.11 24.78
CA ILE A 520 17.32 -3.77 23.88
C ILE A 520 17.73 -5.10 24.54
N HIS A 521 17.36 -6.22 23.93
CA HIS A 521 17.73 -7.54 24.41
C HIS A 521 19.21 -7.85 24.12
N LYS A 522 19.86 -8.69 24.94
CA LYS A 522 21.27 -9.09 24.71
C LYS A 522 21.53 -9.81 23.38
N TYR A 523 20.47 -10.39 22.79
CA TYR A 523 20.50 -11.02 21.46
C TYR A 523 19.86 -10.14 20.38
N SER A 524 19.76 -8.83 20.56
CA SER A 524 19.16 -7.87 19.61
C SER A 524 19.70 -8.02 18.18
N SER A 525 20.99 -8.31 17.99
CA SER A 525 21.65 -8.45 16.69
C SER A 525 21.32 -9.75 15.94
N ILE A 526 20.68 -10.72 16.61
CA ILE A 526 20.28 -12.05 16.11
C ILE A 526 18.85 -12.39 16.52
N LEU A 527 18.05 -11.39 16.91
CA LEU A 527 16.80 -11.59 17.65
C LEU A 527 15.81 -12.44 16.85
N SER A 528 15.85 -12.36 15.51
CA SER A 528 15.05 -13.19 14.61
C SER A 528 15.31 -14.68 14.78
N ALA A 529 16.58 -15.10 14.82
CA ALA A 529 16.95 -16.51 15.06
C ALA A 529 16.55 -16.95 16.48
N TYR A 530 16.71 -16.07 17.48
CA TYR A 530 16.28 -16.38 18.85
C TYR A 530 14.74 -16.46 18.96
N GLY A 531 14.00 -15.59 18.28
CA GLY A 531 12.55 -15.60 18.25
C GLY A 531 11.98 -16.87 17.63
N MET A 532 12.63 -17.44 16.60
CA MET A 532 12.29 -18.78 16.09
C MET A 532 12.44 -19.87 17.17
N SER A 533 13.42 -19.74 18.07
CA SER A 533 13.57 -20.67 19.20
C SER A 533 12.43 -20.57 20.23
N LEU A 534 11.75 -19.42 20.28
CA LEU A 534 10.62 -19.13 21.17
C LEU A 534 9.26 -19.41 20.50
N ALA A 535 9.23 -19.52 19.18
CA ALA A 535 7.99 -19.68 18.42
C ALA A 535 7.28 -21.01 18.71
N ASP A 536 5.96 -20.93 18.67
CA ASP A 536 5.05 -22.07 18.77
C ASP A 536 4.77 -22.67 17.39
N VAL A 537 4.29 -23.91 17.38
CA VAL A 537 3.81 -24.57 16.16
C VAL A 537 2.35 -24.22 15.99
N VAL A 538 1.98 -23.74 14.81
CA VAL A 538 0.63 -23.25 14.54
C VAL A 538 0.00 -24.03 13.40
N HIS A 539 -1.28 -24.36 13.56
CA HIS A 539 -2.11 -24.84 12.47
C HIS A 539 -3.38 -24.01 12.35
N GLU A 540 -3.65 -23.51 11.15
CA GLU A 540 -4.80 -22.67 10.88
C GLU A 540 -5.72 -23.32 9.88
N ILE A 541 -7.02 -23.19 10.14
CA ILE A 541 -8.07 -23.62 9.24
C ILE A 541 -9.12 -22.50 9.19
N GLN A 542 -9.54 -22.15 7.98
CA GLN A 542 -10.55 -21.13 7.71
C GLN A 542 -11.60 -21.68 6.75
N ARG A 543 -12.82 -21.15 6.83
CA ARG A 543 -13.95 -21.55 5.99
C ARG A 543 -14.80 -20.33 5.66
N PRO A 544 -15.02 -20.03 4.36
CA PRO A 544 -15.84 -18.88 3.98
C PRO A 544 -17.30 -19.13 4.35
N ALA A 545 -18.00 -18.05 4.71
CA ALA A 545 -19.37 -18.05 5.17
C ALA A 545 -20.14 -16.84 4.62
N ALA A 546 -21.47 -16.87 4.70
CA ALA A 546 -22.33 -15.73 4.41
C ALA A 546 -23.49 -15.71 5.42
N ILE A 547 -23.16 -15.54 6.70
CA ILE A 547 -24.11 -15.66 7.83
C ILE A 547 -24.45 -14.28 8.36
N THR A 548 -25.73 -13.94 8.51
CA THR A 548 -26.14 -12.75 9.28
C THR A 548 -26.03 -13.06 10.78
N TYR A 549 -25.21 -12.30 11.51
CA TYR A 549 -24.95 -12.52 12.93
C TYR A 549 -26.11 -11.99 13.79
N THR A 550 -26.90 -12.93 14.30
CA THR A 550 -28.02 -12.72 15.24
C THR A 550 -27.98 -13.77 16.35
N ASP A 551 -28.75 -13.56 17.43
CA ASP A 551 -28.88 -14.52 18.54
C ASP A 551 -29.23 -15.94 18.04
N ASP A 552 -30.12 -16.06 17.03
CA ASP A 552 -30.51 -17.35 16.43
C ASP A 552 -29.40 -18.05 15.62
N SER A 553 -28.39 -17.29 15.17
CA SER A 553 -27.31 -17.81 14.32
C SER A 553 -26.07 -18.22 15.11
N GLU A 554 -25.98 -17.85 16.39
CA GLU A 554 -24.78 -18.05 17.21
C GLU A 554 -24.43 -19.53 17.37
N ASP A 555 -25.43 -20.41 17.51
CA ASP A 555 -25.22 -21.85 17.63
C ASP A 555 -24.64 -22.47 16.35
N ALA A 556 -25.09 -22.02 15.18
CA ALA A 556 -24.54 -22.47 13.90
C ALA A 556 -23.08 -22.02 13.71
N VAL A 557 -22.76 -20.78 14.11
CA VAL A 557 -21.38 -20.27 14.09
C VAL A 557 -20.50 -21.04 15.08
N ARG A 558 -21.02 -21.36 16.27
CA ARG A 558 -20.32 -22.17 17.28
C ARG A 558 -19.99 -23.57 16.76
N GLU A 559 -20.96 -24.25 16.15
CA GLU A 559 -20.76 -25.59 15.57
C GLU A 559 -19.66 -25.59 14.50
N GLN A 560 -19.63 -24.56 13.64
CA GLN A 560 -18.57 -24.42 12.63
C GLN A 560 -17.19 -24.23 13.26
N LEU A 561 -17.07 -23.39 14.30
CA LEU A 561 -15.81 -23.17 15.02
C LEU A 561 -15.33 -24.44 15.75
N GLU A 562 -16.25 -25.21 16.35
CA GLU A 562 -15.93 -26.46 17.04
C GLU A 562 -15.47 -27.57 16.08
N ASP A 563 -16.09 -27.67 14.90
CA ASP A 563 -15.66 -28.56 13.81
C ASP A 563 -14.24 -28.20 13.34
N LEU A 564 -13.99 -26.92 13.06
CA LEU A 564 -12.66 -26.43 12.66
C LEU A 564 -11.61 -26.66 13.76
N ALA A 565 -11.96 -26.44 15.02
CA ALA A 565 -11.06 -26.69 16.15
C ALA A 565 -10.70 -28.17 16.24
N SER A 566 -11.67 -29.07 16.11
CA SER A 566 -11.45 -30.52 16.14
C SER A 566 -10.51 -30.99 15.01
N GLN A 567 -10.67 -30.44 13.81
CA GLN A 567 -9.79 -30.71 12.68
C GLN A 567 -8.36 -30.21 12.95
N ALA A 568 -8.22 -29.01 13.54
CA ALA A 568 -6.93 -28.44 13.85
C ALA A 568 -6.20 -29.20 14.97
N THR A 569 -6.93 -29.66 16.00
CA THR A 569 -6.40 -30.53 17.07
C THR A 569 -5.79 -31.79 16.47
N LEU A 570 -6.52 -32.45 15.55
CA LEU A 570 -6.08 -33.68 14.92
C LEU A 570 -4.74 -33.49 14.19
N GLU A 571 -4.56 -32.36 13.51
CA GLU A 571 -3.31 -32.04 12.80
C GLU A 571 -2.13 -31.72 13.72
N LEU A 572 -2.35 -31.06 14.85
CA LEU A 572 -1.29 -30.82 15.85
C LEU A 572 -0.94 -32.09 16.64
N THR A 573 -1.92 -32.95 16.93
CA THR A 573 -1.66 -34.26 17.55
C THR A 573 -0.81 -35.15 16.65
N LYS A 574 -1.04 -35.15 15.33
CA LYS A 574 -0.16 -35.85 14.36
C LYS A 574 1.29 -35.34 14.38
N GLN A 575 1.51 -34.09 14.81
CA GLN A 575 2.83 -33.48 14.96
C GLN A 575 3.47 -33.71 16.34
N GLY A 576 2.79 -34.45 17.23
CA GLY A 576 3.33 -34.86 18.53
C GLY A 576 2.96 -33.95 19.70
N PHE A 577 2.00 -33.04 19.53
CA PHE A 577 1.45 -32.23 20.63
C PHE A 577 0.33 -32.97 21.35
N ALA A 578 0.39 -33.03 22.68
CA ALA A 578 -0.69 -33.58 23.48
C ALA A 578 -1.85 -32.56 23.55
N PRO A 579 -3.13 -33.01 23.60
CA PRO A 579 -4.29 -32.11 23.57
C PRO A 579 -4.33 -31.03 24.66
N ASP A 580 -3.72 -31.30 25.82
CA ASP A 580 -3.58 -30.37 26.94
C ASP A 580 -2.57 -29.24 26.68
N HIS A 581 -1.73 -29.37 25.65
CA HIS A 581 -0.77 -28.37 25.20
C HIS A 581 -1.22 -27.65 23.92
N ILE A 582 -2.50 -27.78 23.53
CA ILE A 582 -3.09 -27.11 22.38
C ILE A 582 -4.07 -26.05 22.87
N SER A 583 -3.85 -24.80 22.49
CA SER A 583 -4.79 -23.70 22.66
C SER A 583 -5.41 -23.28 21.32
N TYR A 584 -6.55 -22.58 21.38
CA TYR A 584 -7.28 -22.14 20.19
C TYR A 584 -7.63 -20.66 20.29
N ASP A 585 -7.32 -19.92 19.24
CA ASP A 585 -7.89 -18.61 18.99
C ASP A 585 -8.97 -18.74 17.91
N ALA A 586 -10.17 -18.26 18.25
CA ALA A 586 -11.33 -18.31 17.37
C ALA A 586 -11.64 -16.91 16.84
N TYR A 587 -11.82 -16.81 15.53
CA TYR A 587 -12.03 -15.55 14.83
C TYR A 587 -13.27 -15.62 13.95
N LEU A 588 -14.00 -14.51 13.91
CA LEU A 588 -15.04 -14.25 12.92
C LEU A 588 -14.62 -13.06 12.06
N ASN A 589 -14.67 -13.22 10.75
CA ASN A 589 -14.50 -12.08 9.85
C ASN A 589 -15.85 -11.37 9.67
N MET A 590 -16.03 -10.23 10.33
CA MET A 590 -17.33 -9.57 10.49
C MET A 590 -17.39 -8.22 9.78
N ARG A 591 -18.54 -7.87 9.21
CA ARG A 591 -18.79 -6.55 8.63
C ARG A 591 -20.25 -6.12 8.77
N TYR A 592 -20.53 -4.83 8.66
CA TYR A 592 -21.90 -4.36 8.48
C TYR A 592 -22.43 -4.68 7.08
N THR A 593 -23.73 -4.93 6.98
CA THR A 593 -24.44 -5.07 5.69
C THR A 593 -24.25 -3.80 4.86
N GLY A 594 -23.94 -3.98 3.56
CA GLY A 594 -23.59 -2.89 2.63
C GLY A 594 -22.16 -2.35 2.77
N SER A 595 -21.39 -2.76 3.78
CA SER A 595 -19.94 -2.51 3.82
C SER A 595 -19.18 -3.64 3.12
N SER A 596 -18.01 -3.35 2.54
CA SER A 596 -16.98 -4.34 2.17
C SER A 596 -15.76 -4.35 3.09
N SER A 597 -15.73 -3.51 4.14
CA SER A 597 -14.69 -3.62 5.17
C SER A 597 -15.12 -4.67 6.16
N SER A 598 -14.44 -5.81 6.14
CA SER A 598 -14.51 -6.80 7.20
C SER A 598 -13.40 -6.59 8.22
N LEU A 599 -13.71 -6.86 9.47
CA LEU A 599 -12.80 -6.86 10.59
C LEU A 599 -12.72 -8.29 11.11
N MET A 600 -11.51 -8.79 11.25
CA MET A 600 -11.29 -10.06 11.92
C MET A 600 -11.40 -9.86 13.42
N ILE A 601 -12.44 -10.42 14.03
CA ILE A 601 -12.76 -10.25 15.44
C ILE A 601 -12.36 -11.50 16.19
N LEU A 602 -11.43 -11.35 17.13
CA LEU A 602 -11.03 -12.39 18.06
C LEU A 602 -12.11 -12.61 19.11
N LYS A 603 -12.35 -13.86 19.48
CA LYS A 603 -13.26 -14.26 20.54
C LYS A 603 -12.90 -13.63 21.90
N GLY A 604 -13.76 -12.74 22.39
CA GLY A 604 -13.70 -12.19 23.74
C GLY A 604 -13.94 -13.23 24.86
N ALA A 605 -13.75 -12.82 26.12
CA ALA A 605 -13.89 -13.71 27.28
C ALA A 605 -15.31 -14.26 27.49
N ASP A 606 -16.33 -13.52 27.05
CA ASP A 606 -17.76 -13.80 27.23
C ASP A 606 -18.48 -14.21 25.93
N TRP A 607 -17.75 -14.56 24.87
CA TRP A 607 -18.29 -14.96 23.55
C TRP A 607 -19.08 -13.85 22.80
N ASN A 608 -19.01 -12.59 23.23
CA ASN A 608 -19.79 -11.51 22.62
C ASN A 608 -19.10 -10.89 21.39
N PHE A 609 -19.09 -11.61 20.27
CA PHE A 609 -18.47 -11.12 19.02
C PHE A 609 -19.06 -9.80 18.51
N LYS A 610 -20.35 -9.56 18.75
CA LYS A 610 -21.00 -8.28 18.38
C LYS A 610 -20.35 -7.10 19.10
N ARG A 611 -20.18 -7.17 20.42
CA ARG A 611 -19.53 -6.09 21.19
C ARG A 611 -18.09 -5.89 20.74
N GLU A 612 -17.33 -6.98 20.61
CA GLU A 612 -15.93 -6.91 20.17
C GLU A 612 -15.82 -6.28 18.77
N PHE A 613 -16.73 -6.63 17.85
CA PHE A 613 -16.84 -6.01 16.53
C PHE A 613 -17.14 -4.50 16.61
N GLU A 614 -18.15 -4.10 17.38
CA GLU A 614 -18.56 -2.70 17.51
C GLU A 614 -17.46 -1.84 18.16
N GLU A 615 -16.74 -2.38 19.14
CA GLU A 615 -15.59 -1.71 19.77
C GLU A 615 -14.40 -1.61 18.82
N ALA A 616 -14.08 -2.68 18.09
CA ALA A 616 -13.03 -2.66 17.06
C ALA A 616 -13.37 -1.65 15.95
N HIS A 617 -14.62 -1.62 15.49
CA HIS A 617 -15.11 -0.67 14.50
C HIS A 617 -15.02 0.76 15.03
N LYS A 618 -15.49 1.04 16.26
CA LYS A 618 -15.41 2.38 16.87
C LYS A 618 -13.96 2.85 17.05
N ARG A 619 -13.04 1.97 17.43
CA ARG A 619 -11.62 2.31 17.60
C ARG A 619 -10.93 2.61 16.27
N GLY A 620 -11.16 1.77 15.26
CA GLY A 620 -10.55 1.92 13.94
C GLY A 620 -11.15 3.03 13.07
N PHE A 621 -12.42 3.36 13.29
CA PHE A 621 -13.19 4.25 12.40
C PHE A 621 -13.82 5.47 13.10
N GLY A 622 -13.78 5.53 14.44
CA GLY A 622 -14.32 6.63 15.25
C GLY A 622 -15.82 6.54 15.55
N PHE A 623 -16.54 5.58 14.97
CA PHE A 623 -17.99 5.39 15.13
C PHE A 623 -18.38 3.93 14.88
N HIS A 624 -19.64 3.56 15.13
CA HIS A 624 -20.26 2.31 14.67
C HIS A 624 -21.63 2.65 14.05
N PHE A 625 -22.32 1.69 13.42
CA PHE A 625 -23.63 1.90 12.79
C PHE A 625 -24.74 1.25 13.62
N PRO A 626 -25.42 1.98 14.54
CA PRO A 626 -26.52 1.43 15.31
C PRO A 626 -27.63 0.94 14.38
N GLY A 627 -28.05 -0.32 14.53
CA GLY A 627 -29.18 -0.90 13.79
C GLY A 627 -28.86 -1.52 12.42
N LYS A 628 -27.62 -1.44 11.91
CA LYS A 628 -27.22 -2.22 10.73
C LYS A 628 -26.89 -3.67 11.13
N SER A 629 -27.39 -4.64 10.36
CA SER A 629 -27.06 -6.06 10.56
C SER A 629 -25.59 -6.35 10.29
N ILE A 630 -25.01 -7.26 11.08
CA ILE A 630 -23.62 -7.72 10.94
C ILE A 630 -23.62 -9.04 10.15
N ILE A 631 -22.66 -9.20 9.25
CA ILE A 631 -22.45 -10.40 8.42
C ILE A 631 -21.10 -11.01 8.79
N VAL A 632 -21.06 -12.33 8.95
CA VAL A 632 -19.85 -13.15 9.04
C VAL A 632 -19.54 -13.68 7.65
N ASP A 633 -18.41 -13.24 7.08
CA ASP A 633 -17.93 -13.65 5.76
C ASP A 633 -16.99 -14.88 5.81
N ASP A 634 -16.42 -15.17 6.98
CA ASP A 634 -15.47 -16.28 7.20
C ASP A 634 -15.40 -16.64 8.69
N VAL A 635 -15.18 -17.92 8.97
CA VAL A 635 -14.90 -18.47 10.30
C VAL A 635 -13.50 -19.07 10.32
N ARG A 636 -12.71 -18.77 11.35
CA ARG A 636 -11.31 -19.19 11.41
C ARG A 636 -10.91 -19.66 12.80
N ILE A 637 -10.13 -20.75 12.82
CA ILE A 637 -9.46 -21.26 14.02
C ILE A 637 -7.95 -21.25 13.78
N ARG A 638 -7.22 -20.65 14.74
CA ARG A 638 -5.77 -20.80 14.88
C ARG A 638 -5.51 -21.68 16.09
N ALA A 639 -5.04 -22.89 15.86
CA ALA A 639 -4.61 -23.79 16.93
C ALA A 639 -3.10 -23.65 17.15
N THR A 640 -2.70 -23.51 18.40
CA THR A 640 -1.30 -23.30 18.82
C THR A 640 -0.85 -24.45 19.68
N GLY A 641 0.16 -25.20 19.22
CA GLY A 641 0.88 -26.18 20.00
C GLY A 641 1.99 -25.51 20.79
N LEU A 642 1.79 -25.35 22.10
CA LEU A 642 2.70 -24.59 22.97
C LEU A 642 4.06 -25.28 23.09
N ALA A 643 5.12 -24.56 22.76
CA ALA A 643 6.48 -24.94 23.09
C ALA A 643 6.71 -24.79 24.60
N ARG A 644 7.51 -25.68 25.22
CA ARG A 644 7.83 -25.57 26.65
C ARG A 644 8.56 -24.24 26.91
N HIS A 645 7.89 -23.28 27.57
CA HIS A 645 8.45 -21.98 27.92
C HIS A 645 9.78 -22.11 28.69
N LYS A 646 10.79 -21.33 28.28
CA LYS A 646 11.94 -20.99 29.13
C LYS A 646 11.43 -19.90 30.09
N GLU A 647 11.53 -20.10 31.40
CA GLU A 647 11.17 -19.10 32.43
C GLU A 647 12.18 -17.94 32.45
N THR A 648 12.27 -17.15 31.39
CA THR A 648 13.04 -15.90 31.40
C THR A 648 12.18 -14.76 31.93
N LYS A 649 12.67 -14.04 32.94
CA LYS A 649 11.98 -12.86 33.49
C LYS A 649 11.93 -11.75 32.44
N SER A 650 10.79 -11.09 32.33
CA SER A 650 10.58 -9.90 31.50
C SER A 650 11.52 -8.74 31.90
N PRO A 651 11.72 -7.74 31.02
CA PRO A 651 12.49 -6.54 31.36
C PRO A 651 11.87 -5.80 32.55
N PHE A 652 10.55 -5.73 32.66
CA PHE A 652 9.85 -5.11 33.78
C PHE A 652 10.16 -5.79 35.12
N ALA A 653 10.03 -7.13 35.17
CA ALA A 653 10.31 -7.91 36.37
C ALA A 653 11.79 -7.82 36.79
N GLN A 654 12.71 -7.81 35.83
CA GLN A 654 14.14 -7.61 36.09
C GLN A 654 14.44 -6.20 36.60
N LEU A 655 13.84 -5.18 35.99
CA LEU A 655 14.03 -3.78 36.39
C LEU A 655 13.51 -3.54 37.82
N LYS A 656 12.33 -4.08 38.16
CA LYS A 656 11.75 -4.03 39.51
C LYS A 656 12.65 -4.71 40.56
N ALA A 657 13.34 -5.79 40.17
CA ALA A 657 14.27 -6.50 41.07
C ALA A 657 15.54 -5.69 41.38
N VAL A 658 16.04 -4.89 40.43
CA VAL A 658 17.27 -4.09 40.61
C VAL A 658 17.02 -2.68 41.17
N GLN A 659 15.79 -2.16 41.11
CA GLN A 659 15.43 -0.82 41.61
C GLN A 659 15.74 -0.60 43.11
N ASN A 660 15.97 -1.66 43.89
CA ASN A 660 16.26 -1.60 45.33
C ASN A 660 17.76 -1.68 45.69
N ASN A 661 18.68 -1.84 44.72
CA ASN A 661 20.13 -1.93 44.98
C ASN A 661 20.88 -0.65 44.56
N ALA A 662 21.80 -0.20 45.42
CA ALA A 662 22.58 1.02 45.23
C ALA A 662 23.50 0.95 43.99
N THR A 663 23.63 2.08 43.30
CA THR A 663 24.44 2.35 42.10
C THR A 663 25.85 1.73 42.17
N LEU A 664 26.06 0.66 41.43
CA LEU A 664 27.40 0.19 41.03
C LEU A 664 27.89 1.12 39.92
N SER A 665 29.14 1.60 40.00
CA SER A 665 29.77 2.36 38.91
C SER A 665 30.59 1.41 38.02
N ALA A 666 30.20 1.29 36.75
CA ALA A 666 31.05 0.63 35.76
C ALA A 666 32.22 1.54 35.40
N ARG A 667 33.40 0.95 35.19
CA ARG A 667 34.54 1.66 34.60
C ARG A 667 34.45 1.58 33.08
N PRO A 668 34.58 2.69 32.34
CA PRO A 668 34.60 2.64 30.90
C PRO A 668 35.86 1.94 30.38
N SER A 669 35.72 1.11 29.35
CA SER A 669 36.83 0.48 28.61
C SER A 669 37.66 1.52 27.83
N GLY A 670 37.07 2.67 27.51
CA GLY A 670 37.73 3.75 26.80
C GLY A 670 36.83 4.98 26.61
N THR A 671 37.28 5.91 25.78
CA THR A 671 36.54 7.13 25.41
C THR A 671 36.71 7.39 23.92
N SER A 672 35.65 7.81 23.24
CA SER A 672 35.71 8.28 21.85
C SER A 672 35.04 9.65 21.71
N LEU A 673 35.44 10.41 20.69
CA LEU A 673 34.86 11.71 20.39
C LEU A 673 33.65 11.53 19.48
N VAL A 674 32.45 11.85 19.99
CA VAL A 674 31.17 11.63 19.29
C VAL A 674 30.42 12.94 19.12
N TYR A 675 29.87 13.18 17.94
CA TYR A 675 29.13 14.41 17.64
C TYR A 675 27.64 14.29 17.96
N PHE A 676 27.14 15.19 18.81
CA PHE A 676 25.73 15.30 19.20
C PHE A 676 25.14 16.67 18.86
N GLU A 677 23.84 16.67 18.54
CA GLU A 677 23.09 17.89 18.27
C GLU A 677 23.16 18.86 19.45
N GLY A 678 23.37 20.14 19.17
CA GLY A 678 23.39 21.21 20.17
C GLY A 678 24.54 21.14 21.18
N HIS A 679 25.42 20.13 21.09
CA HIS A 679 26.54 19.93 22.00
C HIS A 679 27.89 19.77 21.27
N GLY A 680 27.86 19.53 19.96
CA GLY A 680 29.05 19.28 19.16
C GLY A 680 29.74 17.98 19.57
N HIS A 681 31.07 17.97 19.52
CA HIS A 681 31.88 16.82 19.90
C HIS A 681 31.99 16.66 21.42
N LEU A 682 31.54 15.52 21.95
CA LEU A 682 31.65 15.14 23.35
C LEU A 682 32.55 13.91 23.53
N ASN A 683 33.40 13.94 24.56
CA ASN A 683 34.12 12.75 25.01
C ASN A 683 33.13 11.77 25.61
N THR A 684 32.87 10.69 24.89
CA THR A 684 31.82 9.72 25.17
C THR A 684 32.47 8.44 25.70
N PRO A 685 32.19 8.03 26.96
CA PRO A 685 32.71 6.80 27.52
C PRO A 685 32.16 5.56 26.80
N ILE A 686 33.02 4.56 26.63
CA ILE A 686 32.72 3.28 26.00
C ILE A 686 32.66 2.20 27.08
N TYR A 687 31.61 1.39 27.08
CA TYR A 687 31.44 0.25 27.98
C TYR A 687 31.24 -1.03 27.18
N GLU A 688 31.98 -2.08 27.53
CA GLU A 688 31.76 -3.43 26.99
C GLU A 688 30.67 -4.14 27.77
N LEU A 689 29.59 -4.57 27.10
CA LEU A 689 28.39 -5.09 27.76
C LEU A 689 28.68 -6.26 28.71
N GLN A 690 29.63 -7.14 28.38
CA GLN A 690 30.01 -8.30 29.21
C GLN A 690 30.70 -7.92 30.52
N GLY A 691 31.26 -6.71 30.61
CA GLY A 691 31.97 -6.21 31.78
C GLY A 691 31.12 -5.34 32.72
N ILE A 692 29.82 -5.23 32.47
CA ILE A 692 28.91 -4.37 33.24
C ILE A 692 28.06 -5.23 34.19
N ASP A 693 28.09 -4.91 35.49
CA ASP A 693 27.28 -5.62 36.48
C ASP A 693 25.78 -5.30 36.34
N VAL A 694 24.94 -6.33 36.56
CA VAL A 694 23.47 -6.21 36.56
C VAL A 694 23.01 -5.14 37.56
N GLY A 695 22.19 -4.20 37.09
CA GLY A 695 21.68 -3.05 37.85
C GLY A 695 22.50 -1.76 37.68
N THR A 696 23.62 -1.80 36.95
CA THR A 696 24.43 -0.59 36.69
C THR A 696 23.65 0.41 35.84
N ARG A 697 23.66 1.68 36.28
CA ARG A 697 23.06 2.82 35.58
C ARG A 697 24.14 3.66 34.90
N ILE A 698 23.97 3.92 33.60
CA ILE A 698 24.89 4.66 32.76
C ILE A 698 24.14 5.86 32.18
N SER A 699 24.50 7.06 32.62
CA SER A 699 23.97 8.30 32.06
C SER A 699 24.64 8.62 30.73
N GLY A 700 23.85 9.06 29.75
CA GLY A 700 24.37 9.53 28.47
C GLY A 700 25.08 10.89 28.58
N PRO A 701 26.00 11.23 27.65
CA PRO A 701 26.38 10.44 26.47
C PRO A 701 27.23 9.22 26.82
N ALA A 702 26.90 8.06 26.26
CA ALA A 702 27.69 6.83 26.41
C ALA A 702 27.51 5.89 25.20
N MET A 703 28.50 5.02 24.98
CA MET A 703 28.40 3.90 24.03
C MET A 703 28.50 2.59 24.79
N ILE A 704 27.52 1.69 24.59
CA ILE A 704 27.54 0.34 25.14
C ILE A 704 27.69 -0.63 23.96
N ILE A 705 28.75 -1.43 23.96
CA ILE A 705 29.18 -2.21 22.78
C ILE A 705 29.37 -3.69 23.17
N ASP A 706 29.04 -4.59 22.26
CA ASP A 706 29.49 -5.99 22.29
C ASP A 706 29.99 -6.43 20.91
N ASN A 707 30.33 -7.71 20.74
CA ASN A 707 30.85 -8.25 19.48
C ASN A 707 29.88 -8.15 18.28
N THR A 708 28.62 -7.79 18.51
CA THR A 708 27.53 -7.88 17.53
C THR A 708 26.66 -6.63 17.43
N GLN A 709 26.72 -5.70 18.40
CA GLN A 709 25.90 -4.48 18.42
C GLN A 709 26.62 -3.28 19.05
N THR A 710 26.15 -2.08 18.68
CA THR A 710 26.55 -0.80 19.26
C THR A 710 25.29 -0.04 19.68
N ILE A 711 25.18 0.29 20.96
CA ILE A 711 24.07 1.03 21.55
C ILE A 711 24.55 2.44 21.88
N LEU A 712 23.95 3.44 21.22
CA LEU A 712 24.25 4.85 21.47
C LEU A 712 23.25 5.43 22.48
N VAL A 713 23.75 5.76 23.67
CA VAL A 713 22.98 6.40 24.74
C VAL A 713 23.21 7.90 24.63
N THR A 714 22.21 8.65 24.15
CA THR A 714 22.35 10.10 23.89
C THR A 714 22.39 10.92 25.19
N PRO A 715 22.87 12.18 25.16
CA PRO A 715 22.77 13.08 26.30
C PRO A 715 21.34 13.16 26.86
N GLY A 716 21.20 13.17 28.19
CA GLY A 716 19.90 13.34 28.87
C GLY A 716 19.07 12.06 29.05
N VAL A 717 19.51 10.90 28.55
CA VAL A 717 18.88 9.59 28.80
C VAL A 717 19.76 8.72 29.71
N THR A 718 19.15 7.74 30.38
CA THR A 718 19.85 6.81 31.28
C THR A 718 19.63 5.37 30.86
N ALA A 719 20.71 4.63 30.63
CA ALA A 719 20.66 3.19 30.39
C ALA A 719 20.82 2.42 31.71
N THR A 720 19.99 1.41 31.93
CA THR A 720 20.11 0.46 33.03
C THR A 720 20.41 -0.91 32.43
N THR A 721 21.52 -1.51 32.86
CA THR A 721 21.89 -2.87 32.45
C THR A 721 21.19 -3.89 33.35
N LEU A 722 20.56 -4.88 32.73
CA LEU A 722 19.87 -5.99 33.38
C LEU A 722 20.55 -7.31 32.98
N ASP A 723 20.09 -8.44 33.50
CA ASP A 723 20.68 -9.75 33.18
C ASP A 723 20.58 -10.08 31.68
N SER A 724 19.47 -9.73 31.04
CA SER A 724 19.22 -10.04 29.63
C SER A 724 18.90 -8.81 28.76
N TYR A 725 18.90 -7.61 29.33
CA TYR A 725 18.46 -6.39 28.63
C TYR A 725 19.34 -5.18 28.96
N VAL A 726 19.35 -4.21 28.05
CA VAL A 726 19.66 -2.81 28.35
C VAL A 726 18.35 -2.03 28.20
N VAL A 727 17.88 -1.44 29.30
CA VAL A 727 16.67 -0.58 29.31
C VAL A 727 17.12 0.87 29.34
N ILE A 728 16.70 1.66 28.35
CA ILE A 728 17.02 3.09 28.30
C ILE A 728 15.74 3.86 28.63
N ASP A 729 15.78 4.58 29.76
CA ASP A 729 14.71 5.48 30.17
C ASP A 729 15.11 6.92 29.87
N SER A 730 14.18 7.65 29.28
CA SER A 730 14.29 9.08 29.07
C SER A 730 13.43 9.82 30.08
N ALA A 731 13.97 10.85 30.73
CA ALA A 731 13.22 11.70 31.66
C ALA A 731 12.28 12.70 30.95
N LEU A 732 11.91 12.41 29.70
CA LEU A 732 11.05 13.26 28.87
C LEU A 732 9.67 13.39 29.52
N LYS A 733 9.50 14.43 30.35
CA LYS A 733 8.24 15.16 30.34
C LYS A 733 8.10 15.76 28.95
N ALA A 734 6.96 15.51 28.31
CA ALA A 734 6.58 16.10 27.03
C ALA A 734 7.02 17.57 26.94
N GLY A 735 7.88 17.87 25.96
CA GLY A 735 8.29 19.23 25.63
C GLY A 735 9.77 19.53 25.86
N PHE A 736 10.65 18.99 25.01
CA PHE A 736 11.78 19.81 24.55
C PHE A 736 11.20 20.89 23.64
N LYS A 737 10.64 21.95 24.24
CA LYS A 737 10.30 23.18 23.53
C LYS A 737 11.58 23.96 23.27
N SER A 738 12.42 23.51 22.34
CA SER A 738 13.29 24.48 21.67
C SER A 738 12.38 25.26 20.72
N GLN A 739 11.93 26.45 21.14
CA GLN A 739 11.49 27.42 20.14
C GLN A 739 12.70 27.62 19.22
N PRO A 740 12.59 27.39 17.89
CA PRO A 740 13.67 27.76 16.99
C PRO A 740 13.78 29.28 17.06
N THR A 741 14.78 29.74 17.80
CA THR A 741 15.18 31.15 17.90
C THR A 741 15.92 31.63 16.64
N GLU A 742 16.12 30.76 15.66
CA GLU A 742 16.79 31.11 14.41
C GLU A 742 15.80 31.74 13.43
N GLU A 743 16.12 32.97 13.01
CA GLU A 743 15.48 33.69 11.90
C GLU A 743 15.69 32.96 10.56
N GLU A 744 16.65 32.04 10.48
CA GLU A 744 17.07 31.36 9.25
C GLU A 744 16.30 30.04 8.98
N PHE A 745 16.08 29.72 7.70
CA PHE A 745 15.40 28.49 7.27
C PHE A 745 16.33 27.28 7.37
N SER A 746 15.91 26.25 8.13
CA SER A 746 16.62 24.95 8.16
C SER A 746 16.09 24.02 7.05
N PRO A 747 16.92 23.62 6.07
CA PRO A 747 16.51 22.66 5.03
C PRO A 747 16.11 21.29 5.58
N ILE A 748 16.67 20.91 6.73
CA ILE A 748 16.31 19.69 7.45
C ILE A 748 14.86 19.79 7.93
N GLN A 749 14.52 20.88 8.63
CA GLN A 749 13.16 21.12 9.10
C GLN A 749 12.17 21.25 7.94
N LEU A 750 12.58 21.87 6.82
CA LEU A 750 11.76 21.97 5.61
C LEU A 750 11.32 20.58 5.10
N THR A 751 12.26 19.63 5.07
CA THR A 751 12.00 18.23 4.68
C THR A 751 11.08 17.54 5.69
N VAL A 752 11.32 17.74 6.99
CA VAL A 752 10.48 17.18 8.08
C VAL A 752 9.03 17.67 7.97
N PHE A 753 8.79 18.98 7.85
CA PHE A 753 7.45 19.54 7.68
C PHE A 753 6.77 19.05 6.40
N GLY A 754 7.52 18.90 5.30
CA GLY A 754 7.01 18.32 4.06
C GLY A 754 6.46 16.91 4.26
N HIS A 755 7.22 16.03 4.93
CA HIS A 755 6.75 14.68 5.28
C HIS A 755 5.57 14.70 6.25
N ARG A 756 5.54 15.62 7.23
CA ARG A 756 4.43 15.73 8.20
C ARG A 756 3.13 16.15 7.53
N PHE A 757 3.11 17.19 6.69
CA PHE A 757 1.89 17.61 6.00
C PHE A 757 1.35 16.53 5.05
N MET A 758 2.25 15.84 4.31
CA MET A 758 1.84 14.73 3.45
C MET A 758 1.26 13.57 4.26
N SER A 759 1.91 13.18 5.37
CA SER A 759 1.42 12.13 6.27
C SER A 759 0.03 12.43 6.80
N ILE A 760 -0.26 13.68 7.16
CA ILE A 760 -1.61 14.08 7.61
C ILE A 760 -2.65 13.85 6.50
N ALA A 761 -2.37 14.32 5.27
CA ALA A 761 -3.28 14.14 4.14
C ALA A 761 -3.51 12.65 3.81
N GLU A 762 -2.47 11.82 3.87
CA GLU A 762 -2.58 10.36 3.66
C GLU A 762 -3.39 9.68 4.78
N GLN A 763 -3.20 10.08 6.04
CA GLN A 763 -3.98 9.54 7.16
C GLN A 763 -5.47 9.89 7.03
N MET A 764 -5.80 11.11 6.58
CA MET A 764 -7.18 11.48 6.23
C MET A 764 -7.73 10.56 5.13
N GLY A 765 -6.98 10.35 4.05
CA GLY A 765 -7.39 9.48 2.94
C GLY A 765 -7.62 8.03 3.35
N ARG A 766 -6.73 7.45 4.18
CA ARG A 766 -6.91 6.11 4.76
C ARG A 766 -8.17 6.02 5.62
N THR A 767 -8.50 7.09 6.36
CA THR A 767 -9.72 7.16 7.19
C THR A 767 -10.96 7.17 6.29
N LEU A 768 -10.97 7.98 5.23
CA LEU A 768 -12.08 8.05 4.28
C LEU A 768 -12.32 6.69 3.59
N GLN A 769 -11.27 6.09 3.02
CA GLN A 769 -11.35 4.79 2.35
C GLN A 769 -11.97 3.71 3.26
N LYS A 770 -11.53 3.67 4.51
CA LYS A 770 -11.91 2.68 5.51
C LYS A 770 -13.38 2.79 5.95
N THR A 771 -13.89 4.02 6.03
CA THR A 771 -15.19 4.36 6.63
C THR A 771 -16.31 4.56 5.61
N ALA A 772 -15.96 4.82 4.35
CA ALA A 772 -16.92 4.89 3.26
C ALA A 772 -17.63 3.55 3.02
N VAL A 773 -18.81 3.62 2.40
CA VAL A 773 -19.61 2.45 2.03
C VAL A 773 -19.68 2.23 0.52
N SER A 774 -19.62 3.30 -0.29
CA SER A 774 -19.72 3.16 -1.74
C SER A 774 -18.49 2.51 -2.38
N THR A 775 -18.74 1.70 -3.41
CA THR A 775 -17.71 1.09 -4.27
C THR A 775 -16.70 2.14 -4.77
N ASN A 776 -17.18 3.32 -5.15
CA ASN A 776 -16.40 4.40 -5.75
C ASN A 776 -15.29 4.93 -4.82
N ILE A 777 -15.65 5.27 -3.58
CA ILE A 777 -14.67 5.82 -2.63
C ILE A 777 -13.80 4.70 -2.06
N LYS A 778 -14.41 3.58 -1.67
CA LYS A 778 -13.74 2.53 -0.89
C LYS A 778 -12.81 1.63 -1.70
N GLU A 779 -13.32 1.08 -2.80
CA GLU A 779 -12.62 0.08 -3.60
C GLU A 779 -11.88 0.72 -4.76
N ARG A 780 -12.50 1.74 -5.37
CA ARG A 780 -11.93 2.42 -6.54
C ARG A 780 -11.05 3.61 -6.23
N LEU A 781 -11.08 4.09 -4.99
CA LEU A 781 -10.27 5.22 -4.52
C LEU A 781 -10.53 6.51 -5.29
N ASP A 782 -11.78 6.74 -5.70
CA ASP A 782 -12.18 7.97 -6.38
C ASP A 782 -12.46 9.09 -5.37
N PHE A 783 -11.41 9.48 -4.63
CA PHE A 783 -11.46 10.53 -3.62
C PHE A 783 -10.09 11.19 -3.45
N SER A 784 -10.04 12.36 -2.80
CA SER A 784 -8.80 13.00 -2.34
C SER A 784 -9.00 13.70 -1.00
N CYS A 785 -7.92 13.78 -0.23
CA CYS A 785 -7.86 14.51 1.03
C CYS A 785 -6.68 15.48 1.00
N ALA A 786 -6.91 16.71 1.46
CA ALA A 786 -5.93 17.77 1.35
C ALA A 786 -5.99 18.78 2.51
N ILE A 787 -4.87 19.45 2.71
CA ILE A 787 -4.65 20.51 3.70
C ILE A 787 -4.42 21.82 2.96
N PHE A 788 -4.97 22.91 3.49
CA PHE A 788 -4.90 24.23 2.90
C PHE A 788 -4.48 25.29 3.92
N SER A 789 -3.79 26.32 3.45
CA SER A 789 -3.35 27.49 4.21
C SER A 789 -4.55 28.33 4.69
N PRO A 790 -4.35 29.33 5.58
CA PRO A 790 -5.43 30.18 6.08
C PRO A 790 -6.29 30.85 5.01
N ASP A 791 -5.69 31.15 3.85
CA ASP A 791 -6.32 31.76 2.68
C ASP A 791 -6.88 30.75 1.67
N GLY A 792 -6.80 29.45 1.96
CA GLY A 792 -7.31 28.35 1.15
C GLY A 792 -6.34 27.84 0.07
N GLY A 793 -5.08 28.24 0.10
CA GLY A 793 -4.03 27.74 -0.80
C GLY A 793 -3.63 26.29 -0.52
N LEU A 794 -3.31 25.50 -1.55
CA LEU A 794 -2.98 24.07 -1.37
C LEU A 794 -1.63 23.89 -0.67
N VAL A 795 -1.61 23.13 0.43
CA VAL A 795 -0.40 22.80 1.21
C VAL A 795 0.09 21.39 0.91
N ALA A 796 -0.79 20.40 1.03
CA ALA A 796 -0.49 19.00 0.75
C ALA A 796 -1.76 18.26 0.33
N ASN A 797 -1.63 17.27 -0.56
CA ASN A 797 -2.73 16.46 -1.07
C ASN A 797 -2.31 14.99 -1.17
N ALA A 798 -3.12 14.08 -0.62
CA ALA A 798 -2.93 12.65 -0.80
C ALA A 798 -3.16 12.26 -2.28
N PRO A 799 -2.15 11.72 -2.97
CA PRO A 799 -2.16 11.57 -4.43
C PRO A 799 -2.97 10.35 -4.90
N HIS A 800 -4.30 10.44 -4.83
CA HIS A 800 -5.20 9.40 -5.34
C HIS A 800 -5.67 9.70 -6.77
N VAL A 801 -6.30 10.86 -7.01
CA VAL A 801 -6.84 11.25 -8.32
C VAL A 801 -6.28 12.63 -8.74
N PRO A 802 -5.53 12.73 -9.85
CA PRO A 802 -4.87 13.98 -10.23
C PRO A 802 -5.79 15.17 -10.52
N VAL A 803 -7.05 14.94 -10.92
CA VAL A 803 -7.98 16.04 -11.20
C VAL A 803 -8.44 16.81 -9.96
N HIS A 804 -8.31 16.22 -8.77
CA HIS A 804 -8.65 16.88 -7.51
C HIS A 804 -7.60 17.90 -7.06
N LEU A 805 -6.37 17.80 -7.58
CA LEU A 805 -5.20 18.51 -7.10
C LEU A 805 -5.40 20.03 -7.09
N GLY A 806 -5.60 20.62 -8.28
CA GLY A 806 -5.81 22.06 -8.40
C GLY A 806 -7.23 22.49 -8.07
N SER A 807 -8.22 21.62 -8.32
CA SER A 807 -9.63 22.01 -8.24
C SER A 807 -10.15 22.16 -6.80
N MET A 808 -9.65 21.38 -5.84
CA MET A 808 -10.03 21.55 -4.44
C MET A 808 -9.56 22.90 -3.87
N GLN A 809 -8.43 23.43 -4.33
CA GLN A 809 -7.96 24.76 -3.93
C GLN A 809 -8.99 25.84 -4.32
N PHE A 810 -9.53 25.79 -5.54
CA PHE A 810 -10.58 26.71 -5.97
C PHE A 810 -11.81 26.64 -5.09
N ALA A 811 -12.20 25.42 -4.69
CA ALA A 811 -13.35 25.22 -3.82
C ALA A 811 -13.12 25.84 -2.45
N VAL A 812 -12.00 25.56 -1.80
CA VAL A 812 -11.68 26.10 -0.48
C VAL A 812 -11.53 27.62 -0.51
N GLN A 813 -10.84 28.19 -1.51
CA GLN A 813 -10.70 29.64 -1.66
C GLN A 813 -12.04 30.35 -1.90
N TYR A 814 -12.93 29.74 -2.69
CA TYR A 814 -14.28 30.27 -2.90
C TYR A 814 -15.07 30.27 -1.59
N GLN A 815 -15.09 29.14 -0.86
CA GLN A 815 -15.79 29.02 0.41
C GLN A 815 -15.20 29.96 1.47
N HIS A 816 -13.88 30.10 1.54
CA HIS A 816 -13.21 31.00 2.47
C HIS A 816 -13.68 32.45 2.27
N LYS A 817 -13.68 32.95 1.02
CA LYS A 817 -14.14 34.29 0.68
C LYS A 817 -15.63 34.48 0.94
N LEU A 818 -16.43 33.48 0.57
CA LEU A 818 -17.87 33.54 0.80
C LEU A 818 -18.16 33.65 2.30
N TRP A 819 -17.55 32.80 3.13
CA TRP A 819 -17.85 32.67 4.56
C TRP A 819 -16.96 33.50 5.50
N GLU A 820 -16.21 34.45 4.96
CA GLU A 820 -15.30 35.30 5.75
C GLU A 820 -16.02 35.93 6.96
N GLY A 821 -15.49 35.69 8.16
CA GLY A 821 -16.07 36.17 9.42
C GLY A 821 -17.38 35.48 9.89
N ARG A 822 -17.87 34.44 9.18
CA ARG A 822 -19.17 33.78 9.44
C ARG A 822 -19.07 32.35 9.98
N LEU A 823 -17.90 31.71 9.91
CA LEU A 823 -17.67 30.35 10.39
C LEU A 823 -17.31 30.31 11.88
N ARG A 824 -17.66 29.21 12.54
CA ARG A 824 -17.30 28.89 13.93
C ARG A 824 -16.60 27.53 14.01
N ASP A 825 -15.89 27.28 15.12
CA ASP A 825 -15.28 25.97 15.36
C ASP A 825 -16.36 24.87 15.39
N GLY A 826 -16.09 23.75 14.74
CA GLY A 826 -17.05 22.65 14.56
C GLY A 826 -18.04 22.81 13.38
N ASP A 827 -17.98 23.90 12.61
CA ASP A 827 -18.74 24.00 11.35
C ASP A 827 -18.12 23.15 10.24
N VAL A 828 -18.94 22.51 9.41
CA VAL A 828 -18.50 21.79 8.21
C VAL A 828 -19.33 22.19 6.99
N LEU A 829 -18.65 22.56 5.91
CA LEU A 829 -19.25 23.00 4.65
C LEU A 829 -19.30 21.86 3.62
N VAL A 830 -20.26 21.94 2.70
CA VAL A 830 -20.36 21.09 1.52
C VAL A 830 -20.55 21.90 0.25
N SER A 831 -19.90 21.47 -0.83
CA SER A 831 -20.04 22.05 -2.16
C SER A 831 -19.62 21.07 -3.25
N ASN A 832 -20.25 21.16 -4.42
CA ASN A 832 -19.85 20.46 -5.65
C ASN A 832 -20.08 21.29 -6.93
N HIS A 833 -20.67 22.49 -6.80
CA HIS A 833 -21.02 23.31 -7.95
C HIS A 833 -19.77 23.72 -8.76
N PRO A 834 -19.77 23.61 -10.10
CA PRO A 834 -18.62 23.95 -10.95
C PRO A 834 -18.09 25.38 -10.79
N SER A 835 -19.01 26.35 -10.67
CA SER A 835 -18.68 27.77 -10.40
C SER A 835 -17.95 28.00 -9.07
N CYS A 836 -17.99 27.02 -8.16
CA CYS A 836 -17.44 27.09 -6.81
C CYS A 836 -16.28 26.10 -6.63
N GLY A 837 -15.58 25.73 -7.71
CA GLY A 837 -14.42 24.83 -7.66
C GLY A 837 -14.75 23.33 -7.75
N GLY A 838 -16.01 22.97 -8.03
CA GLY A 838 -16.39 21.61 -8.37
C GLY A 838 -15.80 21.15 -9.72
N THR A 839 -15.40 19.88 -9.80
CA THR A 839 -14.92 19.22 -11.04
C THR A 839 -16.08 18.76 -11.90
N HIS A 840 -17.00 18.03 -11.29
CA HIS A 840 -18.33 17.68 -11.78
C HIS A 840 -19.22 17.36 -10.59
N LEU A 841 -20.55 17.30 -10.77
CA LEU A 841 -21.48 17.18 -9.65
C LEU A 841 -21.27 15.94 -8.76
N PRO A 842 -20.98 14.74 -9.30
CA PRO A 842 -20.79 13.56 -8.44
C PRO A 842 -19.63 13.69 -7.43
N ASP A 843 -18.67 14.58 -7.68
CA ASP A 843 -17.58 14.88 -6.76
C ASP A 843 -18.03 15.89 -5.70
N ILE A 844 -18.41 15.39 -4.52
CA ILE A 844 -18.82 16.25 -3.41
C ILE A 844 -17.63 16.59 -2.53
N THR A 845 -17.40 17.89 -2.31
CA THR A 845 -16.30 18.41 -1.47
C THR A 845 -16.84 18.81 -0.10
N VAL A 846 -16.28 18.20 0.95
CA VAL A 846 -16.55 18.52 2.36
C VAL A 846 -15.35 19.30 2.91
N ILE A 847 -15.59 20.51 3.41
CA ILE A 847 -14.55 21.47 3.80
C ILE A 847 -14.75 21.85 5.27
N THR A 848 -13.69 21.76 6.07
CA THR A 848 -13.73 22.06 7.50
C THR A 848 -12.62 23.05 7.88
N PRO A 849 -12.96 24.23 8.43
CA PRO A 849 -11.96 25.18 8.95
C PRO A 849 -11.29 24.62 10.21
N VAL A 850 -10.01 24.90 10.36
CA VAL A 850 -9.23 24.60 11.57
C VAL A 850 -9.03 25.90 12.34
N PHE A 851 -9.60 25.98 13.54
CA PHE A 851 -9.48 27.16 14.41
C PHE A 851 -8.37 27.00 15.45
N GLU A 852 -7.61 28.09 15.66
CA GLU A 852 -6.68 28.28 16.78
C GLU A 852 -6.84 29.71 17.30
N GLY A 853 -7.06 29.91 18.60
CA GLY A 853 -7.28 31.24 19.18
C GLY A 853 -8.48 32.02 18.58
N GLY A 854 -9.48 31.33 18.03
CA GLY A 854 -10.65 31.94 17.38
C GLY A 854 -10.42 32.40 15.94
N VAL A 855 -9.25 32.13 15.36
CA VAL A 855 -8.90 32.48 13.97
C VAL A 855 -8.71 31.20 13.16
N ILE A 856 -9.08 31.24 11.88
CA ILE A 856 -8.83 30.11 10.97
C ILE A 856 -7.34 30.07 10.63
N THR A 857 -6.68 28.96 10.96
CA THR A 857 -5.24 28.77 10.72
C THR A 857 -4.94 27.80 9.60
N PHE A 858 -5.87 26.91 9.28
CA PHE A 858 -5.83 25.98 8.15
C PHE A 858 -7.26 25.66 7.69
N TYR A 859 -7.40 25.07 6.52
CA TYR A 859 -8.56 24.24 6.19
C TYR A 859 -8.11 22.80 5.93
N VAL A 860 -9.00 21.87 6.21
CA VAL A 860 -8.90 20.49 5.72
C VAL A 860 -10.10 20.22 4.84
N ALA A 861 -9.89 19.47 3.76
CA ALA A 861 -10.99 19.08 2.90
C ALA A 861 -10.82 17.66 2.36
N SER A 862 -11.96 17.04 2.09
CA SER A 862 -12.06 15.77 1.40
C SER A 862 -13.05 15.90 0.25
N ARG A 863 -12.74 15.26 -0.87
CA ARG A 863 -13.62 15.16 -2.04
C ARG A 863 -13.80 13.69 -2.39
N GLY A 864 -15.03 13.24 -2.58
CA GLY A 864 -15.34 11.87 -2.95
C GLY A 864 -16.37 11.80 -4.06
N HIS A 865 -16.20 10.87 -4.99
CA HIS A 865 -17.17 10.60 -6.04
C HIS A 865 -18.29 9.71 -5.50
N HIS A 866 -19.51 10.25 -5.41
CA HIS A 866 -20.68 9.48 -5.02
C HIS A 866 -21.23 8.70 -6.21
N SER A 867 -21.72 7.47 -5.99
CA SER A 867 -22.19 6.58 -7.05
C SER A 867 -23.42 7.10 -7.79
N ASP A 868 -24.34 7.76 -7.09
CA ASP A 868 -25.51 8.43 -7.64
C ASP A 868 -25.89 9.62 -6.74
N ILE A 869 -26.20 10.76 -7.35
CA ILE A 869 -26.65 12.00 -6.70
C ILE A 869 -27.91 12.55 -7.41
N GLY A 870 -28.63 11.69 -8.11
CA GLY A 870 -29.79 12.05 -8.93
C GLY A 870 -29.44 12.50 -10.35
N GLY A 871 -30.40 13.18 -10.98
CA GLY A 871 -30.33 13.60 -12.38
C GLY A 871 -31.18 12.72 -13.29
N ILE A 872 -30.99 12.86 -14.61
CA ILE A 872 -31.83 12.21 -15.63
C ILE A 872 -31.54 10.71 -15.83
N LEU A 873 -30.36 10.24 -15.42
CA LEU A 873 -29.92 8.85 -15.61
C LEU A 873 -29.25 8.29 -14.35
N PRO A 874 -29.30 6.96 -14.12
CA PRO A 874 -28.55 6.32 -13.04
C PRO A 874 -27.03 6.55 -13.16
N GLY A 875 -26.38 6.68 -12.02
CA GLY A 875 -24.93 6.90 -11.94
C GLY A 875 -24.48 8.36 -12.08
N SER A 876 -25.42 9.30 -12.30
CA SER A 876 -25.18 10.74 -12.40
C SER A 876 -24.11 11.20 -13.41
N MET A 877 -23.83 10.36 -14.42
CA MET A 877 -22.94 10.69 -15.55
C MET A 877 -23.69 10.62 -16.90
N PRO A 878 -24.77 11.40 -17.10
CA PRO A 878 -25.58 11.31 -18.31
C PRO A 878 -24.81 11.77 -19.56
N PRO A 879 -24.60 10.92 -20.59
CA PRO A 879 -23.83 11.31 -21.77
C PRO A 879 -24.55 12.33 -22.67
N THR A 880 -25.85 12.51 -22.47
CA THR A 880 -26.71 13.39 -23.27
C THR A 880 -27.10 14.68 -22.52
N SER A 881 -26.50 14.98 -21.37
CA SER A 881 -26.78 16.23 -20.65
C SER A 881 -26.26 17.44 -21.43
N PHE A 882 -27.02 18.52 -21.39
CA PHE A 882 -26.67 19.84 -21.91
C PHE A 882 -26.84 20.95 -20.85
N ALA A 883 -27.60 20.69 -19.78
CA ALA A 883 -27.78 21.59 -18.66
C ALA A 883 -27.36 20.93 -17.34
N LEU A 884 -26.81 21.72 -16.41
CA LEU A 884 -26.22 21.23 -15.17
C LEU A 884 -27.22 20.48 -14.28
N TRP A 885 -28.47 20.94 -14.21
CA TRP A 885 -29.51 20.31 -13.39
C TRP A 885 -29.88 18.88 -13.86
N GLN A 886 -29.50 18.49 -15.09
CA GLN A 886 -29.69 17.13 -15.57
C GLN A 886 -28.68 16.15 -14.96
N GLU A 887 -27.58 16.65 -14.39
CA GLU A 887 -26.46 15.87 -13.87
C GLU A 887 -26.61 15.51 -12.38
N GLY A 888 -27.66 16.01 -11.71
CA GLY A 888 -27.99 15.69 -10.32
C GLY A 888 -27.88 16.89 -9.36
N ALA A 889 -27.62 16.60 -8.09
CA ALA A 889 -27.53 17.60 -7.03
C ALA A 889 -26.40 18.60 -7.28
N SER A 890 -26.75 19.89 -7.29
CA SER A 890 -25.82 20.99 -7.49
C SER A 890 -25.85 21.91 -6.27
N ILE A 891 -24.72 21.99 -5.56
CA ILE A 891 -24.58 22.58 -4.23
C ILE A 891 -23.46 23.63 -4.29
N GLU A 892 -23.83 24.91 -4.24
CA GLU A 892 -22.85 26.00 -4.22
C GLU A 892 -22.15 26.10 -2.85
N SER A 893 -22.94 26.07 -1.76
CA SER A 893 -22.44 26.18 -0.40
C SER A 893 -23.55 25.99 0.65
N THR A 894 -23.40 24.98 1.52
CA THR A 894 -24.25 24.76 2.69
C THR A 894 -23.41 24.27 3.89
N LYS A 895 -23.88 24.50 5.13
CA LYS A 895 -23.34 23.82 6.32
C LYS A 895 -23.98 22.44 6.48
N LEU A 896 -23.19 21.36 6.37
CA LEU A 896 -23.63 20.02 6.76
C LEU A 896 -23.61 19.81 8.27
N VAL A 897 -22.68 20.50 8.92
CA VAL A 897 -22.53 20.47 10.38
C VAL A 897 -22.48 21.91 10.85
N SER A 898 -23.32 22.24 11.81
CA SER A 898 -23.27 23.53 12.51
C SER A 898 -22.87 23.27 13.95
N GLU A 899 -21.71 23.81 14.36
CA GLU A 899 -21.17 23.66 15.72
C GLU A 899 -21.22 22.21 16.24
N GLY A 900 -20.80 21.25 15.41
CA GLY A 900 -20.75 19.81 15.74
C GLY A 900 -22.05 19.01 15.55
N ARG A 901 -23.15 19.62 15.09
CA ARG A 901 -24.43 18.92 14.83
C ARG A 901 -24.66 18.68 13.34
N PHE A 902 -24.75 17.42 12.91
CA PHE A 902 -25.01 17.02 11.52
C PHE A 902 -26.49 17.23 11.15
N ASP A 903 -26.74 17.86 10.01
CA ASP A 903 -28.09 18.17 9.50
C ASP A 903 -28.50 17.16 8.40
N GLU A 904 -29.12 16.06 8.81
CA GLU A 904 -29.53 15.00 7.89
C GLU A 904 -30.72 15.40 7.00
N ASP A 905 -31.59 16.28 7.50
CA ASP A 905 -32.74 16.79 6.75
C ASP A 905 -32.27 17.68 5.59
N GLU A 906 -31.26 18.52 5.81
CA GLU A 906 -30.66 19.31 4.74
C GLU A 906 -29.97 18.44 3.69
N VAL A 907 -29.31 17.35 4.07
CA VAL A 907 -28.74 16.37 3.10
C VAL A 907 -29.83 15.73 2.26
N ARG A 908 -30.93 15.30 2.89
CA ARG A 908 -32.10 14.76 2.17
C ARG A 908 -32.65 15.79 1.18
N ARG A 909 -32.84 17.04 1.62
CA ARG A 909 -33.31 18.11 0.74
C ARG A 909 -32.38 18.26 -0.47
N LEU A 910 -31.07 18.40 -0.25
CA LEU A 910 -30.08 18.64 -1.29
C LEU A 910 -29.93 17.50 -2.31
N LEU A 911 -29.97 16.24 -1.86
CA LEU A 911 -29.66 15.08 -2.71
C LEU A 911 -30.89 14.34 -3.24
N LEU A 912 -32.01 14.35 -2.50
CA LEU A 912 -33.23 13.63 -2.88
C LEU A 912 -34.30 14.58 -3.43
N GLU A 913 -34.54 15.71 -2.77
CA GLU A 913 -35.69 16.57 -3.10
C GLU A 913 -35.38 17.60 -4.18
N GLU A 914 -34.30 18.39 -4.03
CA GLU A 914 -33.94 19.45 -4.98
C GLU A 914 -33.73 18.92 -6.42
N PRO A 915 -32.98 17.83 -6.66
CA PRO A 915 -32.77 17.34 -8.03
C PRO A 915 -34.06 16.80 -8.65
N ALA A 916 -34.97 16.25 -7.84
CA ALA A 916 -36.23 15.66 -8.30
C ALA A 916 -37.29 16.69 -8.76
N LYS A 917 -37.05 17.99 -8.52
CA LYS A 917 -37.95 19.09 -8.93
C LYS A 917 -37.91 19.34 -10.44
N TYR A 918 -36.82 18.97 -11.11
CA TYR A 918 -36.64 19.20 -12.54
C TYR A 918 -37.28 18.09 -13.38
N GLU A 919 -37.76 18.46 -14.56
CA GLU A 919 -38.41 17.52 -15.48
C GLU A 919 -37.46 16.39 -15.89
N GLY A 920 -37.95 15.15 -15.84
CA GLY A 920 -37.16 13.95 -16.16
C GLY A 920 -36.06 13.60 -15.16
N CYS A 921 -35.86 14.41 -14.11
CA CYS A 921 -34.85 14.15 -13.09
C CYS A 921 -35.42 13.35 -11.92
N SER A 922 -34.55 12.53 -11.33
CA SER A 922 -34.77 11.90 -10.03
C SER A 922 -33.83 12.52 -9.00
N GLY A 923 -34.23 12.45 -7.73
CA GLY A 923 -33.26 12.51 -6.63
C GLY A 923 -32.35 11.29 -6.64
N THR A 924 -31.34 11.28 -5.76
CA THR A 924 -30.47 10.13 -5.57
C THR A 924 -31.28 8.84 -5.39
N ARG A 925 -30.82 7.77 -6.04
CA ARG A 925 -31.43 6.43 -5.94
C ARG A 925 -30.98 5.68 -4.68
N ARG A 926 -29.99 6.21 -3.95
CA ARG A 926 -29.36 5.59 -2.78
C ARG A 926 -28.96 6.63 -1.72
N LEU A 927 -29.94 7.37 -1.20
CA LEU A 927 -29.71 8.44 -0.20
C LEU A 927 -28.89 7.96 1.01
N GLN A 928 -29.13 6.74 1.48
CA GLN A 928 -28.44 6.20 2.65
C GLN A 928 -26.93 6.03 2.44
N ASP A 929 -26.51 5.68 1.22
CA ASP A 929 -25.11 5.57 0.85
C ASP A 929 -24.48 6.97 0.81
N ASN A 930 -25.18 7.96 0.24
CA ASN A 930 -24.70 9.34 0.24
C ASN A 930 -24.50 9.88 1.67
N ILE A 931 -25.45 9.67 2.58
CA ILE A 931 -25.34 10.11 3.97
C ILE A 931 -24.14 9.43 4.66
N SER A 932 -23.93 8.13 4.42
CA SER A 932 -22.83 7.37 5.01
C SER A 932 -21.47 7.88 4.51
N ASP A 933 -21.33 8.13 3.21
CA ASP A 933 -20.10 8.65 2.62
C ASP A 933 -19.80 10.10 3.04
N LEU A 934 -20.81 10.96 3.18
CA LEU A 934 -20.62 12.32 3.73
C LEU A 934 -20.13 12.27 5.18
N LYS A 935 -20.66 11.36 6.00
CA LYS A 935 -20.19 11.13 7.37
C LYS A 935 -18.74 10.61 7.39
N ALA A 936 -18.36 9.75 6.44
CA ALA A 936 -16.97 9.30 6.26
C ALA A 936 -16.01 10.46 5.89
N GLN A 937 -16.44 11.36 5.00
CA GLN A 937 -15.68 12.57 4.66
C GLN A 937 -15.48 13.52 5.86
N ILE A 938 -16.53 13.71 6.67
CA ILE A 938 -16.44 14.48 7.92
C ILE A 938 -15.44 13.84 8.89
N ALA A 939 -15.46 12.50 9.05
CA ALA A 939 -14.52 11.78 9.91
C ALA A 939 -13.06 11.94 9.43
N ALA A 940 -12.84 11.87 8.12
CA ALA A 940 -11.53 12.11 7.53
C ALA A 940 -11.01 13.53 7.82
N ASN A 941 -11.87 14.54 7.66
CA ASN A 941 -11.52 15.93 8.00
C ASN A 941 -11.22 16.10 9.50
N ALA A 942 -12.00 15.48 10.38
CA ALA A 942 -11.75 15.52 11.82
C ALA A 942 -10.37 14.93 12.20
N LYS A 943 -9.95 13.84 11.55
CA LYS A 943 -8.60 13.28 11.71
C LYS A 943 -7.52 14.29 11.31
N GLY A 944 -7.71 14.99 10.19
CA GLY A 944 -6.81 16.06 9.74
C GLY A 944 -6.67 17.20 10.76
N ILE A 945 -7.79 17.67 11.32
CA ILE A 945 -7.80 18.70 12.37
C ILE A 945 -6.98 18.27 13.59
N LEU A 946 -7.19 17.04 14.08
CA LEU A 946 -6.50 16.54 15.26
C LEU A 946 -4.98 16.52 15.06
N LEU A 947 -4.51 16.04 13.91
CA LEU A 947 -3.08 15.96 13.61
C LEU A 947 -2.45 17.35 13.38
N ILE A 948 -3.18 18.29 12.74
CA ILE A 948 -2.71 19.68 12.58
C ILE A 948 -2.61 20.37 13.94
N LYS A 949 -3.61 20.21 14.82
CA LYS A 949 -3.57 20.77 16.18
C LYS A 949 -2.40 20.20 16.99
N ALA A 950 -2.11 18.90 16.86
CA ALA A 950 -0.92 18.30 17.46
C ALA A 950 0.38 18.93 16.94
N LEU A 951 0.50 19.12 15.62
CA LEU A 951 1.67 19.77 15.00
C LEU A 951 1.84 21.23 15.47
N ILE A 952 0.74 21.98 15.60
CA ILE A 952 0.74 23.35 16.14
C ILE A 952 1.15 23.36 17.62
N ALA A 953 0.67 22.41 18.42
CA ALA A 953 1.03 22.30 19.83
C ALA A 953 2.54 22.00 20.03
N GLU A 954 3.14 21.25 19.10
CA GLU A 954 4.56 20.88 19.12
C GLU A 954 5.47 22.06 18.71
N PHE A 955 5.22 22.67 17.55
CA PHE A 955 6.15 23.66 16.96
C PHE A 955 5.71 25.12 17.09
N GLY A 956 4.45 25.37 17.46
CA GLY A 956 3.84 26.69 17.45
C GLY A 956 3.45 27.16 16.04
N ILE A 957 2.32 27.86 15.94
CA ILE A 957 1.70 28.23 14.65
C ILE A 957 2.63 29.01 13.71
N VAL A 958 3.42 29.95 14.24
CA VAL A 958 4.34 30.79 13.43
C VAL A 958 5.38 29.93 12.72
N CYS A 959 5.94 28.93 13.42
CA CYS A 959 6.92 28.02 12.85
C CYS A 959 6.30 27.13 11.76
N VAL A 960 5.12 26.57 12.05
CA VAL A 960 4.38 25.71 11.12
C VAL A 960 4.06 26.47 9.82
N HIS A 961 3.53 27.70 9.92
CA HIS A 961 3.23 28.53 8.74
C HIS A 961 4.49 28.93 7.97
N ARG A 962 5.59 29.28 8.66
CA ARG A 962 6.87 29.62 8.02
C ARG A 962 7.36 28.47 7.12
N TYR A 963 7.39 27.24 7.63
CA TYR A 963 7.83 26.08 6.84
C TYR A 963 6.82 25.69 5.75
N MET A 964 5.52 25.84 6.00
CA MET A 964 4.48 25.64 4.98
C MET A 964 4.72 26.52 3.74
N TYR A 965 4.93 27.83 3.92
CA TYR A 965 5.16 28.75 2.80
C TYR A 965 6.52 28.52 2.13
N ALA A 966 7.56 28.13 2.88
CA ALA A 966 8.85 27.77 2.28
C ALA A 966 8.76 26.52 1.38
N ILE A 967 7.96 25.51 1.78
CA ILE A 967 7.70 24.33 0.94
C ILE A 967 7.00 24.71 -0.37
N GLN A 968 6.09 25.69 -0.32
CA GLN A 968 5.47 26.23 -1.53
C GLN A 968 6.49 26.96 -2.40
N HIS A 969 7.37 27.76 -1.82
CA HIS A 969 8.41 28.46 -2.58
C HIS A 969 9.38 27.51 -3.29
N THR A 970 9.79 26.41 -2.63
CA THR A 970 10.63 25.38 -3.28
C THR A 970 9.95 24.76 -4.50
N ALA A 971 8.64 24.57 -4.47
CA ALA A 971 7.90 24.07 -5.62
C ALA A 971 7.82 25.09 -6.77
N GLU A 972 7.70 26.38 -6.45
CA GLU A 972 7.80 27.48 -7.42
C GLU A 972 9.16 27.49 -8.12
N ASP A 973 10.26 27.40 -7.36
CA ASP A 973 11.62 27.41 -7.90
C ASP A 973 11.87 26.23 -8.85
N ALA A 974 11.36 25.04 -8.49
CA ALA A 974 11.46 23.86 -9.34
C ALA A 974 10.72 24.05 -10.69
N VAL A 975 9.57 24.72 -10.68
CA VAL A 975 8.83 25.03 -11.92
C VAL A 975 9.56 26.10 -12.73
N ARG A 976 10.11 27.14 -12.09
CA ARG A 976 10.92 28.15 -12.77
C ARG A 976 12.15 27.54 -13.44
N ALA A 977 12.82 26.60 -12.76
CA ALA A 977 13.95 25.85 -13.33
C ALA A 977 13.52 25.00 -14.53
N LEU A 978 12.36 24.31 -14.46
CA LEU A 978 11.79 23.58 -15.59
C LEU A 978 11.57 24.52 -16.80
N MET A 979 10.98 25.70 -16.58
CA MET A 979 10.74 26.66 -17.66
C MET A 979 12.04 27.13 -18.32
N ARG A 980 13.08 27.47 -17.54
CA ARG A 980 14.40 27.86 -18.09
C ARG A 980 15.04 26.73 -18.90
N SER A 981 15.04 25.50 -18.37
CA SER A 981 15.57 24.33 -19.09
C SER A 981 14.81 24.03 -20.38
N THR A 982 13.51 24.39 -20.43
CA THR A 982 12.68 24.24 -21.63
C THR A 982 13.12 25.23 -22.72
N VAL A 983 13.40 26.49 -22.36
CA VAL A 983 13.93 27.49 -23.29
C VAL A 983 15.33 27.12 -23.79
N GLU A 984 16.19 26.60 -22.92
CA GLU A 984 17.52 26.09 -23.33
C GLU A 984 17.40 24.95 -24.35
N LYS A 985 16.41 24.07 -24.19
CA LYS A 985 16.23 22.90 -25.05
C LYS A 985 15.56 23.23 -26.39
N PHE A 986 14.56 24.12 -26.39
CA PHE A 986 13.71 24.35 -27.57
C PHE A 986 13.85 25.76 -28.18
N GLY A 987 14.63 26.64 -27.56
CA GLY A 987 14.77 28.04 -27.93
C GLY A 987 13.69 28.94 -27.28
N PRO A 988 13.77 30.26 -27.50
CA PRO A 988 12.90 31.25 -26.86
C PRO A 988 11.52 31.39 -27.56
N GLU A 989 11.31 30.73 -28.68
CA GLU A 989 10.04 30.80 -29.42
C GLU A 989 8.90 30.16 -28.61
N PRO A 990 7.67 30.71 -28.65
CA PRO A 990 6.55 30.16 -27.92
C PRO A 990 6.25 28.70 -28.32
N LEU A 991 6.03 27.85 -27.32
CA LEU A 991 5.59 26.48 -27.55
C LEU A 991 4.11 26.50 -27.91
N THR A 992 3.71 25.71 -28.92
CA THR A 992 2.31 25.65 -29.36
C THR A 992 1.86 24.21 -29.57
N ALA A 993 0.60 23.94 -29.21
CA ALA A 993 -0.06 22.68 -29.49
C ALA A 993 -1.56 22.87 -29.64
N VAL A 994 -2.15 22.07 -30.53
CA VAL A 994 -3.60 21.99 -30.74
C VAL A 994 -4.00 20.52 -30.83
N ASP A 995 -5.10 20.17 -30.18
CA ASP A 995 -5.80 18.91 -30.40
C ASP A 995 -7.32 19.15 -30.34
N TYR A 996 -8.11 18.16 -30.73
CA TYR A 996 -9.54 18.31 -30.95
C TYR A 996 -10.35 17.25 -30.21
N MET A 997 -11.48 17.65 -29.67
CA MET A 997 -12.53 16.74 -29.22
C MET A 997 -13.15 16.01 -30.44
N ASP A 998 -13.85 14.90 -30.21
CA ASP A 998 -14.45 14.09 -31.28
C ASP A 998 -15.53 14.85 -32.08
N ASP A 999 -16.13 15.90 -31.50
CA ASP A 999 -17.07 16.81 -32.16
C ASP A 999 -16.38 17.89 -33.03
N GLY A 1000 -15.05 17.97 -32.98
CA GLY A 1000 -14.24 18.94 -33.72
C GLY A 1000 -13.93 20.23 -32.98
N THR A 1001 -14.36 20.39 -31.73
CA THR A 1001 -14.00 21.54 -30.88
C THR A 1001 -12.48 21.56 -30.60
N PRO A 1002 -11.75 22.63 -30.94
CA PRO A 1002 -10.32 22.71 -30.69
C PRO A 1002 -9.99 23.08 -29.23
N ILE A 1003 -8.94 22.45 -28.70
CA ILE A 1003 -8.21 22.91 -27.52
C ILE A 1003 -6.84 23.37 -27.99
N SER A 1004 -6.53 24.65 -27.79
CA SER A 1004 -5.31 25.28 -28.30
C SER A 1004 -4.55 25.94 -27.17
N LEU A 1005 -3.25 25.67 -27.09
CA LEU A 1005 -2.35 26.23 -26.10
C LEU A 1005 -1.14 26.89 -26.76
N LYS A 1006 -0.81 28.10 -26.30
CA LYS A 1006 0.45 28.78 -26.54
C LYS A 1006 1.14 29.05 -25.20
N ILE A 1007 2.40 28.66 -25.05
CA ILE A 1007 3.21 28.90 -23.85
C ILE A 1007 4.32 29.89 -24.19
N THR A 1008 4.35 31.01 -23.49
CA THR A 1008 5.43 32.00 -23.56
C THR A 1008 6.19 31.99 -22.24
N ILE A 1009 7.51 31.80 -22.28
CA ILE A 1009 8.37 31.71 -21.09
C ILE A 1009 9.23 32.97 -21.01
N SER A 1010 9.30 33.56 -19.82
CA SER A 1010 10.12 34.73 -19.49
C SER A 1010 11.51 34.31 -18.97
N ASP A 1011 12.46 35.23 -19.01
CA ASP A 1011 13.85 35.00 -18.57
C ASP A 1011 13.97 34.61 -17.07
N ASP A 1012 13.05 35.07 -16.22
CA ASP A 1012 13.01 34.74 -14.79
C ASP A 1012 12.42 33.34 -14.49
N GLY A 1013 12.00 32.61 -15.52
CA GLY A 1013 11.33 31.32 -15.44
C GLY A 1013 9.83 31.39 -15.16
N SER A 1014 9.21 32.58 -15.16
CA SER A 1014 7.75 32.69 -15.20
C SER A 1014 7.23 32.34 -16.60
N ALA A 1015 5.97 31.89 -16.71
CA ALA A 1015 5.38 31.54 -18.01
C ALA A 1015 3.90 31.91 -18.11
N THR A 1016 3.46 32.27 -19.33
CA THR A 1016 2.05 32.47 -19.67
C THR A 1016 1.54 31.29 -20.47
N PHE A 1017 0.48 30.63 -19.99
CA PHE A 1017 -0.25 29.57 -20.67
C PHE A 1017 -1.54 30.17 -21.25
N ASP A 1018 -1.52 30.45 -22.55
CA ASP A 1018 -2.60 31.14 -23.27
C ASP A 1018 -3.47 30.15 -24.07
N PHE A 1019 -4.74 30.05 -23.68
CA PHE A 1019 -5.77 29.23 -24.33
C PHE A 1019 -6.68 30.01 -25.29
N ALA A 1020 -6.30 31.20 -25.74
CA ALA A 1020 -7.14 32.05 -26.60
C ALA A 1020 -7.68 31.39 -27.88
N GLY A 1021 -6.96 30.41 -28.45
CA GLY A 1021 -7.38 29.66 -29.64
C GLY A 1021 -8.39 28.52 -29.36
N THR A 1022 -8.81 28.33 -28.11
CA THR A 1022 -9.74 27.27 -27.72
C THR A 1022 -11.16 27.57 -28.17
N GLY A 1023 -11.89 26.55 -28.62
CA GLY A 1023 -13.24 26.68 -29.16
C GLY A 1023 -14.30 27.09 -28.13
N PRO A 1024 -15.49 27.50 -28.62
CA PRO A 1024 -16.60 27.91 -27.76
C PRO A 1024 -17.06 26.75 -26.86
N GLN A 1025 -17.72 27.10 -25.76
CA GLN A 1025 -18.49 26.14 -24.96
C GLN A 1025 -19.50 25.39 -25.85
N VAL A 1026 -19.76 24.13 -25.51
CA VAL A 1026 -20.61 23.24 -26.32
C VAL A 1026 -21.99 23.04 -25.69
N LEU A 1027 -23.01 22.83 -26.53
CA LEU A 1027 -24.32 22.36 -26.09
C LEU A 1027 -24.25 20.86 -25.83
N GLY A 1028 -23.65 20.51 -24.70
CA GLY A 1028 -23.35 19.16 -24.26
C GLY A 1028 -22.58 19.19 -22.95
N ASN A 1029 -21.97 18.08 -22.57
CA ASN A 1029 -21.37 17.91 -21.24
C ASN A 1029 -19.84 17.87 -21.23
N THR A 1030 -19.17 18.05 -22.37
CA THR A 1030 -17.70 18.12 -22.43
C THR A 1030 -17.14 19.48 -22.03
N ASN A 1031 -17.96 20.38 -21.51
CA ASN A 1031 -17.49 21.62 -20.93
C ASN A 1031 -16.71 21.35 -19.64
N ALA A 1032 -15.49 21.85 -19.54
CA ALA A 1032 -14.63 21.72 -18.37
C ALA A 1032 -14.66 23.01 -17.54
N PRO A 1033 -14.99 22.96 -16.25
CA PRO A 1033 -14.81 24.09 -15.35
C PRO A 1033 -13.35 24.53 -15.32
N ILE A 1034 -13.11 25.83 -15.14
CA ILE A 1034 -11.76 26.41 -15.15
C ILE A 1034 -10.78 25.72 -14.19
N ALA A 1035 -11.30 25.20 -13.08
CA ALA A 1035 -10.56 24.45 -12.07
C ALA A 1035 -9.91 23.16 -12.63
N ILE A 1036 -10.52 22.52 -13.63
CA ILE A 1036 -9.97 21.33 -14.29
C ILE A 1036 -8.71 21.70 -15.08
N THR A 1037 -8.74 22.79 -15.84
CA THR A 1037 -7.60 23.22 -16.66
C THR A 1037 -6.38 23.49 -15.78
N HIS A 1038 -6.56 24.14 -14.63
CA HIS A 1038 -5.50 24.34 -13.64
C HIS A 1038 -4.96 22.99 -13.10
N SER A 1039 -5.85 22.04 -12.83
CA SER A 1039 -5.48 20.70 -12.37
C SER A 1039 -4.69 19.91 -13.43
N ALA A 1040 -5.04 20.05 -14.70
CA ALA A 1040 -4.30 19.44 -15.80
C ALA A 1040 -2.89 20.06 -15.95
N ILE A 1041 -2.76 21.38 -15.82
CA ILE A 1041 -1.48 22.08 -15.91
C ILE A 1041 -0.56 21.67 -14.75
N ILE A 1042 -1.04 21.74 -13.50
CA ILE A 1042 -0.23 21.34 -12.34
C ILE A 1042 0.22 19.87 -12.44
N TYR A 1043 -0.65 18.98 -12.91
CA TYR A 1043 -0.30 17.59 -13.18
C TYR A 1043 0.83 17.45 -14.19
N CYS A 1044 0.75 18.15 -15.33
CA CYS A 1044 1.77 18.10 -16.38
C CYS A 1044 3.10 18.66 -15.88
N LEU A 1045 3.08 19.83 -15.22
CA LEU A 1045 4.28 20.44 -14.66
C LEU A 1045 4.97 19.50 -13.66
N ARG A 1046 4.19 18.89 -12.75
CA ARG A 1046 4.74 17.93 -11.80
C ARG A 1046 5.31 16.69 -12.49
N GLY A 1047 4.66 16.17 -13.53
CA GLY A 1047 5.14 15.01 -14.29
C GLY A 1047 6.38 15.26 -15.15
N LEU A 1048 6.66 16.52 -15.48
CA LEU A 1048 7.88 16.93 -16.20
C LEU A 1048 9.08 17.13 -15.25
N ILE A 1049 8.84 17.34 -13.95
CA ILE A 1049 9.89 17.52 -12.95
C ILE A 1049 10.35 16.16 -12.41
N LYS A 1050 11.61 15.81 -12.66
CA LYS A 1050 12.20 14.52 -12.27
C LYS A 1050 12.43 14.37 -10.76
N SER A 1051 12.54 15.46 -10.02
CA SER A 1051 12.80 15.43 -8.58
C SER A 1051 11.54 15.18 -7.76
N SER A 1052 11.72 14.70 -6.54
CA SER A 1052 10.64 14.63 -5.55
C SER A 1052 10.38 16.04 -5.01
N ILE A 1053 9.40 16.73 -5.60
CA ILE A 1053 8.84 17.95 -5.01
C ILE A 1053 7.44 17.65 -4.46
N PRO A 1054 7.09 18.19 -3.27
CA PRO A 1054 5.74 18.09 -2.75
C PRO A 1054 4.78 18.86 -3.65
N LEU A 1055 3.60 18.29 -3.87
CA LEU A 1055 2.59 18.92 -4.70
C LEU A 1055 1.78 19.94 -3.87
N ASN A 1056 1.92 21.20 -4.23
CA ASN A 1056 1.27 22.32 -3.55
C ASN A 1056 1.05 23.49 -4.53
N GLN A 1057 0.44 24.57 -4.05
CA GLN A 1057 0.12 25.75 -4.87
C GLN A 1057 1.34 26.41 -5.53
N GLY A 1058 2.54 26.27 -4.96
CA GLY A 1058 3.78 26.82 -5.49
C GLY A 1058 4.06 26.42 -6.93
N CYS A 1059 3.58 25.25 -7.36
CA CYS A 1059 3.70 24.79 -8.75
C CYS A 1059 2.98 25.70 -9.78
N LEU A 1060 1.98 26.47 -9.35
CA LEU A 1060 1.21 27.38 -10.20
C LEU A 1060 1.57 28.84 -9.98
N THR A 1061 2.24 29.21 -8.88
CA THR A 1061 2.65 30.59 -8.59
C THR A 1061 3.40 31.28 -9.74
N PRO A 1062 4.36 30.64 -10.45
CA PRO A 1062 5.08 31.31 -11.55
C PRO A 1062 4.33 31.27 -12.90
N ILE A 1063 3.08 30.77 -12.93
CA ILE A 1063 2.34 30.48 -14.16
C ILE A 1063 1.09 31.36 -14.27
N ASP A 1064 1.03 32.21 -15.28
CA ASP A 1064 -0.17 32.98 -15.65
C ASP A 1064 -1.03 32.18 -16.64
N ILE A 1065 -2.27 31.84 -16.27
CA ILE A 1065 -3.15 30.98 -17.07
C ILE A 1065 -4.30 31.83 -17.64
N LYS A 1066 -4.34 31.99 -18.98
CA LYS A 1066 -5.35 32.78 -19.68
C LYS A 1066 -6.34 31.87 -20.39
N ILE A 1067 -7.58 31.87 -19.92
CA ILE A 1067 -8.68 31.08 -20.50
C ILE A 1067 -9.87 32.00 -20.78
N PRO A 1068 -10.22 32.28 -22.06
CA PRO A 1068 -11.33 33.16 -22.38
C PRO A 1068 -12.66 32.61 -21.86
N LYS A 1069 -13.52 33.49 -21.34
CA LYS A 1069 -14.90 33.14 -20.95
C LYS A 1069 -15.71 32.69 -22.16
N GLY A 1070 -16.64 31.76 -21.95
CA GLY A 1070 -17.50 31.26 -23.02
C GLY A 1070 -16.85 30.20 -23.90
N THR A 1071 -15.70 29.67 -23.48
CA THR A 1071 -14.99 28.57 -24.15
C THR A 1071 -15.32 27.24 -23.48
N ILE A 1072 -15.00 26.12 -24.13
CA ILE A 1072 -15.17 24.78 -23.56
C ILE A 1072 -14.38 24.59 -22.24
N LEU A 1073 -13.36 25.41 -21.98
CA LEU A 1073 -12.53 25.36 -20.75
C LEU A 1073 -12.91 26.42 -19.70
N ASN A 1074 -13.87 27.29 -20.01
CA ASN A 1074 -14.41 28.31 -19.10
C ASN A 1074 -15.86 28.61 -19.49
N PRO A 1075 -16.75 27.61 -19.34
CA PRO A 1075 -18.14 27.70 -19.76
C PRO A 1075 -18.95 28.65 -18.86
N SER A 1076 -20.05 29.18 -19.38
CA SER A 1076 -21.05 29.89 -18.58
C SER A 1076 -21.72 28.98 -17.56
N ALA A 1077 -22.16 29.55 -16.43
CA ALA A 1077 -22.90 28.82 -15.41
C ALA A 1077 -24.18 28.17 -15.99
N GLY A 1078 -24.54 26.99 -15.46
CA GLY A 1078 -25.76 26.26 -15.84
C GLY A 1078 -25.61 25.27 -17.00
N LEU A 1079 -24.49 25.27 -17.73
CA LEU A 1079 -24.18 24.21 -18.70
C LEU A 1079 -23.76 22.91 -18.01
N ALA A 1080 -24.05 21.80 -18.68
CA ALA A 1080 -23.57 20.47 -18.29
C ALA A 1080 -22.03 20.39 -18.37
N VAL A 1081 -21.41 19.73 -17.38
CA VAL A 1081 -19.94 19.68 -17.25
C VAL A 1081 -19.38 18.28 -16.95
N VAL A 1082 -20.23 17.26 -16.82
CA VAL A 1082 -19.78 15.97 -16.31
C VAL A 1082 -18.69 15.30 -17.16
N GLY A 1083 -18.76 15.48 -18.49
CA GLY A 1083 -17.73 15.05 -19.43
C GLY A 1083 -16.45 15.90 -19.42
N GLY A 1084 -16.51 17.12 -18.88
CA GLY A 1084 -15.34 17.98 -18.70
C GLY A 1084 -14.27 17.32 -17.82
N ASN A 1085 -14.70 16.68 -16.73
CA ASN A 1085 -13.83 15.99 -15.77
C ASN A 1085 -13.13 14.77 -16.36
N VAL A 1086 -13.87 13.94 -17.09
CA VAL A 1086 -13.41 12.59 -17.48
C VAL A 1086 -12.96 12.48 -18.93
N LEU A 1087 -13.21 13.51 -19.75
CA LEU A 1087 -12.86 13.54 -21.18
C LEU A 1087 -12.00 14.77 -21.52
N THR A 1088 -12.50 15.97 -21.28
CA THR A 1088 -11.84 17.21 -21.71
C THR A 1088 -10.55 17.44 -20.93
N SER A 1089 -10.52 17.08 -19.64
CA SER A 1089 -9.30 17.10 -18.82
C SER A 1089 -8.15 16.30 -19.45
N GLN A 1090 -8.42 15.10 -19.96
CA GLN A 1090 -7.46 14.25 -20.65
C GLN A 1090 -6.92 14.95 -21.90
N ARG A 1091 -7.81 15.63 -22.65
CA ARG A 1091 -7.41 16.37 -23.84
C ARG A 1091 -6.55 17.59 -23.53
N VAL A 1092 -6.85 18.32 -22.46
CA VAL A 1092 -6.00 19.43 -21.98
C VAL A 1092 -4.61 18.90 -21.63
N THR A 1093 -4.52 17.77 -20.92
CA THR A 1093 -3.24 17.12 -20.61
C THR A 1093 -2.48 16.75 -21.87
N ASP A 1094 -3.13 16.10 -22.85
CA ASP A 1094 -2.50 15.76 -24.13
C ASP A 1094 -1.94 17.02 -24.83
N VAL A 1095 -2.67 18.13 -24.82
CA VAL A 1095 -2.23 19.39 -25.45
C VAL A 1095 -1.03 20.00 -24.72
N VAL A 1096 -1.05 20.02 -23.38
CA VAL A 1096 0.09 20.54 -22.59
C VAL A 1096 1.33 19.69 -22.83
N LEU A 1097 1.24 18.37 -22.71
CA LEU A 1097 2.37 17.46 -22.92
C LEU A 1097 2.89 17.51 -24.36
N ARG A 1098 2.00 17.73 -25.34
CA ARG A 1098 2.38 17.96 -26.74
C ARG A 1098 3.16 19.24 -26.93
N ALA A 1099 2.77 20.34 -26.28
CA ALA A 1099 3.50 21.60 -26.37
C ALA A 1099 4.95 21.45 -25.87
N PHE A 1100 5.14 20.69 -24.79
CA PHE A 1100 6.47 20.34 -24.25
C PHE A 1100 7.20 19.22 -25.00
N ARG A 1101 6.56 18.61 -26.02
CA ARG A 1101 7.06 17.44 -26.76
C ARG A 1101 7.51 16.30 -25.83
N ALA A 1102 6.70 16.03 -24.80
CA ALA A 1102 7.07 15.14 -23.70
C ALA A 1102 6.84 13.65 -24.03
N CYS A 1103 5.67 13.31 -24.61
CA CYS A 1103 5.27 11.96 -24.98
C CYS A 1103 4.15 11.97 -26.02
N ALA A 1104 3.93 10.84 -26.70
CA ALA A 1104 2.76 10.62 -27.55
C ALA A 1104 1.47 10.59 -26.73
N ALA A 1105 0.31 10.70 -27.40
CA ALA A 1105 -0.98 10.70 -26.71
C ALA A 1105 -1.27 9.34 -26.07
N SER A 1106 -1.77 9.35 -24.84
CA SER A 1106 -2.42 8.17 -24.26
C SER A 1106 -3.83 7.99 -24.81
N GLN A 1107 -4.59 7.04 -24.29
CA GLN A 1107 -5.99 6.79 -24.66
C GLN A 1107 -6.91 8.01 -24.64
N GLY A 1108 -6.52 9.11 -23.96
CA GLY A 1108 -7.19 10.41 -24.00
C GLY A 1108 -8.64 10.42 -23.50
N CYS A 1109 -9.03 9.44 -22.68
CA CYS A 1109 -10.40 9.22 -22.22
C CYS A 1109 -10.42 8.28 -20.99
N CYS A 1110 -11.40 8.42 -20.09
CA CYS A 1110 -11.64 7.48 -18.98
C CYS A 1110 -12.62 6.33 -19.31
N ASN A 1111 -13.19 6.30 -20.52
CA ASN A 1111 -14.18 5.31 -21.00
C ASN A 1111 -15.29 5.02 -19.99
N ASN A 1112 -15.99 6.08 -19.56
CA ASN A 1112 -16.94 5.98 -18.46
C ASN A 1112 -18.18 5.20 -18.88
N LEU A 1113 -18.44 4.10 -18.19
CA LEU A 1113 -19.63 3.29 -18.33
C LEU A 1113 -20.50 3.51 -17.10
N THR A 1114 -21.77 3.85 -17.30
CA THR A 1114 -22.76 3.80 -16.24
C THR A 1114 -23.89 2.86 -16.60
N PHE A 1115 -24.48 2.22 -15.61
CA PHE A 1115 -25.76 1.56 -15.78
C PHE A 1115 -26.55 1.54 -14.49
N GLY A 1116 -27.85 1.28 -14.58
CA GLY A 1116 -28.67 1.15 -13.38
C GLY A 1116 -30.15 1.02 -13.66
N ALA A 1117 -30.91 0.98 -12.58
CA ALA A 1117 -32.36 0.89 -12.56
C ALA A 1117 -32.94 1.78 -11.44
N GLY A 1118 -34.25 2.02 -11.48
CA GLY A 1118 -34.97 2.85 -10.50
C GLY A 1118 -34.85 4.36 -10.72
N GLY A 1119 -35.25 5.13 -9.71
CA GLY A 1119 -35.47 6.56 -9.75
C GLY A 1119 -36.95 6.92 -9.91
N LYS A 1120 -37.22 8.20 -10.20
CA LYS A 1120 -38.57 8.72 -10.43
C LYS A 1120 -39.20 8.09 -11.67
N ASP A 1121 -40.35 7.45 -11.50
CA ASP A 1121 -41.12 6.90 -12.60
C ASP A 1121 -41.69 8.05 -13.46
N PRO A 1122 -41.46 8.04 -14.79
CA PRO A 1122 -41.88 9.14 -15.66
C PRO A 1122 -43.40 9.22 -15.88
N ILE A 1123 -44.16 8.16 -15.55
CA ILE A 1123 -45.62 8.07 -15.70
C ILE A 1123 -46.30 8.39 -14.36
N THR A 1124 -45.90 7.74 -13.27
CA THR A 1124 -46.58 7.89 -11.96
C THR A 1124 -46.01 9.06 -11.15
N GLY A 1125 -44.77 9.47 -11.43
CA GLY A 1125 -44.04 10.48 -10.65
C GLY A 1125 -43.51 9.99 -9.30
N GLU A 1126 -43.78 8.73 -8.94
CA GLU A 1126 -43.31 8.12 -7.69
C GLU A 1126 -41.83 7.74 -7.78
N HIS A 1127 -41.12 7.84 -6.66
CA HIS A 1127 -39.74 7.38 -6.57
C HIS A 1127 -39.71 5.88 -6.32
N LYS A 1128 -38.95 5.14 -7.14
CA LYS A 1128 -38.63 3.74 -6.91
C LYS A 1128 -37.15 3.59 -6.59
N ASP A 1129 -36.85 2.95 -5.47
CA ASP A 1129 -35.47 2.60 -5.13
C ASP A 1129 -34.84 1.74 -6.23
N GLY A 1130 -33.54 1.89 -6.42
CA GLY A 1130 -32.80 1.16 -7.44
C GLY A 1130 -31.31 1.23 -7.16
N PHE A 1131 -30.51 1.17 -8.21
CA PHE A 1131 -29.06 1.26 -8.10
C PHE A 1131 -28.47 2.03 -9.28
N GLY A 1132 -27.36 2.72 -9.01
CA GLY A 1132 -26.51 3.34 -10.00
C GLY A 1132 -25.12 2.72 -9.93
N TYR A 1133 -24.63 2.26 -11.07
CA TYR A 1133 -23.25 1.86 -11.27
C TYR A 1133 -22.58 2.90 -12.15
N TYR A 1134 -21.40 3.33 -11.73
CA TYR A 1134 -20.43 4.06 -12.53
C TYR A 1134 -19.19 3.19 -12.64
N GLU A 1135 -18.36 3.37 -13.66
CA GLU A 1135 -17.02 2.78 -13.78
C GLU A 1135 -16.20 3.53 -14.84
N THR A 1136 -14.89 3.65 -14.58
CA THR A 1136 -13.90 4.09 -15.55
C THR A 1136 -13.09 2.88 -16.04
N ILE A 1137 -12.81 2.82 -17.34
CA ILE A 1137 -12.13 1.68 -17.97
C ILE A 1137 -10.82 2.16 -18.58
N ALA A 1138 -9.72 1.52 -18.17
CA ALA A 1138 -8.37 1.84 -18.66
C ALA A 1138 -8.14 1.50 -20.15
N GLY A 1139 -7.05 2.03 -20.70
CA GLY A 1139 -6.65 1.83 -22.09
C GLY A 1139 -5.13 1.87 -22.26
N GLY A 1140 -4.67 2.24 -23.45
CA GLY A 1140 -3.24 2.30 -23.75
C GLY A 1140 -2.58 3.62 -23.36
N ALA A 1141 -1.41 3.55 -22.71
CA ALA A 1141 -0.58 4.73 -22.48
C ALA A 1141 0.25 5.11 -23.70
N GLY A 1142 0.53 6.41 -23.87
CA GLY A 1142 1.40 6.92 -24.91
C GLY A 1142 2.86 6.57 -24.67
N ALA A 1143 3.61 6.31 -25.75
CA ALA A 1143 5.05 6.08 -25.69
C ALA A 1143 5.83 7.40 -25.58
N GLY A 1144 7.04 7.32 -25.02
CA GLY A 1144 7.97 8.46 -24.94
C GLY A 1144 9.30 8.19 -25.62
N PRO A 1145 10.27 9.12 -25.51
CA PRO A 1145 11.56 9.01 -26.17
C PRO A 1145 12.36 7.76 -25.80
N THR A 1146 12.20 7.27 -24.57
CA THR A 1146 12.99 6.15 -24.02
C THR A 1146 12.13 5.01 -23.45
N TRP A 1147 10.81 5.04 -23.63
CA TRP A 1147 9.91 4.02 -23.07
C TRP A 1147 8.75 3.70 -24.01
N ALA A 1148 8.31 2.44 -23.99
CA ALA A 1148 7.06 2.00 -24.61
C ALA A 1148 5.86 2.30 -23.70
N GLY A 1149 4.69 2.51 -24.31
CA GLY A 1149 3.46 2.74 -23.58
C GLY A 1149 2.97 1.48 -22.86
N GLN A 1150 2.57 1.64 -21.60
CA GLN A 1150 1.97 0.57 -20.81
C GLN A 1150 0.53 0.26 -21.27
N SER A 1151 0.21 -1.03 -21.43
CA SER A 1151 -1.12 -1.51 -21.84
C SER A 1151 -2.10 -1.63 -20.67
N GLY A 1152 -3.39 -1.36 -20.90
CA GLY A 1152 -4.47 -1.57 -19.94
C GLY A 1152 -4.25 -0.91 -18.58
N VAL A 1153 -3.84 0.36 -18.58
CA VAL A 1153 -3.57 1.16 -17.37
C VAL A 1153 -4.25 2.52 -17.45
N HIS A 1154 -4.61 3.11 -16.31
CA HIS A 1154 -5.07 4.49 -16.28
C HIS A 1154 -3.93 5.48 -16.50
N THR A 1155 -4.28 6.57 -17.17
CA THR A 1155 -3.34 7.60 -17.61
C THR A 1155 -3.83 8.97 -17.17
N HIS A 1156 -2.86 9.85 -16.90
CA HIS A 1156 -3.09 11.27 -16.68
C HIS A 1156 -4.14 11.58 -15.60
N MET A 1157 -5.28 12.16 -15.96
CA MET A 1157 -6.22 12.79 -15.03
C MET A 1157 -7.03 11.85 -14.14
N THR A 1158 -6.86 10.53 -14.28
CA THR A 1158 -7.51 9.51 -13.44
C THR A 1158 -6.50 8.47 -12.95
N ASN A 1159 -6.76 7.82 -11.81
CA ASN A 1159 -6.02 6.64 -11.35
C ASN A 1159 -6.90 5.66 -10.54
N THR A 1160 -8.19 5.66 -10.80
CA THR A 1160 -9.19 4.85 -10.07
C THR A 1160 -8.98 3.35 -10.29
N ARG A 1161 -9.22 2.52 -9.27
CA ARG A 1161 -9.18 1.06 -9.45
C ARG A 1161 -10.44 0.55 -10.15
N ILE A 1162 -10.33 -0.57 -10.86
CA ILE A 1162 -11.49 -1.31 -11.39
C ILE A 1162 -12.09 -2.18 -10.28
N THR A 1163 -13.40 -2.43 -10.31
CA THR A 1163 -14.02 -3.39 -9.38
C THR A 1163 -13.63 -4.82 -9.78
N ASP A 1164 -13.30 -5.67 -8.79
CA ASP A 1164 -12.98 -7.08 -9.03
C ASP A 1164 -14.18 -7.81 -9.66
N PRO A 1165 -13.97 -8.67 -10.67
CA PRO A 1165 -15.05 -9.40 -11.35
C PRO A 1165 -16.04 -10.10 -10.41
N GLU A 1166 -15.58 -10.69 -9.31
CA GLU A 1166 -16.45 -11.44 -8.41
C GLU A 1166 -17.33 -10.52 -7.58
N VAL A 1167 -16.76 -9.44 -7.07
CA VAL A 1167 -17.51 -8.40 -6.35
C VAL A 1167 -18.51 -7.73 -7.29
N PHE A 1168 -18.11 -7.48 -8.53
CA PHE A 1168 -18.97 -6.89 -9.55
C PHE A 1168 -20.24 -7.74 -9.78
N GLU A 1169 -20.07 -9.05 -9.99
CA GLU A 1169 -21.20 -9.97 -10.22
C GLU A 1169 -22.00 -10.31 -8.97
N LYS A 1170 -21.39 -10.25 -7.78
CA LYS A 1170 -22.10 -10.42 -6.51
C LYS A 1170 -22.95 -9.20 -6.16
N ARG A 1171 -22.52 -8.00 -6.55
CA ARG A 1171 -23.24 -6.76 -6.26
C ARG A 1171 -24.35 -6.49 -7.25
N TYR A 1172 -24.05 -6.60 -8.54
CA TYR A 1172 -24.92 -6.13 -9.60
C TYR A 1172 -25.47 -7.28 -10.44
N PRO A 1173 -26.73 -7.18 -10.92
CA PRO A 1173 -27.39 -8.20 -11.74
C PRO A 1173 -26.80 -8.28 -13.15
N CYS A 1174 -25.56 -8.75 -13.27
CA CYS A 1174 -24.81 -8.82 -14.49
C CYS A 1174 -23.74 -9.93 -14.46
N ILE A 1175 -23.21 -10.27 -15.62
CA ILE A 1175 -22.10 -11.21 -15.82
C ILE A 1175 -21.03 -10.50 -16.64
N LEU A 1176 -19.82 -10.38 -16.12
CA LEU A 1176 -18.64 -10.03 -16.89
C LEU A 1176 -18.22 -11.27 -17.71
N ARG A 1177 -18.32 -11.17 -19.02
CA ARG A 1177 -17.99 -12.27 -19.96
C ARG A 1177 -16.53 -12.23 -20.40
N ARG A 1178 -15.95 -11.03 -20.48
CA ARG A 1178 -14.60 -10.81 -20.99
C ARG A 1178 -13.99 -9.56 -20.38
N PHE A 1179 -12.75 -9.67 -19.91
CA PHE A 1179 -11.92 -8.52 -19.58
C PHE A 1179 -10.46 -8.77 -19.94
N GLU A 1180 -10.01 -8.18 -21.04
CA GLU A 1180 -8.69 -8.47 -21.58
C GLU A 1180 -8.03 -7.30 -22.32
N LEU A 1181 -6.75 -7.42 -22.65
CA LEU A 1181 -6.05 -6.44 -23.48
C LEU A 1181 -6.52 -6.52 -24.94
N ARG A 1182 -6.71 -5.34 -25.55
CA ARG A 1182 -7.08 -5.19 -26.95
C ARG A 1182 -5.83 -5.25 -27.83
N LYS A 1183 -5.47 -6.47 -28.22
CA LYS A 1183 -4.25 -6.76 -28.97
C LYS A 1183 -4.04 -5.85 -30.19
N ASP A 1184 -2.80 -5.39 -30.36
CA ASP A 1184 -2.34 -4.59 -31.50
C ASP A 1184 -3.13 -3.28 -31.66
N SER A 1185 -3.59 -2.68 -30.57
CA SER A 1185 -4.28 -1.38 -30.58
C SER A 1185 -3.36 -0.20 -30.29
N GLY A 1186 -2.19 -0.42 -29.69
CA GLY A 1186 -1.14 0.57 -29.58
C GLY A 1186 -0.54 0.96 -30.93
N GLY A 1187 -0.16 2.23 -31.07
CA GLY A 1187 0.55 2.74 -32.26
C GLY A 1187 1.90 2.07 -32.43
N LYS A 1188 2.40 2.03 -33.67
CA LYS A 1188 3.71 1.44 -34.04
C LYS A 1188 4.78 2.51 -34.19
N GLY A 1189 5.99 2.22 -33.73
CA GLY A 1189 7.14 3.12 -33.80
C GLY A 1189 8.32 2.53 -33.03
N ARG A 1190 9.45 3.24 -32.96
CA ARG A 1190 10.63 2.80 -32.20
C ARG A 1190 10.26 2.37 -30.78
N ASN A 1191 9.45 3.19 -30.11
CA ASN A 1191 8.77 2.79 -28.89
C ASN A 1191 7.27 2.70 -29.18
N ARG A 1192 6.71 1.51 -29.00
CA ARG A 1192 5.30 1.21 -29.27
C ARG A 1192 4.37 1.83 -28.22
N GLY A 1193 3.19 2.27 -28.63
CA GLY A 1193 2.12 2.66 -27.69
C GLY A 1193 1.52 1.46 -26.96
N GLY A 1194 0.89 1.69 -25.81
CA GLY A 1194 0.21 0.64 -25.05
C GLY A 1194 -1.08 0.18 -25.72
N ASP A 1195 -1.45 -1.07 -25.51
CA ASP A 1195 -2.74 -1.62 -25.95
C ASP A 1195 -3.88 -1.17 -25.01
N GLY A 1196 -5.05 -0.93 -25.60
CA GLY A 1196 -6.31 -0.74 -24.89
C GLY A 1196 -6.83 -2.01 -24.21
N THR A 1197 -8.09 -2.00 -23.80
CA THR A 1197 -8.79 -3.12 -23.16
C THR A 1197 -10.12 -3.42 -23.86
N ILE A 1198 -10.63 -4.62 -23.62
CA ILE A 1198 -11.97 -5.08 -24.03
C ILE A 1198 -12.71 -5.48 -22.76
N ARG A 1199 -13.85 -4.86 -22.49
CA ARG A 1199 -14.73 -5.19 -21.35
C ARG A 1199 -16.13 -5.51 -21.86
N GLU A 1200 -16.60 -6.73 -21.61
CA GLU A 1200 -17.91 -7.23 -22.07
C GLU A 1200 -18.80 -7.64 -20.90
N ILE A 1201 -19.96 -7.00 -20.79
CA ILE A 1201 -20.90 -7.18 -19.67
C ILE A 1201 -22.25 -7.61 -20.24
N GLU A 1202 -22.80 -8.68 -19.68
CA GLU A 1202 -24.16 -9.17 -19.94
C GLU A 1202 -25.07 -8.82 -18.77
N PHE A 1203 -26.26 -8.29 -19.04
CA PHE A 1203 -27.20 -7.90 -17.99
C PHE A 1203 -28.23 -9.00 -17.70
N ARG A 1204 -28.60 -9.16 -16.43
CA ARG A 1204 -29.57 -10.17 -15.96
C ARG A 1204 -30.96 -9.58 -15.67
N VAL A 1205 -31.04 -8.26 -15.56
CA VAL A 1205 -32.28 -7.49 -15.41
C VAL A 1205 -32.32 -6.35 -16.43
N PRO A 1206 -33.48 -5.75 -16.72
CA PRO A 1206 -33.54 -4.54 -17.53
C PRO A 1206 -32.75 -3.39 -16.89
N VAL A 1207 -31.82 -2.80 -17.63
CA VAL A 1207 -31.03 -1.64 -17.18
C VAL A 1207 -31.03 -0.52 -18.20
N GLN A 1208 -30.85 0.71 -17.73
CA GLN A 1208 -30.39 1.81 -18.57
C GLN A 1208 -28.87 1.78 -18.55
N CYS A 1209 -28.23 1.63 -19.72
CA CYS A 1209 -26.77 1.60 -19.86
C CYS A 1209 -26.31 2.78 -20.71
N SER A 1210 -25.30 3.50 -20.23
CA SER A 1210 -24.77 4.70 -20.86
C SER A 1210 -23.26 4.64 -20.97
N ILE A 1211 -22.74 5.17 -22.08
CA ILE A 1211 -21.30 5.35 -22.29
C ILE A 1211 -21.00 6.83 -22.51
N LEU A 1212 -20.00 7.36 -21.80
CA LEU A 1212 -19.45 8.70 -21.98
C LEU A 1212 -17.95 8.57 -22.27
N SER A 1213 -17.61 8.62 -23.57
CA SER A 1213 -16.26 8.38 -24.08
C SER A 1213 -15.85 9.33 -25.21
N GLU A 1214 -14.55 9.35 -25.52
CA GLU A 1214 -13.88 10.12 -26.58
C GLU A 1214 -12.87 9.22 -27.32
N ARG A 1215 -12.19 9.76 -28.33
CA ARG A 1215 -11.22 9.03 -29.17
C ARG A 1215 -11.86 7.87 -29.95
N ARG A 1216 -13.11 8.10 -30.38
CA ARG A 1216 -13.88 7.20 -31.25
C ARG A 1216 -13.85 7.69 -32.70
N SER A 1217 -13.87 9.01 -32.91
CA SER A 1217 -13.66 9.61 -34.24
C SER A 1217 -12.22 10.05 -34.47
N ARG A 1218 -11.49 10.49 -33.42
CA ARG A 1218 -10.08 10.91 -33.50
C ARG A 1218 -9.16 9.97 -32.75
N ARG A 1219 -8.08 9.52 -33.39
CA ARG A 1219 -7.13 8.57 -32.80
C ARG A 1219 -6.18 9.26 -31.82
N PRO A 1220 -5.65 8.54 -30.81
CA PRO A 1220 -4.49 8.98 -30.05
C PRO A 1220 -3.27 9.13 -30.95
N TYR A 1221 -2.71 10.34 -31.04
CA TYR A 1221 -1.63 10.65 -31.99
C TYR A 1221 -0.28 10.06 -31.55
N GLY A 1222 0.54 9.64 -32.52
CA GLY A 1222 1.96 9.37 -32.31
C GLY A 1222 2.82 10.66 -32.31
N MET A 1223 4.07 10.56 -31.86
CA MET A 1223 5.01 11.69 -31.79
C MET A 1223 6.39 11.33 -32.38
N GLU A 1224 7.13 12.33 -32.87
CA GLU A 1224 8.45 12.17 -33.49
C GLU A 1224 8.51 11.10 -34.60
N GLY A 1225 7.43 10.98 -35.38
CA GLY A 1225 7.33 9.99 -36.47
C GLY A 1225 6.76 8.63 -36.07
N GLY A 1226 6.40 8.43 -34.80
CA GLY A 1226 5.61 7.27 -34.36
C GLY A 1226 4.17 7.31 -34.86
N GLY A 1227 3.57 6.14 -35.05
CA GLY A 1227 2.20 5.97 -35.52
C GLY A 1227 1.14 6.13 -34.43
N ASP A 1228 -0.08 6.43 -34.87
CA ASP A 1228 -1.25 6.61 -34.00
C ASP A 1228 -1.76 5.29 -33.40
N GLY A 1229 -2.33 5.38 -32.20
CA GLY A 1229 -3.11 4.30 -31.60
C GLY A 1229 -4.44 4.06 -32.32
N LYS A 1230 -5.02 2.87 -32.19
CA LYS A 1230 -6.38 2.59 -32.68
C LYS A 1230 -7.40 3.36 -31.84
N ALA A 1231 -8.45 3.85 -32.51
CA ALA A 1231 -9.64 4.38 -31.86
C ALA A 1231 -10.34 3.30 -31.02
N GLY A 1232 -11.05 3.74 -29.98
CA GLY A 1232 -11.96 2.88 -29.23
C GLY A 1232 -13.25 2.60 -30.01
N ILE A 1233 -14.04 1.63 -29.55
CA ILE A 1233 -15.34 1.25 -30.13
C ILE A 1233 -16.27 0.84 -28.99
N ASN A 1234 -17.55 1.23 -29.05
CA ASN A 1234 -18.56 0.81 -28.09
C ASN A 1234 -19.67 0.06 -28.85
N LEU A 1235 -19.91 -1.20 -28.49
CA LEU A 1235 -20.89 -2.07 -29.14
C LEU A 1235 -21.94 -2.54 -28.13
N VAL A 1236 -23.15 -2.80 -28.61
CA VAL A 1236 -24.16 -3.55 -27.88
C VAL A 1236 -24.60 -4.75 -28.71
N ILE A 1237 -24.89 -5.85 -28.02
CA ILE A 1237 -25.46 -7.05 -28.61
C ILE A 1237 -26.87 -7.20 -28.05
N ILE A 1238 -27.85 -7.05 -28.93
CA ILE A 1238 -29.27 -7.05 -28.56
C ILE A 1238 -29.99 -8.23 -29.24
N ASN A 1239 -31.05 -8.70 -28.59
CA ASN A 1239 -31.86 -9.79 -29.12
C ASN A 1239 -32.77 -9.25 -30.23
N ASP A 1240 -32.56 -9.72 -31.46
CA ASP A 1240 -33.32 -9.28 -32.61
C ASP A 1240 -34.64 -10.05 -32.70
N LYS A 1241 -35.72 -9.41 -32.23
CA LYS A 1241 -37.07 -9.98 -32.28
C LYS A 1241 -37.55 -10.30 -33.71
N MET A 1242 -36.98 -9.68 -34.75
CA MET A 1242 -37.40 -9.93 -36.13
C MET A 1242 -36.73 -11.18 -36.72
N THR A 1243 -35.46 -11.41 -36.39
CA THR A 1243 -34.68 -12.53 -36.96
C THR A 1243 -34.54 -13.72 -36.00
N GLY A 1244 -34.83 -13.53 -34.71
CA GLY A 1244 -34.62 -14.53 -33.66
C GLY A 1244 -33.15 -14.74 -33.28
N GLY A 1245 -32.22 -13.95 -33.83
CA GLY A 1245 -30.79 -14.01 -33.55
C GLY A 1245 -30.27 -12.79 -32.79
N GLU A 1246 -28.95 -12.66 -32.72
CA GLU A 1246 -28.29 -11.50 -32.12
C GLU A 1246 -27.99 -10.42 -33.16
N ARG A 1247 -28.13 -9.15 -32.77
CA ARG A 1247 -27.71 -7.99 -33.58
C ARG A 1247 -26.63 -7.21 -32.85
N VAL A 1248 -25.51 -6.97 -33.54
CA VAL A 1248 -24.43 -6.10 -33.04
C VAL A 1248 -24.65 -4.68 -33.54
N VAL A 1249 -24.71 -3.71 -32.63
CA VAL A 1249 -24.94 -2.29 -32.94
C VAL A 1249 -23.82 -1.44 -32.34
N ASN A 1250 -23.25 -0.53 -33.13
CA ASN A 1250 -22.31 0.46 -32.62
C ASN A 1250 -23.07 1.60 -31.92
N LEU A 1251 -22.77 1.80 -30.64
CA LEU A 1251 -23.46 2.76 -29.77
C LEU A 1251 -22.94 4.20 -29.97
N GLY A 1252 -21.79 4.38 -30.61
CA GLY A 1252 -21.10 5.67 -30.72
C GLY A 1252 -20.35 6.07 -29.43
N ALA A 1253 -19.83 7.30 -29.40
CA ALA A 1253 -18.96 7.76 -28.30
C ALA A 1253 -19.72 8.13 -27.02
N LYS A 1254 -20.92 8.73 -27.17
CA LYS A 1254 -21.73 9.30 -26.10
C LYS A 1254 -23.19 8.93 -26.36
N ALA A 1255 -23.71 7.96 -25.63
CA ALA A 1255 -25.06 7.46 -25.86
C ALA A 1255 -25.59 6.64 -24.67
N THR A 1256 -26.91 6.53 -24.63
CA THR A 1256 -27.66 5.73 -23.65
C THR A 1256 -28.60 4.80 -24.39
N THR A 1257 -28.70 3.56 -23.91
CA THR A 1257 -29.64 2.57 -24.41
C THR A 1257 -30.25 1.78 -23.25
N LYS A 1258 -31.39 1.15 -23.50
CA LYS A 1258 -31.98 0.15 -22.59
C LYS A 1258 -31.51 -1.22 -23.04
N LEU A 1259 -31.03 -2.03 -22.10
CA LEU A 1259 -30.63 -3.41 -22.34
C LEU A 1259 -31.52 -4.33 -21.50
N LEU A 1260 -32.00 -5.40 -22.12
CA LEU A 1260 -32.82 -6.44 -21.52
C LEU A 1260 -31.96 -7.60 -20.99
N PRO A 1261 -32.52 -8.50 -20.16
CA PRO A 1261 -31.82 -9.71 -19.74
C PRO A 1261 -31.25 -10.50 -20.93
N GLY A 1262 -29.97 -10.88 -20.82
CA GLY A 1262 -29.21 -11.59 -21.86
C GLY A 1262 -28.57 -10.68 -22.92
N GLU A 1263 -28.90 -9.39 -22.96
CA GLU A 1263 -28.25 -8.42 -23.85
C GLU A 1263 -26.95 -7.90 -23.25
N ARG A 1264 -26.02 -7.46 -24.11
CA ARG A 1264 -24.62 -7.19 -23.74
C ARG A 1264 -24.13 -5.83 -24.18
N VAL A 1265 -23.17 -5.27 -23.44
CA VAL A 1265 -22.35 -4.12 -23.83
C VAL A 1265 -20.89 -4.53 -23.92
N ILE A 1266 -20.20 -4.10 -24.99
CA ILE A 1266 -18.77 -4.30 -25.20
C ILE A 1266 -18.10 -2.93 -25.36
N VAL A 1267 -17.13 -2.65 -24.49
CA VAL A 1267 -16.29 -1.46 -24.57
C VAL A 1267 -14.89 -1.87 -24.98
N GLU A 1268 -14.49 -1.45 -26.19
CA GLU A 1268 -13.09 -1.50 -26.65
C GLU A 1268 -12.45 -0.13 -26.42
N SER A 1269 -11.51 -0.02 -25.48
CA SER A 1269 -10.84 1.25 -25.21
C SER A 1269 -9.75 1.57 -26.25
N PRO A 1270 -9.36 2.85 -26.40
CA PRO A 1270 -8.31 3.26 -27.31
C PRO A 1270 -6.93 2.74 -26.89
N GLY A 1271 -6.05 2.51 -27.87
CA GLY A 1271 -4.61 2.30 -27.61
C GLY A 1271 -3.86 3.63 -27.47
N GLY A 1272 -2.60 3.59 -27.06
CA GLY A 1272 -1.73 4.79 -27.01
C GLY A 1272 -0.99 5.03 -28.33
N GLY A 1273 -0.57 6.27 -28.58
CA GLY A 1273 0.32 6.60 -29.70
C GLY A 1273 1.76 6.15 -29.46
N ALA A 1274 2.51 5.91 -30.55
CA ALA A 1274 3.92 5.54 -30.51
C ALA A 1274 4.87 6.73 -30.61
N TRP A 1275 6.14 6.47 -30.31
CA TRP A 1275 7.24 7.42 -30.43
C TRP A 1275 8.31 6.95 -31.42
N GLY A 1276 8.75 7.83 -32.31
CA GLY A 1276 9.83 7.55 -33.26
C GLY A 1276 9.39 6.65 -34.43
N GLN A 1277 10.06 6.78 -35.58
CA GLN A 1277 9.85 5.86 -36.70
C GLN A 1277 10.33 4.44 -36.33
N GLU A 1278 9.64 3.43 -36.85
CA GLU A 1278 10.01 2.00 -36.74
C GLU A 1278 11.26 1.76 -37.61
N GLU A 1279 12.28 1.10 -37.06
CA GLU A 1279 13.52 0.76 -37.79
C GLU A 1279 13.34 -0.40 -38.78
#